data_AF-A0A1M5JTY8-F1
#
_entry.id   AF-A0A1M5JTY8-F1
#
_cell.length_a   1.000
_cell.length_b   1.000
_cell.length_c   1.000
_cell.angle_alpha   90.00
_cell.angle_beta   90.00
_cell.angle_gamma   90.00
#
_symmetry.space_group_name_H-M   'P 1'
#
loop_
_entity.id
_entity.type
_entity.pdbx_description
1 polymer ?
#
loop_
_entity_poly.entity_id
_entity_poly.type
_entity_poly.pdbx_seq_one_letter_code
_entity_poly.pdbx_strand_id
1 'polypeptide(L)'
;MKKIFFILLLFLPLISLAQSNSTITLEWVEKKEMFYGNSKVIIPQFIGSGFHYDEVNKTIQLTLKTDEAFSFDQGNVVISNTIYEPITVNELGDLSIENIPFTENAVLSVSNSRSIKNAFISLSPIIKDNFGYKRIKSFTYEIQGLATNASRLRSGSSVSNSVLANGNWFQFYIEKSGVYKISKVFLQQLGLDINNLDPRKIKIYGNGGRMLPLLNNIPYPNDLVENAIQINGESDGVFNNEDYILFYGEGVDTWNQESRTHNNLYDKKSFYYLTVQGIDGKRINPAMQPTGSSTINITSFDSYQFHELDLINIARLGRQWFGESFEVKNEQEFDFNFVNIDTTIPVKIFVTAASAAFTPTSFDISMNGNSVSSINFSPLTSGAETVFRVNSLPNNVTFTGAANMKLKLKYNNNGVPGSKGFLDNIRVIAKSKLQGYGKQFHFQYDLSASSAGIVNYQIANANGIAQIWDITDLYNVTKIENINQNTVNFQARLGELRKYVAIDASDYFTPRKDSKVKIPNQNLKGTLFKNSQGQFQDIDYVIVTPTFLVSQAEKLATFHRNNSNLKVKVIPLELIYNEFSSGKQDVAAIRNCIKYIYENASNSLNRVKYINLFGDASFDFKNRIVNNTNVVPIYHALNSNTSGESSFASDDFFGLMDPSEGNIINSFGGIDIAVGRMLVNDTKQADEMINKIIEYHDLKSFGNWRNNFVLISDDSDIVSDASLQNRQNILANKIAVEKPFLNVGKIFLDSYLQEASAGGDRYPRARTDFFNAFEKGALVFNYLGHGGEDGLSGERIWEKSDGQNLSNQYKYPLFITITCEFSRFDNPFRPTAGEFTYWNPKGGAIAMITTVRSIGQSSAENFNDNLTKNLLSYGSSQYTSIADALRISKNDNPNSATNVVFFIGDPALMLSIPKPKVILTKVNDVAITEPVDNFKSLSKVKLSGEVVDENNNLMTNFSGEVATTIFDKTINRATLNNDGNSPVINFNVLGEAIFRGNASVTNGQFEFSFVVPRDIRIPLANGRISFYAKKNNFRENQTGSDASILIGGINENAIADNISPRVKLYMNDETFVSGGITNESPFLVALLEDENGINTASGIGHDIIAILDGDISNPFVLNDYYQTKLDDFTSGTLRFPLRNLSPGLHTISFKAWDVYNNPVITEIQFIVAGDDTIKLTNVLNYPNPFVSYTEFWFTHNKPFEPLDVQVQVMTVTGKVIWTKNQIITTEGFLSKEINWNGKDDFGDAIGKGVYIYKLTVKSTLSNMQSEKFEKLVIL
;
A
#
# COMPACT_ATOMS: atom_id res chain seq x y z
N MET A 1 24.63 -41.98 51.36
CA MET A 1 23.52 -42.27 50.44
C MET A 1 22.32 -41.34 50.57
N LYS A 2 21.80 -41.02 51.78
CA LYS A 2 20.65 -40.10 51.95
C LYS A 2 20.86 -38.63 51.49
N LYS A 3 22.10 -38.13 51.42
CA LYS A 3 22.40 -36.77 50.92
C LYS A 3 22.46 -36.64 49.39
N ILE A 4 22.67 -37.75 48.66
CA ILE A 4 22.68 -37.74 47.18
C ILE A 4 21.24 -37.76 46.64
N PHE A 5 20.32 -38.44 47.34
CA PHE A 5 18.90 -38.48 46.97
C PHE A 5 18.23 -37.10 47.09
N PHE A 6 18.61 -36.30 48.10
CA PHE A 6 18.08 -34.94 48.28
C PHE A 6 18.64 -33.94 47.26
N ILE A 7 19.88 -34.13 46.79
CA ILE A 7 20.45 -33.31 45.72
C ILE A 7 19.80 -33.66 44.37
N LEU A 8 19.52 -34.94 44.10
CA LEU A 8 18.76 -35.36 42.91
C LEU A 8 17.31 -34.83 42.91
N LEU A 9 16.64 -34.76 44.06
CA LEU A 9 15.30 -34.17 44.19
C LEU A 9 15.29 -32.63 44.04
N LEU A 10 16.39 -31.95 44.34
CA LEU A 10 16.54 -30.50 44.12
C LEU A 10 16.79 -30.14 42.64
N PHE A 11 17.21 -31.10 41.80
CA PHE A 11 17.35 -30.93 40.34
C PHE A 11 16.13 -31.41 39.54
N LEU A 12 15.17 -32.10 40.16
CA LEU A 12 13.94 -32.55 39.51
C LEU A 12 13.00 -31.43 39.00
N PRO A 13 12.98 -30.19 39.53
CA PRO A 13 12.20 -29.11 38.94
C PRO A 13 12.94 -28.36 37.82
N LEU A 14 14.17 -28.74 37.47
CA LEU A 14 14.94 -28.12 36.37
C LEU A 14 14.79 -28.83 35.02
N ILE A 15 14.00 -29.91 34.94
CA ILE A 15 13.72 -30.67 33.69
C ILE A 15 12.21 -30.85 33.45
N SER A 16 11.34 -30.04 34.06
CA SER A 16 9.95 -29.98 33.58
C SER A 16 9.92 -29.10 32.34
N LEU A 17 10.18 -29.68 31.16
CA LEU A 17 9.68 -29.10 29.92
C LEU A 17 8.16 -28.98 30.11
N ALA A 18 7.62 -27.77 30.03
CA ALA A 18 6.17 -27.58 30.02
C ALA A 18 5.62 -28.37 28.83
N GLN A 19 4.89 -29.45 29.12
CA GLN A 19 4.24 -30.29 28.11
C GLN A 19 2.79 -29.84 28.02
N SER A 20 2.45 -29.27 26.88
CA SER A 20 1.13 -28.80 26.54
C SER A 20 0.44 -29.77 25.60
N ASN A 21 -0.67 -30.36 26.05
CA ASN A 21 -1.49 -31.21 25.20
C ASN A 21 -2.78 -30.44 24.89
N SER A 22 -2.99 -30.12 23.61
CA SER A 22 -4.24 -29.53 23.13
C SER A 22 -4.85 -30.39 22.04
N THR A 23 -6.16 -30.58 22.09
CA THR A 23 -6.91 -31.36 21.11
C THR A 23 -7.67 -30.42 20.19
N ILE A 24 -7.54 -30.66 18.89
CA ILE A 24 -8.19 -29.90 17.82
C ILE A 24 -9.20 -30.80 17.12
N THR A 25 -10.38 -30.25 16.84
CA THR A 25 -11.43 -30.90 16.06
C THR A 25 -11.68 -30.07 14.80
N LEU A 26 -11.72 -30.72 13.64
CA LEU A 26 -12.03 -30.11 12.35
C LEU A 26 -13.48 -30.40 11.97
N GLU A 27 -14.27 -29.35 11.88
CA GLU A 27 -15.64 -29.40 11.40
C GLU A 27 -15.65 -29.25 9.87
N TRP A 28 -15.74 -30.36 9.16
CA TRP A 28 -15.77 -30.38 7.70
C TRP A 28 -17.14 -30.00 7.16
N VAL A 29 -17.10 -29.12 6.16
CA VAL A 29 -18.20 -28.87 5.24
C VAL A 29 -17.90 -29.71 3.99
N GLU A 30 -18.90 -30.44 3.48
CA GLU A 30 -18.76 -31.15 2.20
C GLU A 30 -18.41 -30.17 1.05
N LYS A 31 -18.14 -30.69 -0.16
CA LYS A 31 -17.71 -29.92 -1.35
C LYS A 31 -18.37 -28.55 -1.40
N LYS A 32 -17.59 -27.50 -1.19
CA LYS A 32 -18.06 -26.12 -1.23
C LYS A 32 -17.33 -25.40 -2.36
N GLU A 33 -18.09 -24.64 -3.13
CA GLU A 33 -17.52 -23.78 -4.17
C GLU A 33 -16.74 -22.64 -3.50
N MET A 34 -15.54 -22.38 -4.01
CA MET A 34 -14.70 -21.24 -3.65
C MET A 34 -14.39 -20.46 -4.92
N PHE A 35 -14.48 -19.13 -4.84
CA PHE A 35 -14.35 -18.25 -6.00
C PHE A 35 -13.12 -17.34 -5.90
N TYR A 36 -12.50 -17.17 -7.06
CA TYR A 36 -11.37 -16.30 -7.35
C TYR A 36 -11.75 -15.49 -8.59
N GLY A 37 -12.38 -14.33 -8.37
CA GLY A 37 -13.11 -13.62 -9.41
C GLY A 37 -14.15 -14.52 -10.08
N ASN A 38 -14.08 -14.65 -11.40
CA ASN A 38 -15.04 -15.43 -12.20
C ASN A 38 -14.73 -16.94 -12.26
N SER A 39 -13.64 -17.38 -11.62
CA SER A 39 -13.28 -18.80 -11.57
C SER A 39 -13.75 -19.45 -10.30
N LYS A 40 -14.24 -20.69 -10.45
CA LYS A 40 -14.66 -21.52 -9.33
C LYS A 40 -13.76 -22.73 -9.14
N VAL A 41 -13.56 -23.08 -7.89
CA VAL A 41 -12.85 -24.26 -7.43
C VAL A 41 -13.78 -25.01 -6.48
N ILE A 42 -13.98 -26.31 -6.71
CA ILE A 42 -14.83 -27.16 -5.88
C ILE A 42 -13.92 -28.06 -5.06
N ILE A 43 -13.81 -27.79 -3.75
CA ILE A 43 -12.91 -28.50 -2.85
C ILE A 43 -13.58 -28.76 -1.48
N PRO A 44 -13.15 -29.78 -0.73
CA PRO A 44 -13.57 -29.96 0.66
C PRO A 44 -13.00 -28.84 1.55
N GLN A 45 -13.79 -28.35 2.50
CA GLN A 45 -13.40 -27.27 3.40
C GLN A 45 -13.72 -27.62 4.86
N PHE A 46 -13.07 -26.98 5.83
CA PHE A 46 -13.45 -27.04 7.23
C PHE A 46 -13.63 -25.63 7.80
N ILE A 47 -14.49 -25.51 8.81
CA ILE A 47 -14.82 -24.22 9.43
C ILE A 47 -13.65 -23.75 10.30
N GLY A 48 -13.27 -22.47 10.16
CA GLY A 48 -12.30 -21.80 11.04
C GLY A 48 -11.29 -20.95 10.27
N SER A 49 -10.58 -20.08 11.01
CA SER A 49 -9.59 -19.16 10.44
C SER A 49 -8.29 -19.82 9.97
N GLY A 50 -8.09 -21.10 10.33
CA GLY A 50 -6.90 -21.87 9.98
C GLY A 50 -6.99 -22.63 8.65
N PHE A 51 -8.08 -22.51 7.91
CA PHE A 51 -8.20 -23.11 6.58
C PHE A 51 -7.48 -22.26 5.54
N HIS A 52 -6.60 -22.88 4.75
CA HIS A 52 -5.90 -22.24 3.64
C HIS A 52 -5.96 -23.11 2.39
N TYR A 53 -6.15 -22.47 1.23
CA TYR A 53 -6.08 -23.12 -0.07
C TYR A 53 -4.92 -22.51 -0.88
N ASP A 54 -4.04 -23.37 -1.37
CA ASP A 54 -2.96 -23.00 -2.29
C ASP A 54 -3.44 -23.22 -3.72
N GLU A 55 -3.77 -22.12 -4.41
CA GLU A 55 -4.28 -22.12 -5.78
C GLU A 55 -3.27 -22.68 -6.80
N VAL A 56 -1.96 -22.51 -6.55
CA VAL A 56 -0.90 -22.96 -7.46
C VAL A 56 -0.71 -24.46 -7.37
N ASN A 57 -0.59 -24.98 -6.15
CA ASN A 57 -0.39 -26.41 -5.91
C ASN A 57 -1.72 -27.19 -5.86
N LYS A 58 -2.85 -26.49 -5.81
CA LYS A 58 -4.19 -27.05 -5.60
C LYS A 58 -4.25 -27.98 -4.39
N THR A 59 -3.72 -27.52 -3.26
CA THR A 59 -3.70 -28.23 -1.97
C THR A 59 -4.40 -27.39 -0.90
N ILE A 60 -4.83 -28.04 0.18
CA ILE A 60 -5.35 -27.36 1.37
C ILE A 60 -4.38 -27.56 2.54
N GLN A 61 -4.30 -26.58 3.43
CA GLN A 61 -3.47 -26.59 4.61
C GLN A 61 -4.28 -26.12 5.82
N LEU A 62 -3.99 -26.72 6.97
CA LEU A 62 -4.42 -26.22 8.27
C LEU A 62 -3.27 -25.45 8.90
N THR A 63 -3.49 -24.21 9.33
CA THR A 63 -2.56 -23.45 10.18
C THR A 63 -3.24 -23.02 11.47
N LEU A 64 -2.63 -23.34 12.60
CA LEU A 64 -3.15 -23.06 13.93
C LEU A 64 -2.16 -22.21 14.70
N LYS A 65 -2.61 -21.03 15.16
CA LYS A 65 -1.89 -20.27 16.18
C LYS A 65 -2.08 -20.97 17.52
N THR A 66 -0.99 -21.20 18.23
CA THR A 66 -1.03 -21.80 19.57
C THR A 66 -1.19 -20.73 20.64
N ASP A 67 -1.97 -21.03 21.69
CA ASP A 67 -2.30 -20.07 22.76
C ASP A 67 -1.18 -19.90 23.81
N GLU A 68 -0.09 -20.65 23.71
CA GLU A 68 0.92 -20.71 24.77
C GLU A 68 2.11 -19.77 24.54
N ALA A 69 2.72 -19.33 25.64
CA ALA A 69 3.95 -18.57 25.60
C ALA A 69 5.16 -19.50 25.50
N PHE A 70 5.92 -19.40 24.41
CA PHE A 70 7.15 -20.19 24.20
C PHE A 70 8.40 -19.32 24.31
N SER A 71 9.48 -19.91 24.81
CA SER A 71 10.79 -19.24 24.96
C SER A 71 11.82 -19.66 23.90
N PHE A 72 11.61 -20.78 23.21
CA PHE A 72 12.54 -21.30 22.20
C PHE A 72 12.37 -20.61 20.84
N ASP A 73 13.39 -20.74 19.98
CA ASP A 73 13.38 -20.22 18.61
C ASP A 73 13.16 -21.33 17.57
N GLN A 74 13.32 -22.59 17.98
CA GLN A 74 13.09 -23.79 17.18
C GLN A 74 12.51 -24.89 18.05
N GLY A 75 11.61 -25.68 17.48
CA GLY A 75 10.99 -26.81 18.16
C GLY A 75 10.39 -27.76 17.14
N ASN A 76 9.95 -28.91 17.62
CA ASN A 76 9.22 -29.89 16.84
C ASN A 76 7.78 -29.96 17.34
N VAL A 77 6.85 -30.28 16.44
CA VAL A 77 5.48 -30.63 16.79
C VAL A 77 5.30 -32.13 16.60
N VAL A 78 4.70 -32.78 17.58
CA VAL A 78 4.29 -34.19 17.51
C VAL A 78 2.78 -34.23 17.43
N ILE A 79 2.26 -34.80 16.35
CA ILE A 79 0.82 -35.06 16.19
C ILE A 79 0.54 -36.48 16.70
N SER A 80 -0.48 -36.61 17.53
CA SER A 80 -0.92 -37.87 18.13
C SER A 80 -2.45 -37.96 18.18
N ASN A 81 -2.99 -39.14 18.47
CA ASN A 81 -4.43 -39.38 18.57
C ASN A 81 -5.23 -38.88 17.35
N THR A 82 -4.64 -38.94 16.15
CA THR A 82 -5.31 -38.49 14.91
C THR A 82 -6.47 -39.42 14.58
N ILE A 83 -7.67 -38.87 14.50
CA ILE A 83 -8.87 -39.57 14.04
C ILE A 83 -9.08 -39.20 12.57
N TYR A 84 -9.18 -40.23 11.73
CA TYR A 84 -9.38 -40.09 10.29
C TYR A 84 -10.77 -40.48 9.86
N GLU A 85 -11.23 -39.87 8.78
CA GLU A 85 -12.41 -40.25 8.02
C GLU A 85 -12.01 -40.51 6.55
N PRO A 86 -12.40 -41.64 5.93
CA PRO A 86 -12.15 -41.89 4.51
C PRO A 86 -12.77 -40.80 3.63
N ILE A 87 -12.09 -40.45 2.54
CA ILE A 87 -12.61 -39.54 1.51
C ILE A 87 -12.37 -40.15 0.13
N THR A 88 -13.38 -40.13 -0.74
CA THR A 88 -13.30 -40.66 -2.10
C THR A 88 -12.61 -39.67 -3.04
N VAL A 89 -12.09 -40.17 -4.17
CA VAL A 89 -11.49 -39.30 -5.21
C VAL A 89 -12.48 -38.25 -5.70
N ASN A 90 -13.76 -38.61 -5.81
CA ASN A 90 -14.79 -37.65 -6.21
C ASN A 90 -14.89 -36.52 -5.17
N GLU A 91 -14.87 -36.83 -3.88
CA GLU A 91 -15.00 -35.86 -2.78
C GLU A 91 -13.79 -34.91 -2.64
N LEU A 92 -12.62 -35.27 -3.19
CA LEU A 92 -11.48 -34.35 -3.26
C LEU A 92 -11.71 -33.15 -4.18
N GLY A 93 -12.61 -33.27 -5.16
CA GLY A 93 -12.91 -32.22 -6.11
C GLY A 93 -11.69 -31.82 -6.95
N ASP A 94 -11.38 -30.52 -6.97
CA ASP A 94 -10.34 -29.92 -7.82
C ASP A 94 -8.93 -29.96 -7.22
N LEU A 95 -8.73 -30.63 -6.06
CA LEU A 95 -7.40 -30.80 -5.47
C LEU A 95 -6.49 -31.63 -6.39
N SER A 96 -5.21 -31.22 -6.47
CA SER A 96 -4.21 -31.99 -7.21
C SER A 96 -3.83 -33.24 -6.42
N ILE A 97 -4.31 -34.39 -6.88
CA ILE A 97 -4.07 -35.71 -6.29
C ILE A 97 -2.57 -36.02 -6.13
N GLU A 98 -1.77 -35.57 -7.10
CA GLU A 98 -0.31 -35.77 -7.10
C GLU A 98 0.34 -35.06 -5.89
N ASN A 99 -0.20 -33.91 -5.49
CA ASN A 99 0.31 -33.06 -4.42
C ASN A 99 -0.23 -33.42 -3.02
N ILE A 100 -1.19 -34.35 -2.91
CA ILE A 100 -1.65 -34.85 -1.61
C ILE A 100 -0.54 -35.73 -0.99
N PRO A 101 -0.06 -35.44 0.24
CA PRO A 101 1.05 -36.17 0.84
C PRO A 101 0.63 -37.50 1.46
N PHE A 102 1.60 -38.38 1.72
CA PHE A 102 1.38 -39.66 2.41
C PHE A 102 1.26 -39.55 3.94
N THR A 103 1.68 -38.41 4.50
CA THR A 103 1.69 -38.10 5.93
C THR A 103 1.20 -36.67 6.16
N GLU A 104 0.77 -36.34 7.37
CA GLU A 104 0.21 -35.02 7.72
C GLU A 104 1.23 -33.89 7.52
N ASN A 105 2.52 -34.19 7.54
CA ASN A 105 3.62 -33.23 7.35
C ASN A 105 3.50 -32.03 8.29
N ALA A 106 3.24 -32.28 9.57
CA ALA A 106 3.11 -31.21 10.55
C ALA A 106 4.43 -30.47 10.78
N VAL A 107 4.38 -29.15 10.66
CA VAL A 107 5.51 -28.23 10.82
C VAL A 107 5.17 -27.22 11.90
N LEU A 108 6.10 -27.00 12.84
CA LEU A 108 6.05 -25.89 13.77
C LEU A 108 6.84 -24.72 13.19
N SER A 109 6.17 -23.59 12.99
CA SER A 109 6.80 -22.33 12.61
C SER A 109 6.74 -21.35 13.79
N VAL A 110 7.90 -20.85 14.22
CA VAL A 110 7.96 -19.79 15.23
C VAL A 110 8.33 -18.50 14.52
N SER A 111 7.41 -17.54 14.53
CA SER A 111 7.69 -16.18 14.09
C SER A 111 7.99 -15.31 15.30
N ASN A 112 8.83 -14.30 15.11
CA ASN A 112 9.12 -13.30 16.11
C ASN A 112 8.86 -11.93 15.49
N SER A 113 8.09 -11.10 16.19
CA SER A 113 7.71 -9.77 15.73
C SER A 113 7.77 -8.83 16.92
N ARG A 114 8.66 -7.83 16.89
CA ARG A 114 8.90 -6.90 18.02
C ARG A 114 9.11 -7.61 19.36
N SER A 115 9.86 -8.72 19.36
CA SER A 115 10.11 -9.57 20.54
C SER A 115 8.89 -10.35 21.05
N ILE A 116 7.76 -10.34 20.31
CA ILE A 116 6.61 -11.21 20.55
C ILE A 116 6.79 -12.45 19.68
N LYS A 117 6.89 -13.61 20.32
CA LYS A 117 6.97 -14.90 19.63
C LYS A 117 5.58 -15.50 19.46
N ASN A 118 5.23 -15.88 18.23
CA ASN A 118 4.02 -16.63 17.92
C ASN A 118 4.42 -17.96 17.28
N ALA A 119 3.86 -19.05 17.80
CA ALA A 119 4.02 -20.38 17.23
C ALA A 119 2.79 -20.77 16.42
N PHE A 120 3.05 -21.37 15.26
CA PHE A 120 2.04 -21.83 14.31
C PHE A 120 2.31 -23.28 13.95
N ILE A 121 1.30 -24.12 14.13
CA ILE A 121 1.34 -25.50 13.65
C ILE A 121 0.68 -25.52 12.28
N SER A 122 1.39 -26.00 11.26
CA SER A 122 0.83 -26.15 9.92
C SER A 122 0.91 -27.60 9.45
N LEU A 123 -0.17 -28.16 8.89
CA LEU A 123 -0.21 -29.54 8.42
C LEU A 123 -1.18 -29.73 7.23
N SER A 124 -1.02 -30.84 6.51
CA SER A 124 -1.96 -31.29 5.48
C SER A 124 -3.16 -31.99 6.13
N PRO A 125 -4.38 -31.43 6.02
CA PRO A 125 -5.57 -32.00 6.65
C PRO A 125 -6.13 -33.21 5.88
N ILE A 126 -5.64 -33.45 4.66
CA ILE A 126 -5.94 -34.63 3.83
C ILE A 126 -4.62 -35.34 3.51
N ILE A 127 -4.61 -36.65 3.61
CA ILE A 127 -3.46 -37.50 3.25
C ILE A 127 -3.90 -38.68 2.38
N LYS A 128 -2.95 -39.30 1.70
CA LYS A 128 -3.15 -40.53 0.92
C LYS A 128 -2.35 -41.70 1.50
N ASP A 129 -2.88 -42.90 1.36
CA ASP A 129 -2.14 -44.13 1.64
C ASP A 129 -2.41 -45.16 0.53
N ASN A 130 -1.92 -46.39 0.71
CA ASN A 130 -2.09 -47.46 -0.28
C ASN A 130 -3.57 -47.87 -0.50
N PHE A 131 -4.48 -47.46 0.38
CA PHE A 131 -5.90 -47.84 0.35
C PHE A 131 -6.82 -46.68 -0.07
N GLY A 132 -6.31 -45.47 -0.27
CA GLY A 132 -7.08 -44.32 -0.76
C GLY A 132 -6.71 -43.01 -0.06
N TYR A 133 -7.70 -42.12 0.09
CA TYR A 133 -7.53 -40.82 0.73
C TYR A 133 -8.32 -40.78 2.03
N LYS A 134 -7.83 -39.99 2.99
CA LYS A 134 -8.51 -39.76 4.26
C LYS A 134 -8.27 -38.34 4.76
N ARG A 135 -9.26 -37.78 5.44
CA ARG A 135 -9.22 -36.44 6.05
C ARG A 135 -9.18 -36.54 7.57
N ILE A 136 -8.53 -35.57 8.21
CA ILE A 136 -8.41 -35.52 9.68
C ILE A 136 -9.70 -34.97 10.29
N LYS A 137 -10.31 -35.68 11.25
CA LYS A 137 -11.46 -35.19 12.04
C LYS A 137 -11.03 -34.52 13.33
N SER A 138 -10.01 -35.06 13.97
CA SER A 138 -9.42 -34.47 15.17
C SER A 138 -8.01 -34.99 15.36
N PHE A 139 -7.19 -34.25 16.11
CA PHE A 139 -5.87 -34.67 16.53
C PHE A 139 -5.47 -33.97 17.83
N THR A 140 -4.50 -34.54 18.54
CA THR A 140 -3.81 -33.90 19.65
C THR A 140 -2.41 -33.49 19.17
N TYR A 141 -1.94 -32.31 19.55
CA TYR A 141 -0.57 -31.92 19.32
C TYR A 141 0.19 -31.71 20.63
N GLU A 142 1.49 -31.99 20.57
CA GLU A 142 2.47 -31.67 21.61
C GLU A 142 3.61 -30.87 20.96
N ILE A 143 4.02 -29.77 21.59
CA ILE A 143 5.17 -28.98 21.13
C ILE A 143 6.36 -29.28 22.02
N GLN A 144 7.46 -29.67 21.38
CA GLN A 144 8.73 -29.95 22.04
C GLN A 144 9.75 -28.88 21.65
N GLY A 145 10.03 -27.97 22.57
CA GLY A 145 11.08 -26.97 22.39
C GLY A 145 12.46 -27.63 22.36
N LEU A 146 13.28 -27.29 21.36
CA LEU A 146 14.68 -27.68 21.38
C LEU A 146 15.44 -26.68 22.26
N ALA A 147 16.04 -27.17 23.34
CA ALA A 147 16.92 -26.36 24.18
C ALA A 147 18.17 -25.98 23.37
N THR A 148 18.19 -24.76 22.82
CA THR A 148 19.36 -24.28 22.09
C THR A 148 20.40 -23.74 23.07
N ASN A 149 21.47 -24.51 23.31
CA ASN A 149 22.78 -23.99 23.73
C ASN A 149 23.47 -23.25 22.56
N ALA A 150 22.73 -22.43 21.82
CA ALA A 150 23.31 -21.57 20.83
C ALA A 150 23.68 -20.28 21.55
N SER A 151 24.97 -20.11 21.85
CA SER A 151 25.56 -18.79 22.00
C SER A 151 25.28 -18.03 20.71
N ARG A 152 24.15 -17.32 20.65
CA ARG A 152 23.89 -16.36 19.59
C ARG A 152 24.99 -15.31 19.70
N LEU A 153 26.01 -15.44 18.88
CA LEU A 153 26.84 -14.32 18.49
C LEU A 153 25.88 -13.34 17.82
N ARG A 154 25.27 -12.45 18.61
CA ARG A 154 24.69 -11.21 18.11
C ARG A 154 25.87 -10.45 17.50
N SER A 155 26.15 -10.68 16.23
CA SER A 155 26.88 -9.70 15.43
C SER A 155 25.91 -8.54 15.19
N GLY A 156 25.56 -7.80 16.25
CA GLY A 156 24.96 -6.49 16.06
C GLY A 156 25.98 -5.71 15.23
N SER A 157 25.60 -5.33 14.01
CA SER A 157 26.43 -4.37 13.28
C SER A 157 26.53 -3.14 14.19
N SER A 158 27.74 -2.69 14.50
CA SER A 158 27.90 -1.44 15.24
C SER A 158 27.74 -0.28 14.26
N VAL A 159 27.24 0.84 14.78
CA VAL A 159 27.22 2.09 14.00
C VAL A 159 28.64 2.38 13.53
N SER A 160 28.80 2.52 12.22
CA SER A 160 30.09 2.67 11.55
C SER A 160 29.97 3.71 10.45
N ASN A 161 31.07 4.41 10.20
CA ASN A 161 31.10 5.36 9.09
C ASN A 161 31.24 4.62 7.77
N SER A 162 30.55 5.07 6.73
CA SER A 162 30.79 4.57 5.38
C SER A 162 32.21 4.91 4.94
N VAL A 163 32.82 4.07 4.11
CA VAL A 163 34.07 4.41 3.41
C VAL A 163 33.90 5.69 2.59
N LEU A 164 32.70 5.98 2.09
CA LEU A 164 32.40 7.21 1.33
C LEU A 164 32.33 8.47 2.20
N ALA A 165 32.47 8.36 3.52
CA ALA A 165 32.36 9.49 4.45
C ALA A 165 33.46 10.54 4.24
N ASN A 166 34.63 10.11 3.79
CA ASN A 166 35.78 10.97 3.53
C ASN A 166 36.51 10.48 2.28
N GLY A 167 37.11 11.40 1.54
CA GLY A 167 37.90 11.08 0.36
C GLY A 167 37.58 11.96 -0.84
N ASN A 168 38.19 11.60 -1.96
CA ASN A 168 37.88 12.14 -3.29
C ASN A 168 37.48 10.96 -4.18
N TRP A 169 36.16 10.79 -4.36
CA TRP A 169 35.57 9.60 -4.95
C TRP A 169 35.13 9.81 -6.40
N PHE A 170 35.53 8.89 -7.26
CA PHE A 170 35.17 8.87 -8.68
C PHE A 170 34.47 7.55 -9.01
N GLN A 171 33.23 7.62 -9.47
CA GLN A 171 32.45 6.45 -9.84
C GLN A 171 32.62 6.11 -11.31
N PHE A 172 32.75 4.83 -11.60
CA PHE A 172 32.66 4.26 -12.93
C PHE A 172 31.82 2.99 -12.88
N TYR A 173 31.49 2.42 -14.03
CA TYR A 173 30.69 1.20 -14.08
C TYR A 173 31.18 0.22 -15.13
N ILE A 174 30.77 -1.03 -14.95
CA ILE A 174 30.96 -2.14 -15.89
C ILE A 174 29.63 -2.85 -16.12
N GLU A 175 29.56 -3.65 -17.18
CA GLU A 175 28.36 -4.43 -17.53
C GLU A 175 28.65 -5.93 -17.48
N LYS A 176 29.84 -6.36 -17.93
CA LYS A 176 30.24 -7.77 -18.01
C LYS A 176 31.29 -8.13 -16.97
N SER A 177 31.26 -9.37 -16.50
CA SER A 177 32.28 -9.89 -15.60
C SER A 177 33.60 -10.16 -16.33
N GLY A 178 34.74 -9.75 -15.74
CA GLY A 178 36.07 -9.98 -16.33
C GLY A 178 37.15 -9.06 -15.78
N VAL A 179 38.34 -9.13 -16.37
CA VAL A 179 39.49 -8.28 -16.04
C VAL A 179 39.48 -7.03 -16.91
N TYR A 180 39.49 -5.88 -16.24
CA TYR A 180 39.40 -4.56 -16.85
C TYR A 180 40.72 -3.80 -16.75
N LYS A 181 41.12 -3.14 -17.84
CA LYS A 181 42.24 -2.21 -17.90
C LYS A 181 41.74 -0.77 -17.73
N ILE A 182 42.21 -0.11 -16.68
CA ILE A 182 42.04 1.32 -16.47
C ILE A 182 43.33 2.02 -16.90
N SER A 183 43.25 2.79 -17.97
CA SER A 183 44.36 3.57 -18.52
C SER A 183 44.44 4.96 -17.88
N LYS A 184 45.59 5.61 -18.07
CA LYS A 184 45.77 7.03 -17.74
C LYS A 184 44.67 7.92 -18.33
N VAL A 185 44.33 7.70 -19.60
CA VAL A 185 43.29 8.46 -20.30
C VAL A 185 41.93 8.30 -19.62
N PHE A 186 41.58 7.08 -19.20
CA PHE A 186 40.32 6.85 -18.48
C PHE A 186 40.30 7.58 -17.13
N LEU A 187 41.40 7.53 -16.37
CA LEU A 187 41.53 8.28 -15.11
C LEU A 187 41.37 9.80 -15.33
N GLN A 188 41.92 10.36 -16.41
CA GLN A 188 41.72 11.77 -16.77
C GLN A 188 40.26 12.06 -17.14
N GLN A 189 39.60 11.15 -17.87
CA GLN A 189 38.19 11.26 -18.20
C GLN A 189 37.28 11.20 -16.97
N LEU A 190 37.73 10.56 -15.88
CA LEU A 190 37.03 10.62 -14.60
C LEU A 190 37.21 11.98 -13.90
N GLY A 191 38.16 12.81 -14.34
CA GLY A 191 38.49 14.10 -13.73
C GLY A 191 39.58 14.01 -12.66
N LEU A 192 40.40 12.96 -12.67
CA LEU A 192 41.50 12.78 -11.73
C LEU A 192 42.76 13.52 -12.21
N ASP A 193 43.42 14.27 -11.32
CA ASP A 193 44.71 14.89 -11.63
C ASP A 193 45.83 13.86 -11.52
N ILE A 194 46.41 13.50 -12.67
CA ILE A 194 47.42 12.44 -12.76
C ILE A 194 48.85 13.00 -12.66
N ASN A 195 49.04 14.32 -12.81
CA ASN A 195 50.38 14.90 -12.88
C ASN A 195 51.18 14.72 -11.58
N ASN A 196 50.49 14.57 -10.44
CA ASN A 196 51.09 14.34 -9.12
C ASN A 196 50.54 13.07 -8.43
N LEU A 197 50.02 12.11 -9.21
CA LEU A 197 49.44 10.89 -8.67
C LEU A 197 50.52 9.85 -8.38
N ASP A 198 50.65 9.46 -7.11
CA ASP A 198 51.37 8.25 -6.74
C ASP A 198 50.49 7.01 -7.01
N PRO A 199 50.87 6.12 -7.95
CA PRO A 199 50.10 4.90 -8.28
C PRO A 199 49.84 4.03 -7.05
N ARG A 200 50.72 4.03 -6.05
CA ARG A 200 50.57 3.24 -4.82
C ARG A 200 49.30 3.58 -4.05
N LYS A 201 48.82 4.82 -4.16
CA LYS A 201 47.64 5.31 -3.44
C LYS A 201 46.31 4.96 -4.10
N ILE A 202 46.33 4.40 -5.31
CA ILE A 202 45.11 4.07 -6.05
C ILE A 202 44.39 2.88 -5.40
N LYS A 203 43.08 3.06 -5.19
CA LYS A 203 42.16 2.08 -4.60
C LYS A 203 40.86 2.02 -5.39
N ILE A 204 40.30 0.82 -5.50
CA ILE A 204 39.00 0.57 -6.13
C ILE A 204 38.09 -0.14 -5.13
N TYR A 205 36.91 0.42 -4.88
CA TYR A 205 35.89 -0.11 -3.98
C TYR A 205 34.64 -0.50 -4.76
N GLY A 206 33.99 -1.60 -4.38
CA GLY A 206 32.80 -2.10 -5.07
C GLY A 206 32.46 -3.53 -4.70
N ASN A 207 31.17 -3.88 -4.76
CA ASN A 207 30.65 -5.18 -4.31
C ASN A 207 30.10 -6.06 -5.47
N GLY A 208 30.40 -5.70 -6.72
CA GLY A 208 29.95 -6.42 -7.90
C GLY A 208 28.49 -6.17 -8.29
N GLY A 209 28.10 -6.73 -9.44
CA GLY A 209 26.81 -6.49 -10.10
C GLY A 209 25.72 -7.51 -9.76
N ARG A 210 25.99 -8.48 -8.89
CA ARG A 210 24.97 -9.43 -8.40
C ARG A 210 23.84 -8.70 -7.69
N MET A 211 22.60 -9.16 -7.92
CA MET A 211 21.45 -8.75 -7.11
C MET A 211 21.68 -9.09 -5.64
N LEU A 212 21.22 -8.20 -4.75
CA LEU A 212 21.35 -8.44 -3.32
C LEU A 212 20.43 -9.60 -2.90
N PRO A 213 20.84 -10.41 -1.90
CA PRO A 213 19.99 -11.48 -1.39
C PRO A 213 18.68 -10.93 -0.80
N LEU A 214 17.55 -11.56 -1.14
CA LEU A 214 16.27 -11.22 -0.54
C LEU A 214 16.18 -11.72 0.91
N LEU A 215 16.76 -12.89 1.23
CA LEU A 215 16.84 -13.44 2.60
C LEU A 215 17.87 -12.71 3.48
N ASN A 216 17.48 -12.45 4.74
CA ASN A 216 18.28 -11.73 5.73
C ASN A 216 19.54 -12.48 6.21
N ASN A 217 19.55 -13.82 6.18
CA ASN A 217 20.66 -14.66 6.65
C ASN A 217 21.74 -14.94 5.61
N ILE A 218 21.54 -14.56 4.34
CA ILE A 218 22.55 -14.73 3.31
C ILE A 218 23.58 -13.59 3.45
N PRO A 219 24.86 -13.88 3.74
CA PRO A 219 25.85 -12.84 3.96
C PRO A 219 26.06 -11.97 2.72
N TYR A 220 26.11 -10.66 2.92
CA TYR A 220 26.50 -9.67 1.92
C TYR A 220 27.32 -8.56 2.63
N PRO A 221 28.30 -7.91 1.98
CA PRO A 221 29.06 -6.86 2.64
C PRO A 221 28.17 -5.71 3.13
N ASN A 222 28.41 -5.28 4.37
CA ASN A 222 27.68 -4.18 4.98
C ASN A 222 28.08 -2.80 4.44
N ASP A 223 29.20 -2.68 3.72
CA ASP A 223 29.67 -1.46 3.05
C ASP A 223 30.48 -1.80 1.79
N LEU A 224 30.91 -0.79 1.03
CA LEU A 224 31.81 -1.00 -0.10
C LEU A 224 33.13 -1.64 0.36
N VAL A 225 33.54 -2.73 -0.29
CA VAL A 225 34.79 -3.42 0.01
C VAL A 225 35.87 -3.02 -0.99
N GLU A 226 37.10 -2.86 -0.50
CA GLU A 226 38.27 -2.61 -1.34
C GLU A 226 38.66 -3.87 -2.13
N ASN A 227 38.74 -3.73 -3.45
CA ASN A 227 39.11 -4.78 -4.38
C ASN A 227 40.62 -4.81 -4.57
N ALA A 228 41.22 -6.00 -4.59
CA ALA A 228 42.63 -6.15 -4.94
C ALA A 228 42.85 -5.77 -6.41
N ILE A 229 43.85 -4.90 -6.66
CA ILE A 229 44.22 -4.47 -8.01
C ILE A 229 45.67 -4.83 -8.34
N GLN A 230 46.00 -4.91 -9.62
CA GLN A 230 47.38 -4.94 -10.09
C GLN A 230 47.68 -3.62 -10.81
N ILE A 231 48.83 -3.01 -10.54
CA ILE A 231 49.26 -1.80 -11.27
C ILE A 231 50.55 -2.14 -12.02
N ASN A 232 50.51 -2.01 -13.33
CA ASN A 232 51.67 -2.13 -14.20
C ASN A 232 52.33 -0.75 -14.32
N GLY A 233 53.59 -0.62 -13.89
CA GLY A 233 54.33 0.65 -13.87
C GLY A 233 54.45 1.33 -12.49
N GLU A 234 54.01 0.69 -11.40
CA GLU A 234 53.93 1.31 -10.07
C GLU A 234 55.29 1.68 -9.41
N SER A 235 56.40 1.12 -9.86
CA SER A 235 57.67 1.09 -9.11
C SER A 235 58.36 2.45 -8.94
N ASP A 236 58.19 3.38 -9.88
CA ASP A 236 58.84 4.70 -9.85
C ASP A 236 58.02 5.77 -9.10
N GLY A 237 56.80 5.42 -8.65
CA GLY A 237 55.89 6.32 -7.95
C GLY A 237 55.23 7.37 -8.84
N VAL A 238 55.29 7.23 -10.17
CA VAL A 238 54.69 8.15 -11.14
C VAL A 238 53.77 7.38 -12.09
N PHE A 239 52.55 7.86 -12.36
CA PHE A 239 51.65 7.23 -13.33
C PHE A 239 51.92 7.73 -14.76
N ASN A 240 52.81 7.02 -15.46
CA ASN A 240 53.22 7.27 -16.84
C ASN A 240 52.12 6.94 -17.85
N ASN A 241 52.33 7.27 -19.12
CA ASN A 241 51.31 7.07 -20.17
C ASN A 241 51.06 5.59 -20.50
N GLU A 242 52.07 4.74 -20.34
CA GLU A 242 51.99 3.30 -20.56
C GLU A 242 51.50 2.53 -19.33
N ASP A 243 51.38 3.20 -18.18
CA ASP A 243 50.95 2.59 -16.94
C ASP A 243 49.43 2.35 -16.94
N TYR A 244 49.01 1.28 -16.28
CA TYR A 244 47.62 0.92 -16.19
C TYR A 244 47.32 0.08 -14.95
N ILE A 245 46.05 0.09 -14.56
CA ILE A 245 45.52 -0.73 -13.49
C ILE A 245 44.74 -1.89 -14.12
N LEU A 246 44.94 -3.09 -13.61
CA LEU A 246 44.08 -4.24 -13.84
C LEU A 246 43.31 -4.56 -12.57
N PHE A 247 42.01 -4.80 -12.70
CA PHE A 247 41.20 -5.33 -11.61
C PHE A 247 40.15 -6.30 -12.19
N TYR A 248 39.70 -7.23 -11.36
CA TYR A 248 38.58 -8.10 -11.71
C TYR A 248 37.29 -7.42 -11.26
N GLY A 249 36.39 -7.22 -12.21
CA GLY A 249 35.06 -6.69 -11.96
C GLY A 249 34.00 -7.75 -12.21
N GLU A 250 33.04 -7.86 -11.32
CA GLU A 250 31.84 -8.67 -11.52
C GLU A 250 30.71 -7.80 -12.05
N GLY A 251 30.25 -8.14 -13.26
CA GLY A 251 29.17 -7.47 -13.98
C GLY A 251 27.78 -7.89 -13.50
N VAL A 252 26.78 -7.56 -14.30
CA VAL A 252 25.36 -7.91 -14.06
C VAL A 252 24.94 -9.20 -14.77
N ASP A 253 25.90 -9.90 -15.39
CA ASP A 253 25.74 -11.06 -16.29
C ASP A 253 25.90 -12.41 -15.57
N THR A 254 25.44 -12.50 -14.33
CA THR A 254 25.57 -13.70 -13.49
C THR A 254 24.22 -14.36 -13.23
N TRP A 255 24.15 -15.69 -13.34
CA TRP A 255 22.96 -16.45 -12.96
C TRP A 255 22.56 -16.20 -11.49
N ASN A 256 21.32 -15.75 -11.29
CA ASN A 256 20.72 -15.63 -9.98
C ASN A 256 19.71 -16.76 -9.77
N GLN A 257 20.00 -17.66 -8.84
CA GLN A 257 19.17 -18.82 -8.56
C GLN A 257 17.78 -18.45 -8.01
N GLU A 258 17.68 -17.39 -7.20
CA GLU A 258 16.45 -16.96 -6.53
C GLU A 258 15.44 -16.31 -7.49
N SER A 259 15.94 -15.62 -8.51
CA SER A 259 15.13 -14.96 -9.55
C SER A 259 15.10 -15.73 -10.87
N ARG A 260 15.88 -16.82 -10.98
CA ARG A 260 15.96 -17.71 -12.15
C ARG A 260 16.29 -16.99 -13.46
N THR A 261 17.21 -16.03 -13.40
CA THR A 261 17.59 -15.16 -14.54
C THR A 261 19.09 -14.89 -14.55
N HIS A 262 19.68 -14.67 -15.73
CA HIS A 262 21.03 -14.08 -15.86
C HIS A 262 21.03 -12.56 -15.87
N ASN A 263 19.87 -11.93 -16.06
CA ASN A 263 19.73 -10.50 -16.07
C ASN A 263 19.54 -9.99 -14.64
N ASN A 264 20.32 -8.99 -14.23
CA ASN A 264 19.97 -8.24 -13.02
C ASN A 264 18.61 -7.56 -13.23
N LEU A 265 17.68 -7.73 -12.28
CA LEU A 265 16.31 -7.23 -12.40
C LEU A 265 16.20 -5.71 -12.24
N TYR A 266 17.12 -5.11 -11.49
CA TYR A 266 16.98 -3.74 -10.98
C TYR A 266 17.88 -2.73 -11.69
N ASP A 267 19.02 -3.16 -12.22
CA ASP A 267 19.98 -2.30 -12.91
C ASP A 267 20.67 -3.03 -14.08
N LYS A 268 21.25 -2.27 -15.01
CA LYS A 268 22.09 -2.78 -16.11
C LYS A 268 23.58 -2.54 -15.85
N LYS A 269 23.93 -1.87 -14.75
CA LYS A 269 25.29 -1.43 -14.42
C LYS A 269 25.75 -1.98 -13.07
N SER A 270 27.04 -2.31 -13.00
CA SER A 270 27.77 -2.63 -11.77
C SER A 270 28.73 -1.47 -11.48
N PHE A 271 28.50 -0.72 -10.41
CA PHE A 271 29.29 0.49 -10.11
C PHE A 271 30.48 0.19 -9.20
N TYR A 272 31.57 0.92 -9.44
CA TYR A 272 32.81 0.88 -8.69
C TYR A 272 33.29 2.30 -8.41
N TYR A 273 34.01 2.47 -7.31
CA TYR A 273 34.44 3.76 -6.78
C TYR A 273 35.96 3.78 -6.66
N LEU A 274 36.58 4.79 -7.27
CA LEU A 274 38.02 5.00 -7.24
C LEU A 274 38.38 6.17 -6.32
N THR A 275 39.44 5.98 -5.54
CA THR A 275 40.06 7.03 -4.71
C THR A 275 41.58 6.89 -4.73
N VAL A 276 42.28 7.99 -4.46
CA VAL A 276 43.75 8.10 -4.49
C VAL A 276 44.33 8.72 -3.23
N GLN A 277 43.54 8.76 -2.14
CA GLN A 277 43.93 9.38 -0.88
C GLN A 277 44.17 8.33 0.22
N GLY A 278 45.03 8.66 1.18
CA GLY A 278 45.26 7.85 2.39
C GLY A 278 46.41 6.84 2.27
N ILE A 279 46.21 5.64 2.83
CA ILE A 279 47.18 4.55 2.76
C ILE A 279 47.25 3.92 1.37
N ASP A 280 48.30 3.12 1.16
CA ASP A 280 48.50 2.36 -0.08
C ASP A 280 47.34 1.40 -0.33
N GLY A 281 47.00 1.22 -1.60
CA GLY A 281 45.88 0.39 -1.98
C GLY A 281 46.19 -1.11 -1.96
N LYS A 282 45.14 -1.91 -1.87
CA LYS A 282 45.20 -3.36 -1.89
C LYS A 282 45.74 -3.87 -3.22
N ARG A 283 46.68 -4.83 -3.17
CA ARG A 283 47.29 -5.44 -4.36
C ARG A 283 46.94 -6.91 -4.52
N ILE A 284 46.90 -7.38 -5.77
CA ILE A 284 46.76 -8.80 -6.11
C ILE A 284 48.06 -9.52 -5.76
N ASN A 285 47.97 -10.46 -4.83
CA ASN A 285 49.11 -11.25 -4.36
C ASN A 285 49.25 -12.58 -5.14
N PRO A 286 50.44 -13.20 -5.18
CA PRO A 286 50.61 -14.55 -5.71
C PRO A 286 49.74 -15.58 -4.98
N ALA A 287 49.11 -16.50 -5.71
CA ALA A 287 48.30 -17.58 -5.16
C ALA A 287 49.18 -18.65 -4.50
N MET A 288 48.78 -19.11 -3.32
CA MET A 288 49.49 -20.17 -2.60
C MET A 288 48.98 -21.55 -3.03
N GLN A 289 49.84 -22.32 -3.71
CA GLN A 289 49.51 -23.67 -4.19
C GLN A 289 49.78 -24.73 -3.10
N PRO A 290 48.97 -25.80 -3.00
CA PRO A 290 49.22 -26.91 -2.07
C PRO A 290 50.47 -27.71 -2.49
N THR A 291 51.16 -28.34 -1.53
CA THR A 291 52.44 -29.04 -1.76
C THR A 291 52.34 -30.58 -1.86
N GLY A 292 51.14 -31.13 -2.10
CA GLY A 292 50.88 -32.58 -2.20
C GLY A 292 50.72 -33.10 -3.62
N SER A 293 50.65 -34.41 -3.81
CA SER A 293 50.35 -35.02 -5.11
C SER A 293 48.90 -34.74 -5.54
N SER A 294 48.69 -34.52 -6.84
CA SER A 294 47.35 -34.32 -7.39
C SER A 294 46.56 -35.63 -7.41
N THR A 295 45.32 -35.59 -6.94
CA THR A 295 44.36 -36.71 -7.01
C THR A 295 43.62 -36.74 -8.34
N ILE A 296 43.50 -35.60 -9.02
CA ILE A 296 42.85 -35.46 -10.32
C ILE A 296 43.56 -34.42 -11.19
N ASN A 297 43.63 -34.68 -12.49
CA ASN A 297 44.10 -33.73 -13.50
C ASN A 297 42.91 -33.23 -14.29
N ILE A 298 42.75 -31.90 -14.37
CA ILE A 298 41.66 -31.25 -15.10
C ILE A 298 42.26 -30.52 -16.32
N THR A 299 41.81 -30.93 -17.50
CA THR A 299 42.17 -30.36 -18.80
C THR A 299 40.96 -29.78 -19.55
N SER A 300 39.78 -29.82 -18.93
CA SER A 300 38.53 -29.31 -19.49
C SER A 300 37.60 -28.80 -18.41
N PHE A 301 36.68 -27.92 -18.76
CA PHE A 301 35.73 -27.29 -17.86
C PHE A 301 34.35 -27.20 -18.52
N ASP A 302 33.32 -26.95 -17.71
CA ASP A 302 31.97 -26.71 -18.22
C ASP A 302 31.90 -25.24 -18.64
N SER A 303 31.71 -25.01 -19.94
CA SER A 303 31.54 -23.69 -20.52
C SER A 303 30.05 -23.39 -20.64
N TYR A 304 29.69 -22.16 -20.29
CA TYR A 304 28.30 -21.71 -20.18
C TYR A 304 28.04 -20.59 -21.18
N GLN A 305 26.98 -20.72 -21.99
CA GLN A 305 26.43 -19.62 -22.79
C GLN A 305 24.92 -19.54 -22.57
N PHE A 306 24.38 -18.33 -22.73
CA PHE A 306 22.95 -18.09 -22.59
C PHE A 306 22.46 -17.03 -23.57
N HIS A 307 21.16 -17.08 -23.86
CA HIS A 307 20.40 -16.02 -24.54
C HIS A 307 19.18 -15.70 -23.68
N GLU A 308 19.07 -14.46 -23.23
CA GLU A 308 18.01 -14.01 -22.33
C GLU A 308 17.86 -12.49 -22.47
N LEU A 309 16.65 -12.02 -22.78
CA LEU A 309 16.32 -10.61 -22.97
C LEU A 309 15.09 -10.24 -22.14
N ASP A 310 15.06 -9.02 -21.60
CA ASP A 310 13.90 -8.50 -20.88
C ASP A 310 13.12 -7.51 -21.76
N LEU A 311 12.33 -8.00 -22.71
CA LEU A 311 11.58 -7.17 -23.66
C LEU A 311 10.13 -6.94 -23.22
N ILE A 312 9.48 -7.94 -22.64
CA ILE A 312 8.06 -7.90 -22.27
C ILE A 312 7.81 -8.52 -20.89
N ASN A 313 6.98 -7.88 -20.08
CA ASN A 313 6.30 -8.51 -18.95
C ASN A 313 4.87 -8.80 -19.40
N ILE A 314 4.53 -10.09 -19.59
CA ILE A 314 3.30 -10.51 -20.27
C ILE A 314 2.06 -10.04 -19.52
N ALA A 315 2.05 -10.19 -18.19
CA ALA A 315 0.91 -9.89 -17.33
C ALA A 315 0.98 -8.49 -16.69
N ARG A 316 2.10 -7.77 -16.86
CA ARG A 316 2.42 -6.50 -16.17
C ARG A 316 2.35 -6.65 -14.65
N LEU A 317 2.95 -7.72 -14.15
CA LEU A 317 3.04 -8.05 -12.73
C LEU A 317 4.23 -8.99 -12.50
N GLY A 318 4.62 -9.14 -11.23
CA GLY A 318 5.72 -10.01 -10.85
C GLY A 318 7.07 -9.55 -11.43
N ARG A 319 8.13 -10.29 -11.12
CA ARG A 319 9.51 -9.92 -11.53
C ARG A 319 10.07 -10.69 -12.73
N GLN A 320 9.28 -11.57 -13.36
CA GLN A 320 9.71 -12.32 -14.54
C GLN A 320 9.48 -11.49 -15.81
N TRP A 321 10.54 -11.35 -16.61
CA TRP A 321 10.49 -10.72 -17.94
C TRP A 321 10.80 -11.77 -19.00
N PHE A 322 10.28 -11.55 -20.21
CA PHE A 322 10.43 -12.44 -21.35
C PHE A 322 11.05 -11.67 -22.52
N GLY A 323 11.74 -12.40 -23.39
CA GLY A 323 12.38 -11.90 -24.59
C GLY A 323 11.43 -11.88 -25.77
N GLU A 324 11.84 -12.54 -26.85
CA GLU A 324 11.17 -12.49 -28.14
C GLU A 324 9.76 -13.10 -28.12
N SER A 325 8.83 -12.44 -28.82
CA SER A 325 7.50 -12.95 -29.11
C SER A 325 7.47 -13.73 -30.42
N PHE A 326 6.73 -14.84 -30.43
CA PHE A 326 6.55 -15.73 -31.59
C PHE A 326 5.19 -15.54 -32.27
N GLU A 327 4.49 -14.42 -32.01
CA GLU A 327 3.19 -14.09 -32.60
C GLU A 327 3.28 -13.83 -34.11
N VAL A 328 4.25 -13.01 -34.54
CA VAL A 328 4.46 -12.66 -35.96
C VAL A 328 5.50 -13.56 -36.62
N LYS A 329 6.63 -13.78 -35.94
CA LYS A 329 7.69 -14.69 -36.39
C LYS A 329 7.66 -15.94 -35.53
N ASN A 330 6.91 -16.93 -35.97
CA ASN A 330 6.73 -18.20 -35.27
C ASN A 330 7.96 -19.12 -35.32
N GLU A 331 8.98 -18.77 -36.11
CA GLU A 331 10.26 -19.48 -36.16
C GLU A 331 11.40 -18.48 -35.98
N GLN A 332 12.31 -18.76 -35.03
CA GLN A 332 13.47 -17.91 -34.72
C GLN A 332 14.70 -18.76 -34.42
N GLU A 333 15.89 -18.25 -34.75
CA GLU A 333 17.18 -18.94 -34.60
C GLU A 333 18.11 -18.17 -33.66
N PHE A 334 18.87 -18.91 -32.86
CA PHE A 334 19.79 -18.41 -31.84
C PHE A 334 21.14 -19.11 -32.00
N ASP A 335 22.22 -18.34 -32.13
CA ASP A 335 23.57 -18.85 -32.37
C ASP A 335 24.39 -18.91 -31.08
N PHE A 336 25.03 -20.06 -30.85
CA PHE A 336 25.93 -20.32 -29.72
C PHE A 336 27.29 -20.81 -30.22
N ASN A 337 28.37 -20.15 -29.81
CA ASN A 337 29.71 -20.39 -30.34
C ASN A 337 30.68 -20.78 -29.22
N PHE A 338 30.96 -22.08 -29.08
CA PHE A 338 31.84 -22.63 -28.05
C PHE A 338 33.25 -22.85 -28.60
N VAL A 339 34.21 -22.10 -28.03
CA VAL A 339 35.61 -22.24 -28.39
C VAL A 339 36.22 -23.43 -27.66
N ASN A 340 37.07 -24.19 -28.35
CA ASN A 340 37.76 -25.37 -27.81
C ASN A 340 36.82 -26.45 -27.24
N ILE A 341 35.59 -26.57 -27.77
CA ILE A 341 34.62 -27.59 -27.37
C ILE A 341 35.19 -29.01 -27.53
N ASP A 342 34.91 -29.87 -26.57
CA ASP A 342 35.11 -31.31 -26.68
C ASP A 342 33.84 -31.96 -27.25
N THR A 343 33.82 -32.15 -28.57
CA THR A 343 32.66 -32.70 -29.29
C THR A 343 32.35 -34.16 -28.94
N THR A 344 33.21 -34.84 -28.17
CA THR A 344 32.95 -36.21 -27.70
C THR A 344 32.00 -36.25 -26.51
N ILE A 345 31.82 -35.13 -25.81
CA ILE A 345 30.93 -35.00 -24.66
C ILE A 345 29.64 -34.29 -25.10
N PRO A 346 28.46 -34.86 -24.85
CA PRO A 346 27.19 -34.23 -25.20
C PRO A 346 27.00 -32.85 -24.54
N VAL A 347 26.40 -31.92 -25.28
CA VAL A 347 26.05 -30.57 -24.81
C VAL A 347 24.68 -30.63 -24.14
N LYS A 348 24.53 -29.96 -22.99
CA LYS A 348 23.25 -29.84 -22.28
C LYS A 348 22.54 -28.55 -22.70
N ILE A 349 21.23 -28.61 -22.92
CA ILE A 349 20.39 -27.44 -23.18
C ILE A 349 19.28 -27.31 -22.16
N PHE A 350 18.99 -26.06 -21.82
CA PHE A 350 17.84 -25.67 -21.03
C PHE A 350 17.14 -24.57 -21.81
N VAL A 351 15.85 -24.73 -22.05
CA VAL A 351 15.02 -23.71 -22.68
C VAL A 351 13.82 -23.53 -21.78
N THR A 352 13.53 -22.28 -21.43
CA THR A 352 12.32 -21.89 -20.71
C THR A 352 11.51 -20.98 -21.63
N ALA A 353 10.21 -21.22 -21.73
CA ALA A 353 9.33 -20.44 -22.58
C ALA A 353 7.95 -20.29 -21.92
N ALA A 354 7.17 -19.35 -22.41
CA ALA A 354 5.80 -19.13 -21.98
C ALA A 354 4.81 -19.19 -23.15
N SER A 355 3.56 -19.55 -22.84
CA SER A 355 2.45 -19.51 -23.79
C SER A 355 1.21 -18.91 -23.14
N ALA A 356 0.60 -17.95 -23.83
CA ALA A 356 -0.71 -17.38 -23.53
C ALA A 356 -1.69 -17.81 -24.63
N ALA A 357 -2.41 -18.91 -24.39
CA ALA A 357 -3.25 -19.55 -25.40
C ALA A 357 -4.40 -20.35 -24.75
N PHE A 358 -5.61 -20.26 -25.31
CA PHE A 358 -6.77 -21.08 -24.91
C PHE A 358 -6.84 -22.43 -25.64
N THR A 359 -5.81 -22.77 -26.42
CA THR A 359 -5.62 -24.08 -27.05
C THR A 359 -4.27 -24.67 -26.65
N PRO A 360 -4.10 -26.00 -26.69
CA PRO A 360 -2.78 -26.60 -26.55
C PRO A 360 -1.80 -26.02 -27.58
N THR A 361 -0.59 -25.69 -27.14
CA THR A 361 0.47 -25.12 -27.98
C THR A 361 1.82 -25.74 -27.62
N SER A 362 2.81 -25.60 -28.50
CA SER A 362 4.15 -26.13 -28.23
C SER A 362 5.26 -25.26 -28.83
N PHE A 363 6.46 -25.42 -28.29
CA PHE A 363 7.71 -25.00 -28.93
C PHE A 363 8.49 -26.23 -29.37
N ASP A 364 8.66 -26.41 -30.67
CA ASP A 364 9.56 -27.42 -31.23
C ASP A 364 10.98 -26.86 -31.26
N ILE A 365 11.93 -27.64 -30.73
CA ILE A 365 13.33 -27.24 -30.59
C ILE A 365 14.16 -28.13 -31.50
N SER A 366 14.89 -27.48 -32.41
CA SER A 366 15.87 -28.14 -33.26
C SER A 366 17.24 -27.51 -33.12
N MET A 367 18.29 -28.31 -33.28
CA MET A 367 19.68 -27.90 -33.18
C MET A 367 20.41 -28.34 -34.44
N ASN A 368 21.04 -27.38 -35.14
CA ASN A 368 21.74 -27.61 -36.40
C ASN A 368 20.86 -28.36 -37.43
N GLY A 369 19.55 -28.07 -37.45
CA GLY A 369 18.56 -28.69 -38.34
C GLY A 369 17.98 -30.03 -37.86
N ASN A 370 18.50 -30.62 -36.78
CA ASN A 370 17.97 -31.88 -36.21
C ASN A 370 17.00 -31.59 -35.07
N SER A 371 15.86 -32.28 -35.02
CA SER A 371 14.92 -32.17 -33.90
C SER A 371 15.54 -32.70 -32.61
N VAL A 372 15.41 -31.96 -31.51
CA VAL A 372 15.96 -32.33 -30.20
C VAL A 372 14.85 -32.70 -29.23
N SER A 373 13.87 -31.80 -29.04
CA SER A 373 12.77 -31.99 -28.10
C SER A 373 11.68 -30.94 -28.35
N SER A 374 10.62 -30.93 -27.53
CA SER A 374 9.60 -29.90 -27.54
C SER A 374 9.15 -29.54 -26.12
N ILE A 375 8.67 -28.31 -25.96
CA ILE A 375 7.99 -27.85 -24.74
C ILE A 375 6.50 -27.76 -25.05
N ASN A 376 5.67 -28.44 -24.27
CA ASN A 376 4.22 -28.45 -24.46
C ASN A 376 3.52 -27.58 -23.41
N PHE A 377 2.48 -26.86 -23.83
CA PHE A 377 1.68 -25.99 -22.96
C PHE A 377 0.22 -26.42 -23.01
N SER A 378 -0.34 -26.67 -21.83
CA SER A 378 -1.79 -26.85 -21.66
C SER A 378 -2.52 -25.53 -21.94
N PRO A 379 -3.76 -25.58 -22.45
CA PRO A 379 -4.57 -24.39 -22.67
C PRO A 379 -4.87 -23.66 -21.36
N LEU A 380 -5.02 -22.34 -21.44
CA LEU A 380 -5.64 -21.53 -20.41
C LEU A 380 -7.13 -21.91 -20.26
N THR A 381 -7.64 -21.75 -19.05
CA THR A 381 -9.06 -21.94 -18.76
C THR A 381 -9.77 -20.60 -18.87
N SER A 382 -10.89 -20.55 -19.60
CA SER A 382 -11.70 -19.33 -19.68
C SER A 382 -12.16 -18.91 -18.29
N GLY A 383 -11.98 -17.62 -17.96
CA GLY A 383 -12.34 -17.07 -16.65
C GLY A 383 -11.32 -17.30 -15.53
N ALA A 384 -10.22 -18.02 -15.77
CA ALA A 384 -9.14 -18.20 -14.80
C ALA A 384 -8.22 -16.98 -14.71
N GLU A 385 -7.68 -16.76 -13.51
CA GLU A 385 -6.74 -15.68 -13.22
C GLU A 385 -5.36 -15.91 -13.85
N THR A 386 -5.04 -17.16 -14.18
CA THR A 386 -3.82 -17.44 -14.94
C THR A 386 -3.95 -16.85 -16.35
N VAL A 387 -3.06 -15.92 -16.67
CA VAL A 387 -2.99 -15.25 -17.98
C VAL A 387 -1.95 -15.85 -18.92
N PHE A 388 -0.98 -16.62 -18.42
CA PHE A 388 -0.07 -17.43 -19.26
C PHE A 388 0.51 -18.63 -18.49
N ARG A 389 1.10 -19.60 -19.21
CA ARG A 389 1.79 -20.75 -18.63
C ARG A 389 3.29 -20.67 -18.95
N VAL A 390 4.13 -20.95 -17.97
CA VAL A 390 5.58 -21.13 -18.15
C VAL A 390 5.88 -22.61 -18.12
N ASN A 391 6.74 -23.07 -19.04
CA ASN A 391 7.24 -24.43 -19.03
C ASN A 391 8.68 -24.45 -19.56
N SER A 392 9.42 -25.50 -19.24
CA SER A 392 10.81 -25.65 -19.63
C SER A 392 11.08 -27.06 -20.17
N LEU A 393 12.19 -27.20 -20.88
CA LEU A 393 12.69 -28.53 -21.22
C LEU A 393 12.93 -29.38 -19.96
N PRO A 394 12.71 -30.71 -20.02
CA PRO A 394 13.14 -31.61 -18.97
C PRO A 394 14.63 -31.49 -18.68
N ASN A 395 15.02 -31.72 -17.43
CA ASN A 395 16.42 -31.76 -17.04
C ASN A 395 17.15 -32.89 -17.80
N ASN A 396 18.35 -32.62 -18.31
CA ASN A 396 19.24 -33.54 -19.04
C ASN A 396 18.96 -33.76 -20.54
N VAL A 397 18.21 -32.87 -21.19
CA VAL A 397 18.20 -32.87 -22.67
C VAL A 397 19.61 -32.57 -23.18
N THR A 398 20.16 -33.52 -23.94
CA THR A 398 21.51 -33.45 -24.49
C THR A 398 21.53 -33.74 -25.98
N PHE A 399 22.55 -33.25 -26.66
CA PHE A 399 22.79 -33.50 -28.09
C PHE A 399 24.28 -33.49 -28.40
N THR A 400 24.65 -33.94 -29.60
CA THR A 400 26.04 -33.91 -30.08
C THR A 400 26.46 -32.48 -30.41
N GLY A 401 27.44 -31.96 -29.66
CA GLY A 401 27.93 -30.59 -29.81
C GLY A 401 28.77 -30.34 -31.07
N ALA A 402 28.77 -29.08 -31.51
CA ALA A 402 29.69 -28.54 -32.51
C ALA A 402 30.22 -27.18 -32.02
N ALA A 403 31.28 -26.66 -32.65
CA ALA A 403 31.84 -25.35 -32.25
C ALA A 403 30.83 -24.21 -32.45
N ASN A 404 30.11 -24.21 -33.57
CA ASN A 404 29.00 -23.30 -33.83
C ASN A 404 27.71 -24.12 -33.79
N MET A 405 26.77 -23.71 -32.94
CA MET A 405 25.51 -24.38 -32.71
C MET A 405 24.37 -23.41 -32.91
N LYS A 406 23.44 -23.78 -33.78
CA LYS A 406 22.27 -22.97 -34.11
C LYS A 406 21.03 -23.65 -33.56
N LEU A 407 20.45 -23.05 -32.52
CA LEU A 407 19.20 -23.48 -31.92
C LEU A 407 18.05 -22.78 -32.63
N LYS A 408 17.10 -23.54 -33.15
CA LYS A 408 15.88 -23.01 -33.74
C LYS A 408 14.68 -23.37 -32.87
N LEU A 409 13.91 -22.34 -32.51
CA LEU A 409 12.62 -22.47 -31.85
C LEU A 409 11.51 -22.25 -32.87
N LYS A 410 10.56 -23.19 -32.94
CA LYS A 410 9.34 -23.06 -33.74
C LYS A 410 8.12 -23.15 -32.83
N TYR A 411 7.36 -22.07 -32.73
CA TYR A 411 6.12 -22.04 -31.99
C TYR A 411 4.97 -22.59 -32.85
N ASN A 412 4.29 -23.61 -32.33
CA ASN A 412 3.08 -24.16 -32.91
C ASN A 412 1.86 -23.64 -32.13
N ASN A 413 1.13 -22.71 -32.76
CA ASN A 413 -0.09 -22.12 -32.22
C ASN A 413 -1.35 -22.97 -32.47
N ASN A 414 -1.20 -24.17 -33.04
CA ASN A 414 -2.26 -25.09 -33.42
C ASN A 414 -3.35 -24.44 -34.31
N GLY A 415 -2.95 -23.50 -35.18
CA GLY A 415 -3.85 -22.82 -36.11
C GLY A 415 -4.68 -21.68 -35.53
N VAL A 416 -4.47 -21.30 -34.25
CA VAL A 416 -5.17 -20.18 -33.59
C VAL A 416 -4.30 -18.92 -33.59
N PRO A 417 -4.62 -17.88 -34.40
CA PRO A 417 -3.78 -16.68 -34.51
C PRO A 417 -3.63 -15.89 -33.20
N GLY A 418 -4.60 -16.01 -32.27
CA GLY A 418 -4.55 -15.32 -30.97
C GLY A 418 -3.65 -15.97 -29.93
N SER A 419 -3.13 -17.18 -30.18
CA SER A 419 -2.22 -17.89 -29.26
C SER A 419 -0.81 -17.33 -29.36
N LYS A 420 -0.23 -16.93 -28.22
CA LYS A 420 1.05 -16.20 -28.17
C LYS A 420 2.12 -17.00 -27.43
N GLY A 421 3.27 -17.20 -28.06
CA GLY A 421 4.46 -17.80 -27.45
C GLY A 421 5.54 -16.77 -27.17
N PHE A 422 6.29 -16.94 -26.09
CA PHE A 422 7.37 -16.06 -25.66
C PHE A 422 8.58 -16.87 -25.18
N LEU A 423 9.79 -16.43 -25.53
CA LEU A 423 11.03 -16.99 -24.97
C LEU A 423 11.34 -16.33 -23.63
N ASP A 424 11.67 -17.12 -22.61
CA ASP A 424 12.26 -16.61 -21.37
C ASP A 424 13.79 -16.63 -21.51
N ASN A 425 14.39 -17.82 -21.49
CA ASN A 425 15.83 -17.98 -21.64
C ASN A 425 16.21 -19.30 -22.32
N ILE A 426 17.39 -19.26 -22.94
CA ILE A 426 18.11 -20.43 -23.45
C ILE A 426 19.44 -20.48 -22.71
N ARG A 427 19.80 -21.66 -22.19
CA ARG A 427 21.10 -21.92 -21.57
C ARG A 427 21.72 -23.16 -22.19
N VAL A 428 22.98 -23.05 -22.56
CA VAL A 428 23.74 -24.11 -23.20
C VAL A 428 25.01 -24.36 -22.40
N ILE A 429 25.23 -25.61 -21.99
CA ILE A 429 26.43 -26.02 -21.25
C ILE A 429 27.17 -27.05 -22.09
N ALA A 430 28.41 -26.74 -22.48
CA ALA A 430 29.27 -27.62 -23.26
C ALA A 430 30.61 -27.84 -22.54
N LYS A 431 31.18 -29.03 -22.68
CA LYS A 431 32.55 -29.27 -22.18
C LYS A 431 33.55 -28.60 -23.12
N SER A 432 34.39 -27.73 -22.60
CA SER A 432 35.46 -27.07 -23.36
C SER A 432 36.82 -27.41 -22.78
N LYS A 433 37.83 -27.56 -23.62
CA LYS A 433 39.21 -27.79 -23.20
C LYS A 433 39.78 -26.53 -22.55
N LEU A 434 40.57 -26.70 -21.50
CA LEU A 434 41.37 -25.64 -20.90
C LEU A 434 42.51 -25.28 -21.85
N GLN A 435 42.23 -24.39 -22.79
CA GLN A 435 43.16 -24.00 -23.84
C GLN A 435 43.00 -22.51 -24.17
N GLY A 436 44.12 -21.79 -24.32
CA GLY A 436 44.13 -20.39 -24.74
C GLY A 436 43.68 -20.20 -26.18
N TYR A 437 42.98 -19.09 -26.44
CA TYR A 437 42.42 -18.78 -27.76
C TYR A 437 42.39 -17.27 -28.11
N GLY A 438 43.19 -16.45 -27.42
CA GLY A 438 43.29 -15.01 -27.69
C GLY A 438 42.27 -14.13 -26.95
N LYS A 439 41.57 -14.69 -25.95
CA LYS A 439 40.61 -13.97 -25.10
C LYS A 439 40.70 -14.42 -23.65
N GLN A 440 40.25 -13.57 -22.73
CA GLN A 440 40.07 -13.99 -21.35
C GLN A 440 38.86 -14.94 -21.22
N PHE A 441 38.95 -15.93 -20.33
CA PHE A 441 37.84 -16.84 -20.08
C PHE A 441 37.79 -17.35 -18.65
N HIS A 442 36.57 -17.51 -18.14
CA HIS A 442 36.30 -18.07 -16.82
C HIS A 442 36.28 -19.60 -16.89
N PHE A 443 36.75 -20.25 -15.82
CA PHE A 443 36.62 -21.69 -15.67
C PHE A 443 36.51 -22.08 -14.18
N GLN A 444 35.82 -23.20 -13.95
CA GLN A 444 35.71 -23.83 -12.64
C GLN A 444 35.54 -25.35 -12.83
N TYR A 445 35.74 -26.10 -11.75
CA TYR A 445 35.43 -27.52 -11.71
C TYR A 445 34.20 -27.75 -10.83
N ASP A 446 33.04 -27.97 -11.44
CA ASP A 446 31.74 -27.99 -10.75
C ASP A 446 31.62 -29.04 -9.64
N LEU A 447 32.38 -30.14 -9.75
CA LEU A 447 32.41 -31.20 -8.75
C LEU A 447 33.44 -30.95 -7.63
N SER A 448 34.13 -29.80 -7.61
CA SER A 448 35.21 -29.57 -6.66
C SER A 448 34.73 -29.51 -5.21
N ALA A 449 33.52 -29.01 -4.96
CA ALA A 449 32.92 -28.92 -3.62
C ALA A 449 32.55 -30.30 -3.04
N SER A 450 32.23 -31.28 -3.88
CA SER A 450 31.90 -32.66 -3.49
C SER A 450 33.08 -33.62 -3.61
N SER A 451 34.26 -33.13 -4.01
CA SER A 451 35.48 -33.92 -4.18
C SER A 451 36.49 -33.58 -3.08
N ALA A 452 37.37 -34.53 -2.73
CA ALA A 452 38.45 -34.31 -1.77
C ALA A 452 39.83 -34.48 -2.45
N GLY A 453 40.86 -33.83 -1.90
CA GLY A 453 42.24 -33.94 -2.37
C GLY A 453 42.75 -32.67 -3.06
N ILE A 454 43.69 -32.83 -4.00
CA ILE A 454 44.35 -31.74 -4.72
C ILE A 454 44.09 -31.94 -6.22
N VAL A 455 43.58 -30.90 -6.87
CA VAL A 455 43.43 -30.87 -8.33
C VAL A 455 44.64 -30.19 -8.96
N ASN A 456 45.12 -30.73 -10.08
CA ASN A 456 46.05 -30.05 -10.97
C ASN A 456 45.29 -29.60 -12.24
N TYR A 457 45.26 -28.30 -12.48
CA TYR A 457 44.70 -27.71 -13.70
C TYR A 457 45.82 -27.57 -14.71
N GLN A 458 45.59 -28.06 -15.93
CA GLN A 458 46.53 -27.96 -17.03
C GLN A 458 45.89 -27.16 -18.18
N ILE A 459 46.45 -25.99 -18.48
CA ILE A 459 46.00 -25.11 -19.56
C ILE A 459 46.99 -25.17 -20.72
N ALA A 460 46.52 -25.59 -21.90
CA ALA A 460 47.32 -25.66 -23.12
C ALA A 460 47.24 -24.37 -23.96
N ASN A 461 48.13 -24.21 -24.94
CA ASN A 461 48.20 -23.02 -25.82
C ASN A 461 48.22 -21.69 -25.03
N ALA A 462 48.98 -21.67 -23.94
CA ALA A 462 48.94 -20.61 -22.94
C ALA A 462 49.91 -19.45 -23.23
N ASN A 463 50.56 -19.40 -24.40
CA ASN A 463 51.55 -18.36 -24.72
C ASN A 463 50.99 -16.92 -24.60
N GLY A 464 49.71 -16.71 -24.92
CA GLY A 464 49.02 -15.41 -24.75
C GLY A 464 48.42 -15.19 -23.36
N ILE A 465 48.26 -16.25 -22.57
CA ILE A 465 47.73 -16.19 -21.21
C ILE A 465 48.86 -15.74 -20.29
N ALA A 466 48.87 -14.46 -19.92
CA ALA A 466 49.90 -13.89 -19.06
C ALA A 466 49.73 -14.31 -17.60
N GLN A 467 48.49 -14.44 -17.14
CA GLN A 467 48.15 -14.73 -15.75
C GLN A 467 46.85 -15.54 -15.64
N ILE A 468 46.71 -16.27 -14.55
CA ILE A 468 45.47 -16.93 -14.12
C ILE A 468 45.14 -16.37 -12.74
N TRP A 469 43.94 -15.83 -12.56
CA TRP A 469 43.51 -15.29 -11.27
C TRP A 469 42.49 -16.21 -10.60
N ASP A 470 42.66 -16.45 -9.30
CA ASP A 470 41.63 -17.03 -8.43
C ASP A 470 40.68 -15.91 -7.98
N ILE A 471 39.44 -15.97 -8.46
CA ILE A 471 38.38 -14.98 -8.26
C ILE A 471 37.26 -15.54 -7.37
N THR A 472 37.54 -16.59 -6.59
CA THR A 472 36.59 -17.18 -5.64
C THR A 472 36.15 -16.16 -4.59
N ASP A 473 37.09 -15.36 -4.08
CA ASP A 473 36.84 -14.16 -3.31
C ASP A 473 37.09 -12.92 -4.18
N LEU A 474 36.00 -12.26 -4.58
CA LEU A 474 35.98 -11.08 -5.45
C LEU A 474 36.87 -9.94 -4.93
N TYR A 475 37.06 -9.85 -3.61
CA TYR A 475 37.78 -8.75 -2.97
C TYR A 475 39.26 -9.08 -2.76
N ASN A 476 39.60 -10.37 -2.62
CA ASN A 476 40.94 -10.88 -2.32
C ASN A 476 41.49 -11.74 -3.46
N VAL A 477 41.41 -11.23 -4.69
CA VAL A 477 41.92 -11.91 -5.87
C VAL A 477 43.42 -12.20 -5.73
N THR A 478 43.81 -13.42 -6.11
CA THR A 478 45.22 -13.85 -6.15
C THR A 478 45.61 -14.30 -7.55
N LYS A 479 46.90 -14.24 -7.90
CA LYS A 479 47.39 -14.53 -9.24
C LYS A 479 48.38 -15.69 -9.32
N ILE A 480 48.36 -16.38 -10.45
CA ILE A 480 49.37 -17.31 -10.91
C ILE A 480 49.94 -16.72 -12.19
N GLU A 481 51.26 -16.53 -12.24
CA GLU A 481 51.92 -15.95 -13.40
C GLU A 481 52.33 -17.04 -14.39
N ASN A 482 52.18 -16.75 -15.69
CA ASN A 482 52.75 -17.56 -16.75
C ASN A 482 53.96 -16.84 -17.34
N ILE A 483 55.14 -17.42 -17.17
CA ILE A 483 56.39 -16.89 -17.73
C ILE A 483 56.58 -17.46 -19.15
N ASN A 484 55.71 -17.04 -20.07
CA ASN A 484 55.74 -17.42 -21.50
C ASN A 484 55.77 -18.93 -21.77
N GLN A 485 55.09 -19.73 -20.95
CA GLN A 485 54.98 -21.17 -21.16
C GLN A 485 53.78 -21.49 -22.07
N ASN A 486 53.97 -22.46 -22.97
CA ASN A 486 52.89 -22.94 -23.86
C ASN A 486 51.87 -23.81 -23.12
N THR A 487 52.26 -24.42 -22.00
CA THR A 487 51.37 -25.17 -21.10
C THR A 487 51.61 -24.69 -19.69
N VAL A 488 50.55 -24.23 -19.01
CA VAL A 488 50.59 -23.79 -17.61
C VAL A 488 49.92 -24.85 -16.74
N ASN A 489 50.57 -25.21 -15.63
CA ASN A 489 50.01 -26.10 -14.63
C ASN A 489 49.94 -25.37 -13.29
N PHE A 490 48.83 -25.55 -12.56
CA PHE A 490 48.75 -25.10 -11.18
C PHE A 490 47.85 -26.01 -10.35
N GLN A 491 48.13 -26.07 -9.05
CA GLN A 491 47.41 -26.91 -8.11
C GLN A 491 46.46 -26.11 -7.21
N ALA A 492 45.32 -26.71 -6.86
CA ALA A 492 44.37 -26.18 -5.90
C ALA A 492 43.79 -27.28 -5.02
N ARG A 493 43.30 -26.91 -3.82
CA ARG A 493 42.60 -27.84 -2.93
C ARG A 493 41.15 -28.04 -3.40
N LEU A 494 40.68 -29.29 -3.34
CA LEU A 494 39.27 -29.66 -3.49
C LEU A 494 38.56 -29.53 -2.13
N GLY A 495 37.22 -29.54 -2.14
CA GLY A 495 36.36 -29.37 -0.97
C GLY A 495 35.57 -28.06 -0.95
N GLU A 496 35.84 -27.16 -1.90
CA GLU A 496 35.06 -25.94 -2.14
C GLU A 496 35.00 -25.62 -3.64
N LEU A 497 33.99 -24.87 -4.07
CA LEU A 497 33.90 -24.39 -5.45
C LEU A 497 34.83 -23.20 -5.64
N ARG A 498 35.86 -23.37 -6.49
CA ARG A 498 36.79 -22.29 -6.84
C ARG A 498 36.55 -21.81 -8.26
N LYS A 499 36.63 -20.50 -8.45
CA LYS A 499 36.42 -19.81 -9.72
C LYS A 499 37.72 -19.17 -10.19
N TYR A 500 38.06 -19.37 -11.45
CA TYR A 500 39.27 -18.82 -12.04
C TYR A 500 38.97 -18.03 -13.32
N VAL A 501 39.84 -17.08 -13.64
CA VAL A 501 39.88 -16.43 -14.95
C VAL A 501 41.28 -16.55 -15.53
N ALA A 502 41.38 -17.08 -16.75
CA ALA A 502 42.60 -17.06 -17.54
C ALA A 502 42.64 -15.76 -18.35
N ILE A 503 43.76 -15.04 -18.30
CA ILE A 503 43.86 -13.65 -18.77
C ILE A 503 44.80 -13.57 -19.96
N ASP A 504 44.22 -13.27 -21.12
CA ASP A 504 44.97 -12.89 -22.31
C ASP A 504 45.18 -11.37 -22.32
N ALA A 505 46.43 -10.91 -22.42
CA ALA A 505 46.76 -9.48 -22.34
C ALA A 505 46.20 -8.65 -23.50
N SER A 506 45.79 -9.30 -24.60
CA SER A 506 45.16 -8.65 -25.74
C SER A 506 43.66 -8.36 -25.57
N ASP A 507 43.01 -8.93 -24.54
CA ASP A 507 41.55 -8.90 -24.36
C ASP A 507 41.12 -8.30 -23.02
N TYR A 508 41.84 -7.29 -22.53
CA TYR A 508 41.37 -6.53 -21.37
C TYR A 508 40.12 -5.72 -21.70
N PHE A 509 39.11 -5.78 -20.83
CA PHE A 509 37.92 -4.95 -20.96
C PHE A 509 38.19 -3.51 -20.53
N THR A 510 37.36 -2.57 -20.99
CA THR A 510 37.47 -1.15 -20.62
C THR A 510 36.21 -0.71 -19.87
N PRO A 511 36.34 -0.05 -18.70
CA PRO A 511 35.18 0.44 -17.95
C PRO A 511 34.52 1.63 -18.65
N ARG A 512 33.31 1.97 -18.19
CA ARG A 512 32.52 3.11 -18.68
C ARG A 512 32.21 4.08 -17.54
N LYS A 513 31.75 5.28 -17.87
CA LYS A 513 31.38 6.32 -16.89
C LYS A 513 30.09 7.00 -17.30
N ASP A 514 29.33 7.45 -16.30
CA ASP A 514 28.18 8.33 -16.51
C ASP A 514 28.62 9.80 -16.58
N SER A 515 27.66 10.71 -16.78
CA SER A 515 27.91 12.15 -16.76
C SER A 515 28.30 12.66 -15.36
N LYS A 516 27.69 12.10 -14.31
CA LYS A 516 28.04 12.33 -12.91
C LYS A 516 29.12 11.35 -12.48
N VAL A 517 30.37 11.77 -12.54
CA VAL A 517 31.51 10.92 -12.17
C VAL A 517 31.94 11.12 -10.72
N LYS A 518 32.00 12.37 -10.26
CA LYS A 518 32.47 12.69 -8.92
C LYS A 518 31.35 12.50 -7.92
N ILE A 519 31.59 11.69 -6.89
CA ILE A 519 30.61 11.39 -5.84
C ILE A 519 30.92 12.28 -4.63
N PRO A 520 29.92 13.03 -4.12
CA PRO A 520 30.10 13.79 -2.89
C PRO A 520 30.28 12.82 -1.71
N ASN A 521 31.08 13.23 -0.72
CA ASN A 521 31.22 12.45 0.50
C ASN A 521 29.86 12.30 1.18
N GLN A 522 29.56 11.08 1.62
CA GLN A 522 28.30 10.72 2.26
C GLN A 522 28.56 9.69 3.36
N ASN A 523 27.78 9.77 4.42
CA ASN A 523 27.97 8.92 5.60
C ASN A 523 26.64 8.59 6.25
N LEU A 524 25.71 8.02 5.50
CA LEU A 524 24.38 7.67 5.96
C LEU A 524 24.48 6.75 7.18
N LYS A 525 25.23 5.64 7.10
CA LYS A 525 25.43 4.70 8.22
C LYS A 525 25.90 5.38 9.51
N GLY A 526 26.91 6.25 9.43
CA GLY A 526 27.49 6.93 10.59
C GLY A 526 26.71 8.14 11.11
N THR A 527 25.66 8.58 10.40
CA THR A 527 24.88 9.79 10.74
C THR A 527 23.39 9.55 10.95
N LEU A 528 22.86 8.37 10.58
CA LEU A 528 21.45 8.02 10.74
C LEU A 528 20.94 8.29 12.15
N PHE A 529 21.68 7.85 13.16
CA PHE A 529 21.33 8.02 14.58
C PHE A 529 21.78 9.36 15.18
N LYS A 530 22.19 10.34 14.37
CA LYS A 530 22.59 11.66 14.88
C LYS A 530 21.44 12.65 14.71
N ASN A 531 21.10 13.36 15.79
CA ASN A 531 20.21 14.52 15.73
C ASN A 531 20.95 15.74 15.15
N SER A 532 20.27 16.90 15.05
CA SER A 532 20.86 18.15 14.54
C SER A 532 22.03 18.68 15.36
N GLN A 533 22.21 18.22 16.60
CA GLN A 533 23.31 18.57 17.51
C GLN A 533 24.43 17.50 17.50
N GLY A 534 24.33 16.48 16.64
CA GLY A 534 25.30 15.39 16.54
C GLY A 534 25.20 14.32 17.64
N GLN A 535 24.18 14.35 18.49
CA GLN A 535 23.96 13.39 19.58
C GLN A 535 23.20 12.16 19.08
N PHE A 536 23.45 11.01 19.72
CA PHE A 536 22.73 9.77 19.43
C PHE A 536 21.22 9.94 19.71
N GLN A 537 20.39 9.55 18.76
CA GLN A 537 18.94 9.55 18.86
C GLN A 537 18.38 8.37 18.07
N ASP A 538 17.60 7.51 18.73
CA ASP A 538 16.84 6.43 18.09
C ASP A 538 15.84 6.99 17.05
N ILE A 539 15.39 6.14 16.14
CA ILE A 539 14.48 6.52 15.05
C ILE A 539 13.18 5.73 15.21
N ASP A 540 12.06 6.43 15.35
CA ASP A 540 10.73 5.80 15.45
C ASP A 540 10.09 5.60 14.06
N TYR A 541 10.39 6.50 13.12
CA TYR A 541 9.75 6.58 11.81
C TYR A 541 10.77 6.95 10.73
N VAL A 542 10.86 6.12 9.69
CA VAL A 542 11.66 6.37 8.49
C VAL A 542 10.76 6.68 7.30
N ILE A 543 11.06 7.76 6.57
CA ILE A 543 10.45 8.09 5.28
C ILE A 543 11.51 7.88 4.19
N VAL A 544 11.28 6.93 3.29
CA VAL A 544 12.16 6.61 2.16
C VAL A 544 11.58 7.23 0.89
N THR A 545 12.38 8.01 0.17
CA THR A 545 11.90 8.80 -0.98
C THR A 545 13.04 9.14 -1.94
N PRO A 546 12.82 9.39 -3.24
CA PRO A 546 13.85 9.94 -4.11
C PRO A 546 14.18 11.40 -3.79
N THR A 547 15.37 11.86 -4.19
CA THR A 547 15.85 13.22 -3.85
C THR A 547 14.88 14.34 -4.24
N PHE A 548 14.14 14.19 -5.34
CA PHE A 548 13.21 15.23 -5.82
C PHE A 548 11.95 15.43 -4.95
N LEU A 549 11.62 14.47 -4.07
CA LEU A 549 10.47 14.53 -3.14
C LEU A 549 10.89 14.81 -1.68
N VAL A 550 12.18 14.95 -1.39
CA VAL A 550 12.70 15.14 -0.02
C VAL A 550 12.08 16.35 0.67
N SER A 551 11.81 17.43 -0.07
CA SER A 551 11.18 18.63 0.52
C SER A 551 9.77 18.33 1.04
N GLN A 552 8.96 17.61 0.28
CA GLN A 552 7.62 17.18 0.67
C GLN A 552 7.68 16.17 1.82
N ALA A 553 8.57 15.17 1.73
CA ALA A 553 8.78 14.21 2.80
C ALA A 553 9.18 14.88 4.14
N GLU A 554 9.99 15.94 4.12
CA GLU A 554 10.34 16.71 5.32
C GLU A 554 9.16 17.54 5.88
N LYS A 555 8.19 17.95 5.04
CA LYS A 555 6.93 18.55 5.54
C LYS A 555 6.14 17.53 6.37
N LEU A 556 5.99 16.30 5.87
CA LEU A 556 5.35 15.20 6.61
C LEU A 556 6.14 14.85 7.89
N ALA A 557 7.47 14.73 7.78
CA ALA A 557 8.33 14.46 8.94
C ALA A 557 8.18 15.53 10.03
N THR A 558 8.12 16.81 9.64
CA THR A 558 7.92 17.93 10.55
C THR A 558 6.56 17.86 11.23
N PHE A 559 5.50 17.50 10.50
CA PHE A 559 4.19 17.25 11.09
C PHE A 559 4.25 16.21 12.21
N HIS A 560 4.87 15.04 11.99
CA HIS A 560 4.96 14.01 13.03
C HIS A 560 5.89 14.34 14.19
N ARG A 561 6.99 15.05 13.94
CA ARG A 561 7.87 15.55 15.01
C ARG A 561 7.09 16.48 15.95
N ASN A 562 6.20 17.32 15.41
CA ASN A 562 5.45 18.32 16.18
C ASN A 562 4.14 17.76 16.78
N ASN A 563 3.41 16.93 16.05
CA ASN A 563 2.06 16.49 16.41
C ASN A 563 2.01 15.09 17.03
N SER A 564 2.96 14.22 16.67
CA SER A 564 3.02 12.82 17.13
C SER A 564 4.19 12.55 18.08
N ASN A 565 5.11 13.52 18.24
CA ASN A 565 6.34 13.39 19.02
C ASN A 565 7.21 12.19 18.59
N LEU A 566 7.20 11.87 17.28
CA LEU A 566 8.01 10.80 16.70
C LEU A 566 9.39 11.32 16.30
N LYS A 567 10.42 10.49 16.48
CA LYS A 567 11.76 10.76 15.94
C LYS A 567 11.82 10.31 14.48
N VAL A 568 11.60 11.26 13.57
CA VAL A 568 11.48 10.98 12.13
C VAL A 568 12.77 11.26 11.37
N LYS A 569 13.17 10.33 10.49
CA LYS A 569 14.26 10.51 9.51
C LYS A 569 13.75 10.36 8.08
N VAL A 570 14.05 11.34 7.24
CA VAL A 570 13.87 11.26 5.79
C VAL A 570 15.18 10.77 5.17
N ILE A 571 15.11 9.74 4.34
CA ILE A 571 16.28 9.10 3.72
C ILE A 571 16.10 9.07 2.19
N PRO A 572 16.95 9.79 1.44
CA PRO A 572 16.99 9.69 -0.02
C PRO A 572 17.44 8.32 -0.50
N LEU A 573 16.74 7.76 -1.50
CA LEU A 573 17.07 6.47 -2.13
C LEU A 573 18.51 6.43 -2.67
N GLU A 574 18.98 7.52 -3.25
CA GLU A 574 20.31 7.60 -3.87
C GLU A 574 21.43 7.39 -2.85
N LEU A 575 21.25 7.85 -1.60
CA LEU A 575 22.20 7.62 -0.51
C LEU A 575 22.20 6.15 -0.07
N ILE A 576 21.01 5.53 -0.01
CA ILE A 576 20.85 4.10 0.30
C ILE A 576 21.61 3.27 -0.73
N TYR A 577 21.39 3.52 -2.03
CA TYR A 577 22.00 2.71 -3.07
C TYR A 577 23.52 2.77 -3.03
N ASN A 578 24.10 3.96 -2.92
CA ASN A 578 25.55 4.13 -2.85
C ASN A 578 26.20 3.33 -1.70
N GLU A 579 25.59 3.30 -0.50
CA GLU A 579 26.19 2.64 0.67
C GLU A 579 25.76 1.17 0.85
N PHE A 580 24.54 0.79 0.48
CA PHE A 580 23.99 -0.54 0.76
C PHE A 580 23.97 -1.50 -0.42
N SER A 581 24.19 -1.01 -1.65
CA SER A 581 24.15 -1.86 -2.85
C SER A 581 25.33 -1.65 -3.80
N SER A 582 26.26 -0.75 -3.47
CA SER A 582 27.30 -0.31 -4.38
C SER A 582 26.74 0.50 -5.57
N GLY A 583 25.81 1.41 -5.31
CA GLY A 583 25.30 2.40 -6.27
C GLY A 583 24.16 1.95 -7.18
N LYS A 584 23.80 0.66 -7.20
CA LYS A 584 22.73 0.12 -8.05
C LYS A 584 21.35 0.26 -7.38
N GLN A 585 20.31 0.50 -8.16
CA GLN A 585 18.96 0.33 -7.62
C GLN A 585 18.77 -1.13 -7.21
N ASP A 586 18.27 -1.40 -6.00
CA ASP A 586 17.90 -2.75 -5.54
C ASP A 586 16.95 -2.64 -4.34
N VAL A 587 15.86 -3.39 -4.34
CA VAL A 587 14.88 -3.39 -3.23
C VAL A 587 15.49 -3.87 -1.93
N ALA A 588 16.41 -4.85 -1.99
CA ALA A 588 17.08 -5.36 -0.79
C ALA A 588 18.07 -4.35 -0.19
N ALA A 589 18.51 -3.33 -0.95
CA ALA A 589 19.28 -2.22 -0.41
C ALA A 589 18.45 -1.38 0.57
N ILE A 590 17.19 -1.11 0.23
CA ILE A 590 16.23 -0.41 1.09
C ILE A 590 15.98 -1.25 2.34
N ARG A 591 15.65 -2.54 2.18
CA ARG A 591 15.49 -3.48 3.31
C ARG A 591 16.73 -3.49 4.21
N ASN A 592 17.93 -3.61 3.64
CA ASN A 592 19.19 -3.62 4.40
C ASN A 592 19.44 -2.32 5.17
N CYS A 593 19.08 -1.16 4.61
CA CYS A 593 19.14 0.10 5.34
C CYS A 593 18.17 0.12 6.52
N ILE A 594 16.95 -0.37 6.34
CA ILE A 594 15.97 -0.44 7.43
C ILE A 594 16.41 -1.46 8.51
N LYS A 595 16.90 -2.62 8.10
CA LYS A 595 17.48 -3.62 9.00
C LYS A 595 18.65 -3.06 9.80
N TYR A 596 19.52 -2.28 9.16
CA TYR A 596 20.60 -1.57 9.84
C TYR A 596 20.06 -0.64 10.95
N ILE A 597 18.99 0.12 10.68
CA ILE A 597 18.33 0.97 11.68
C ILE A 597 17.71 0.12 12.81
N TYR A 598 17.03 -0.97 12.46
CA TYR A 598 16.38 -1.86 13.43
C TYR A 598 17.38 -2.55 14.38
N GLU A 599 18.53 -2.98 13.86
CA GLU A 599 19.58 -3.66 14.63
C GLU A 599 20.42 -2.73 15.50
N ASN A 600 20.52 -1.44 15.14
CA ASN A 600 21.35 -0.44 15.83
C ASN A 600 20.59 0.46 16.82
N ALA A 601 19.29 0.23 17.03
CA ALA A 601 18.54 0.92 18.07
C ALA A 601 19.17 0.67 19.46
N SER A 602 19.09 1.66 20.35
CA SER A 602 19.69 1.60 21.69
C SER A 602 19.21 0.40 22.53
N ASN A 603 17.99 -0.06 22.27
CA ASN A 603 17.39 -1.28 22.81
C ASN A 603 16.19 -1.72 21.96
N SER A 604 15.61 -2.89 22.24
CA SER A 604 14.51 -3.46 21.46
C SER A 604 13.20 -2.66 21.49
N LEU A 605 12.93 -1.89 22.55
CA LEU A 605 11.71 -1.07 22.67
C LEU A 605 11.79 0.22 21.85
N ASN A 606 13.01 0.68 21.55
CA ASN A 606 13.28 1.90 20.77
C ASN A 606 13.53 1.62 19.28
N ARG A 607 13.23 0.40 18.81
CA ARG A 607 13.33 0.05 17.40
C ARG A 607 12.33 0.84 16.57
N VAL A 608 12.71 1.11 15.32
CA VAL A 608 11.86 1.75 14.32
C VAL A 608 10.49 1.05 14.23
N LYS A 609 9.42 1.85 14.21
CA LYS A 609 8.03 1.39 14.24
C LYS A 609 7.34 1.52 12.90
N TYR A 610 7.71 2.53 12.12
CA TYR A 610 7.05 2.90 10.87
C TYR A 610 8.04 3.10 9.71
N ILE A 611 7.66 2.62 8.53
CA ILE A 611 8.33 2.90 7.26
C ILE A 611 7.31 3.48 6.29
N ASN A 612 7.54 4.69 5.80
CA ASN A 612 6.77 5.27 4.72
C ASN A 612 7.58 5.21 3.43
N LEU A 613 7.03 4.49 2.46
CA LEU A 613 7.50 4.47 1.08
C LEU A 613 6.81 5.63 0.37
N PHE A 614 7.50 6.77 0.37
CA PHE A 614 6.95 8.03 -0.13
C PHE A 614 7.23 8.16 -1.62
N GLY A 615 6.39 7.47 -2.39
CA GLY A 615 6.43 7.39 -3.85
C GLY A 615 5.63 6.21 -4.38
N ASP A 616 5.16 6.35 -5.61
CA ASP A 616 4.50 5.29 -6.37
C ASP A 616 5.47 4.14 -6.76
N ALA A 617 4.93 3.04 -7.29
CA ALA A 617 5.70 1.86 -7.70
C ALA A 617 5.35 1.38 -9.12
N SER A 618 6.14 0.43 -9.61
CA SER A 618 5.92 -0.20 -10.92
C SER A 618 6.56 -1.57 -10.99
N PHE A 619 5.98 -2.46 -11.81
CA PHE A 619 6.60 -3.74 -12.21
C PHE A 619 7.90 -3.57 -13.02
N ASP A 620 8.22 -2.36 -13.49
CA ASP A 620 9.40 -2.06 -14.30
C ASP A 620 10.45 -1.19 -13.58
N PHE A 621 11.40 -1.86 -12.95
CA PHE A 621 12.51 -1.21 -12.24
C PHE A 621 13.50 -0.47 -13.15
N LYS A 622 13.66 -0.88 -14.43
CA LYS A 622 14.71 -0.33 -15.32
C LYS A 622 14.21 0.76 -16.27
N ASN A 623 12.98 1.23 -16.07
CA ASN A 623 12.39 2.30 -16.89
C ASN A 623 12.38 1.99 -18.40
N ARG A 624 11.98 0.76 -18.74
CA ARG A 624 11.76 0.25 -20.11
C ARG A 624 10.42 0.74 -20.69
N ILE A 625 9.42 1.02 -19.87
CA ILE A 625 8.09 1.47 -20.30
C ILE A 625 7.93 3.00 -20.28
N VAL A 626 6.99 3.51 -21.08
CA VAL A 626 6.65 4.94 -21.12
C VAL A 626 5.78 5.30 -19.90
N ASN A 627 5.96 6.52 -19.36
CA ASN A 627 5.23 7.02 -18.18
C ASN A 627 5.34 6.10 -16.96
N ASN A 628 6.51 5.50 -16.76
CA ASN A 628 6.76 4.62 -15.64
C ASN A 628 6.63 5.37 -14.30
N THR A 629 6.06 4.71 -13.29
CA THR A 629 5.86 5.24 -11.93
C THR A 629 6.76 4.56 -10.90
N ASN A 630 7.92 4.03 -11.30
CA ASN A 630 8.94 3.47 -10.38
C ASN A 630 9.64 4.59 -9.56
N VAL A 631 8.93 5.22 -8.62
CA VAL A 631 9.42 6.31 -7.77
C VAL A 631 10.10 5.74 -6.54
N VAL A 632 9.46 4.79 -5.85
CA VAL A 632 10.03 3.98 -4.77
C VAL A 632 9.77 2.49 -5.10
N PRO A 633 10.80 1.70 -5.45
CA PRO A 633 10.65 0.31 -5.86
C PRO A 633 9.89 -0.57 -4.85
N ILE A 634 9.15 -1.55 -5.34
CA ILE A 634 8.37 -2.53 -4.56
C ILE A 634 8.93 -3.95 -4.73
N TYR A 635 8.72 -4.83 -3.75
CA TYR A 635 9.00 -6.26 -3.92
C TYR A 635 7.93 -6.93 -4.79
N HIS A 636 8.38 -7.73 -5.76
CA HIS A 636 7.52 -8.59 -6.57
C HIS A 636 7.84 -10.07 -6.34
N ALA A 637 6.78 -10.88 -6.28
CA ALA A 637 6.89 -12.33 -6.32
C ALA A 637 7.57 -12.81 -7.62
N LEU A 638 8.23 -13.96 -7.55
CA LEU A 638 8.80 -14.59 -8.74
C LEU A 638 7.71 -15.08 -9.69
N ASN A 639 6.65 -15.69 -9.15
CA ASN A 639 5.52 -16.06 -9.99
C ASN A 639 4.90 -14.79 -10.58
N SER A 640 4.72 -14.80 -11.90
CA SER A 640 4.29 -13.64 -12.68
C SER A 640 3.18 -14.01 -13.67
N ASN A 641 2.53 -15.16 -13.49
CA ASN A 641 1.68 -15.77 -14.52
C ASN A 641 0.16 -15.67 -14.26
N THR A 642 -0.24 -15.16 -13.10
CA THR A 642 -1.64 -15.05 -12.67
C THR A 642 -1.91 -13.68 -12.08
N SER A 643 -3.13 -13.15 -12.22
CA SER A 643 -3.60 -11.98 -11.46
C SER A 643 -3.98 -12.30 -10.00
N GLY A 644 -3.84 -13.57 -9.60
CA GLY A 644 -4.16 -14.08 -8.27
C GLY A 644 -3.08 -13.90 -7.21
N GLU A 645 -3.34 -14.48 -6.05
CA GLU A 645 -2.57 -14.33 -4.81
C GLU A 645 -1.10 -14.72 -4.93
N SER A 646 -0.74 -15.61 -5.86
CA SER A 646 0.64 -16.11 -6.00
C SER A 646 1.58 -15.18 -6.76
N SER A 647 1.05 -14.22 -7.55
CA SER A 647 1.88 -13.23 -8.28
C SER A 647 1.78 -11.83 -7.65
N PHE A 648 1.81 -11.80 -6.33
CA PHE A 648 1.67 -10.61 -5.51
C PHE A 648 2.86 -9.63 -5.65
N ALA A 649 2.61 -8.39 -5.27
CA ALA A 649 3.62 -7.44 -4.82
C ALA A 649 3.48 -7.30 -3.30
N SER A 650 4.51 -6.85 -2.57
CA SER A 650 4.36 -6.60 -1.13
C SER A 650 5.33 -5.54 -0.60
N ASP A 651 4.81 -4.60 0.19
CA ASP A 651 5.64 -3.67 0.96
C ASP A 651 6.09 -4.25 2.32
N ASP A 652 5.50 -5.36 2.76
CA ASP A 652 5.88 -6.02 4.01
C ASP A 652 7.34 -6.51 3.98
N PHE A 653 7.90 -6.75 2.79
CA PHE A 653 9.32 -7.06 2.58
C PHE A 653 10.26 -6.11 3.33
N PHE A 654 9.91 -4.83 3.40
CA PHE A 654 10.73 -3.82 4.08
C PHE A 654 10.57 -3.83 5.60
N GLY A 655 9.59 -4.57 6.14
CA GLY A 655 9.31 -4.75 7.56
C GLY A 655 9.76 -6.09 8.14
N LEU A 656 10.41 -6.95 7.35
CA LEU A 656 10.92 -8.28 7.74
C LEU A 656 12.40 -8.23 8.16
N MET A 657 12.67 -8.23 9.47
CA MET A 657 14.00 -7.93 10.01
C MET A 657 14.77 -9.15 10.53
N ASP A 658 14.08 -10.26 10.83
CA ASP A 658 14.71 -11.42 11.46
C ASP A 658 15.50 -12.28 10.46
N PRO A 659 16.53 -13.03 10.89
CA PRO A 659 17.46 -13.70 9.98
C PRO A 659 16.82 -14.67 8.97
N SER A 660 15.75 -15.37 9.33
CA SER A 660 15.06 -16.32 8.45
C SER A 660 14.06 -15.67 7.49
N GLU A 661 13.89 -14.36 7.56
CA GLU A 661 12.89 -13.63 6.78
C GLU A 661 13.49 -12.97 5.52
N GLY A 662 12.60 -12.41 4.68
CA GLY A 662 12.97 -11.56 3.54
C GLY A 662 12.51 -12.12 2.18
N ASN A 663 12.77 -13.39 1.85
CA ASN A 663 12.24 -13.94 0.59
C ASN A 663 10.83 -14.50 0.79
N ILE A 664 9.83 -13.76 0.33
CA ILE A 664 8.41 -14.11 0.45
C ILE A 664 8.02 -15.07 -0.67
N ILE A 665 7.89 -16.37 -0.37
CA ILE A 665 7.56 -17.41 -1.35
C ILE A 665 6.12 -17.92 -1.18
N ASN A 666 5.60 -17.89 0.05
CA ASN A 666 4.29 -18.43 0.45
C ASN A 666 3.69 -17.58 1.60
N SER A 667 2.98 -18.20 2.56
CA SER A 667 2.54 -17.55 3.79
C SER A 667 3.73 -17.16 4.66
N PHE A 668 3.69 -15.94 5.20
CA PHE A 668 4.72 -15.45 6.10
C PHE A 668 4.09 -14.64 7.24
N GLY A 669 4.73 -14.69 8.40
CA GLY A 669 4.46 -13.85 9.56
C GLY A 669 5.77 -13.33 10.14
N GLY A 670 5.71 -12.60 11.23
CA GLY A 670 6.90 -12.02 11.88
C GLY A 670 7.15 -10.55 11.56
N ILE A 671 6.29 -9.91 10.75
CA ILE A 671 6.46 -8.52 10.31
C ILE A 671 6.70 -7.59 11.51
N ASP A 672 7.89 -7.00 11.60
CA ASP A 672 8.35 -6.22 12.75
C ASP A 672 7.89 -4.76 12.70
N ILE A 673 7.82 -4.20 11.49
CA ILE A 673 7.65 -2.76 11.27
C ILE A 673 6.40 -2.54 10.44
N ALA A 674 5.57 -1.56 10.83
CA ALA A 674 4.37 -1.22 10.06
C ALA A 674 4.77 -0.38 8.84
N VAL A 675 4.35 -0.81 7.65
CA VAL A 675 4.71 -0.19 6.38
C VAL A 675 3.49 0.49 5.78
N GLY A 676 3.69 1.67 5.21
CA GLY A 676 2.68 2.38 4.44
C GLY A 676 3.29 3.02 3.20
N ARG A 677 2.51 3.09 2.13
CA ARG A 677 2.93 3.70 0.87
C ARG A 677 2.06 4.90 0.55
N MET A 678 2.70 6.03 0.29
CA MET A 678 2.01 7.19 -0.28
C MET A 678 2.25 7.19 -1.79
N LEU A 679 1.19 6.95 -2.56
CA LEU A 679 1.23 6.88 -4.03
C LEU A 679 1.38 8.29 -4.59
N VAL A 680 2.62 8.75 -4.77
CA VAL A 680 2.91 10.10 -5.25
C VAL A 680 3.99 10.05 -6.34
N ASN A 681 3.74 10.72 -7.47
CA ASN A 681 4.63 10.73 -8.63
C ASN A 681 5.40 12.04 -8.80
N ASP A 682 4.89 13.13 -8.24
CA ASP A 682 5.49 14.45 -8.32
C ASP A 682 5.28 15.26 -7.03
N THR A 683 5.89 16.44 -6.97
CA THR A 683 5.87 17.32 -5.80
C THR A 683 4.50 17.90 -5.50
N LYS A 684 3.64 18.08 -6.52
CA LYS A 684 2.29 18.63 -6.35
C LYS A 684 1.38 17.58 -5.72
N GLN A 685 1.34 16.38 -6.29
CA GLN A 685 0.55 15.27 -5.75
C GLN A 685 1.00 14.92 -4.32
N ALA A 686 2.31 14.97 -4.06
CA ALA A 686 2.85 14.80 -2.72
C ALA A 686 2.36 15.86 -1.72
N ASP A 687 2.35 17.15 -2.10
CA ASP A 687 1.82 18.22 -1.26
C ASP A 687 0.31 18.07 -1.02
N GLU A 688 -0.46 17.64 -2.03
CA GLU A 688 -1.90 17.37 -1.91
C GLU A 688 -2.20 16.26 -0.89
N MET A 689 -1.47 15.14 -0.93
CA MET A 689 -1.67 14.03 0.01
C MET A 689 -1.23 14.39 1.44
N ILE A 690 -0.17 15.19 1.60
CA ILE A 690 0.24 15.71 2.91
C ILE A 690 -0.81 16.66 3.47
N ASN A 691 -1.39 17.53 2.64
CA ASN A 691 -2.42 18.47 3.08
C ASN A 691 -3.65 17.74 3.63
N LYS A 692 -4.05 16.61 3.05
CA LYS A 692 -5.14 15.78 3.61
C LYS A 692 -4.83 15.32 5.04
N ILE A 693 -3.59 14.93 5.34
CA ILE A 693 -3.15 14.55 6.69
C ILE A 693 -3.24 15.75 7.65
N ILE A 694 -2.80 16.93 7.21
CA ILE A 694 -2.88 18.15 8.02
C ILE A 694 -4.34 18.51 8.31
N GLU A 695 -5.20 18.49 7.30
CA GLU A 695 -6.63 18.78 7.42
C GLU A 695 -7.38 17.76 8.29
N TYR A 696 -7.02 16.47 8.20
CA TYR A 696 -7.58 15.42 9.05
C TYR A 696 -7.29 15.64 10.56
N HIS A 697 -6.30 16.46 10.89
CA HIS A 697 -5.96 16.86 12.26
C HIS A 697 -6.32 18.33 12.59
N ASP A 698 -6.94 19.04 11.64
CA ASP A 698 -7.40 20.41 11.84
C ASP A 698 -8.61 20.46 12.79
N LEU A 699 -8.84 21.57 13.48
CA LEU A 699 -10.00 21.74 14.36
C LEU A 699 -11.34 21.56 13.61
N LYS A 700 -11.40 21.92 12.32
CA LYS A 700 -12.58 21.73 11.46
C LYS A 700 -12.95 20.25 11.25
N SER A 701 -12.01 19.33 11.42
CA SER A 701 -12.26 17.89 11.30
C SER A 701 -12.92 17.27 12.54
N PHE A 702 -13.10 18.01 13.63
CA PHE A 702 -13.71 17.49 14.86
C PHE A 702 -15.24 17.54 14.76
N GLY A 703 -15.87 16.38 14.59
CA GLY A 703 -17.32 16.27 14.53
C GLY A 703 -17.83 14.84 14.75
N ASN A 704 -19.15 14.72 14.90
CA ASN A 704 -19.86 13.46 15.15
C ASN A 704 -19.71 12.40 14.03
N TRP A 705 -19.23 12.78 12.85
CA TRP A 705 -18.82 11.84 11.80
C TRP A 705 -17.82 10.79 12.31
N ARG A 706 -17.01 11.17 13.33
CA ARG A 706 -16.07 10.28 14.02
C ARG A 706 -16.73 9.18 14.87
N ASN A 707 -18.06 9.21 15.05
CA ASN A 707 -18.80 8.10 15.67
C ASN A 707 -19.34 7.11 14.63
N ASN A 708 -19.26 7.39 13.32
CA ASN A 708 -19.89 6.53 12.31
C ASN A 708 -18.93 5.46 11.77
N PHE A 709 -19.45 4.25 11.57
CA PHE A 709 -18.78 3.13 10.91
C PHE A 709 -19.75 2.50 9.92
N VAL A 710 -19.43 2.51 8.62
CA VAL A 710 -20.34 2.04 7.57
C VAL A 710 -19.83 0.73 6.99
N LEU A 711 -20.66 -0.30 7.05
CA LEU A 711 -20.40 -1.58 6.40
C LEU A 711 -21.22 -1.68 5.12
N ILE A 712 -20.55 -2.01 4.03
CA ILE A 712 -21.12 -2.24 2.72
C ILE A 712 -20.89 -3.70 2.34
N SER A 713 -21.91 -4.35 1.82
CA SER A 713 -21.80 -5.69 1.25
C SER A 713 -22.43 -5.72 -0.11
N ASP A 714 -21.72 -6.34 -1.03
CA ASP A 714 -22.21 -6.76 -2.34
C ASP A 714 -23.38 -7.75 -2.21
N ASP A 715 -24.22 -7.84 -3.24
CA ASP A 715 -25.34 -8.78 -3.30
C ASP A 715 -24.92 -10.17 -3.77
N SER A 716 -25.89 -11.01 -4.09
CA SER A 716 -25.65 -12.41 -4.44
C SER A 716 -25.92 -12.65 -5.92
N ASP A 717 -24.95 -12.29 -6.76
CA ASP A 717 -24.99 -12.55 -8.21
C ASP A 717 -25.05 -14.04 -8.52
N ILE A 718 -24.39 -14.84 -7.68
CA ILE A 718 -24.38 -16.30 -7.73
C ILE A 718 -24.52 -16.90 -6.32
N VAL A 719 -24.81 -18.20 -6.23
CA VAL A 719 -25.14 -18.89 -4.96
C VAL A 719 -24.02 -18.81 -3.91
N SER A 720 -22.76 -18.73 -4.34
CA SER A 720 -21.61 -18.61 -3.43
C SER A 720 -21.52 -17.28 -2.70
N ASP A 721 -22.13 -16.23 -3.24
CA ASP A 721 -22.04 -14.87 -2.72
C ASP A 721 -22.98 -14.66 -1.54
N ALA A 722 -23.89 -15.60 -1.30
CA ALA A 722 -24.85 -15.58 -0.20
C ALA A 722 -24.19 -15.38 1.19
N SER A 723 -22.90 -15.72 1.35
CA SER A 723 -22.19 -15.48 2.61
C SER A 723 -21.74 -14.03 2.83
N LEU A 724 -21.56 -13.21 1.78
CA LEU A 724 -21.01 -11.86 1.87
C LEU A 724 -21.83 -10.98 2.82
N GLN A 725 -23.13 -10.83 2.53
CA GLN A 725 -24.03 -9.99 3.31
C GLN A 725 -24.22 -10.52 4.74
N ASN A 726 -24.33 -11.84 4.88
CA ASN A 726 -24.47 -12.47 6.19
C ASN A 726 -23.21 -12.24 7.05
N ARG A 727 -22.01 -12.38 6.46
CA ARG A 727 -20.75 -12.18 7.16
C ARG A 727 -20.59 -10.72 7.59
N GLN A 728 -20.89 -9.80 6.69
CA GLN A 728 -20.83 -8.36 6.97
C GLN A 728 -21.84 -7.96 8.06
N ASN A 729 -23.03 -8.57 8.08
CA ASN A 729 -24.02 -8.37 9.15
C ASN A 729 -23.53 -8.86 10.52
N ILE A 730 -22.90 -10.04 10.57
CA ILE A 730 -22.31 -10.59 11.80
C ILE A 730 -21.21 -9.66 12.33
N LEU A 731 -20.31 -9.20 11.45
CA LEU A 731 -19.26 -8.26 11.80
C LEU A 731 -19.82 -6.95 12.34
N ALA A 732 -20.83 -6.38 11.67
CA ALA A 732 -21.50 -5.17 12.11
C ALA A 732 -22.11 -5.30 13.52
N ASN A 733 -22.77 -6.42 13.82
CA ASN A 733 -23.33 -6.68 15.14
C ASN A 733 -22.23 -6.82 16.19
N LYS A 734 -21.10 -7.45 15.85
CA LYS A 734 -19.95 -7.58 16.74
C LYS A 734 -19.31 -6.22 17.07
N ILE A 735 -19.15 -5.35 16.07
CA ILE A 735 -18.65 -3.96 16.28
C ILE A 735 -19.58 -3.20 17.23
N ALA A 736 -20.89 -3.30 17.04
CA ALA A 736 -21.87 -2.60 17.88
C ALA A 736 -21.80 -3.04 19.36
N VAL A 737 -21.44 -4.30 19.63
CA VAL A 737 -21.24 -4.83 20.99
C VAL A 737 -19.89 -4.41 21.57
N GLU A 738 -18.81 -4.56 20.81
CA GLU A 738 -17.44 -4.30 21.28
C GLU A 738 -17.12 -2.80 21.41
N LYS A 739 -17.78 -1.96 20.60
CA LYS A 739 -17.60 -0.51 20.54
C LYS A 739 -18.97 0.20 20.48
N PRO A 740 -19.72 0.20 21.59
CA PRO A 740 -21.10 0.72 21.62
C PRO A 740 -21.20 2.22 21.36
N PHE A 741 -20.10 2.99 21.40
CA PHE A 741 -20.10 4.39 20.99
C PHE A 741 -20.17 4.60 19.47
N LEU A 742 -19.87 3.57 18.65
CA LEU A 742 -19.92 3.64 17.19
C LEU A 742 -21.34 3.43 16.65
N ASN A 743 -21.81 4.37 15.84
CA ASN A 743 -23.02 4.26 15.05
C ASN A 743 -22.72 3.40 13.82
N VAL A 744 -23.14 2.13 13.88
CA VAL A 744 -22.89 1.15 12.83
C VAL A 744 -23.98 1.23 11.76
N GLY A 745 -23.62 1.74 10.58
CA GLY A 745 -24.46 1.77 9.39
C GLY A 745 -24.26 0.51 8.53
N LYS A 746 -25.32 0.06 7.86
CA LYS A 746 -25.31 -1.12 6.98
C LYS A 746 -25.93 -0.74 5.63
N ILE A 747 -25.17 -0.91 4.56
CA ILE A 747 -25.63 -0.77 3.16
C ILE A 747 -25.40 -2.13 2.51
N PHE A 748 -26.43 -2.97 2.54
CA PHE A 748 -26.40 -4.30 1.91
C PHE A 748 -27.17 -4.20 0.61
N LEU A 749 -26.51 -4.43 -0.52
CA LEU A 749 -27.08 -4.10 -1.84
C LEU A 749 -28.42 -4.78 -2.08
N ASP A 750 -28.53 -6.07 -1.74
CA ASP A 750 -29.75 -6.86 -1.93
C ASP A 750 -30.91 -6.41 -1.02
N SER A 751 -30.70 -5.50 -0.07
CA SER A 751 -31.80 -4.87 0.70
C SER A 751 -32.47 -3.70 -0.03
N TYR A 752 -31.93 -3.32 -1.19
CA TYR A 752 -32.48 -2.31 -2.08
C TYR A 752 -33.11 -2.99 -3.30
N LEU A 753 -34.03 -2.30 -3.97
CA LEU A 753 -34.60 -2.77 -5.23
C LEU A 753 -33.56 -2.66 -6.34
N GLN A 754 -33.31 -3.75 -7.04
CA GLN A 754 -32.47 -3.79 -8.23
C GLN A 754 -33.26 -3.24 -9.44
N GLU A 755 -32.62 -2.40 -10.25
CA GLU A 755 -33.21 -1.76 -11.42
C GLU A 755 -32.43 -2.11 -12.69
N ALA A 756 -33.14 -2.61 -13.71
CA ALA A 756 -32.53 -2.94 -15.00
C ALA A 756 -32.11 -1.67 -15.76
N SER A 757 -30.89 -1.68 -16.31
CA SER A 757 -30.38 -0.61 -17.17
C SER A 757 -29.75 -1.16 -18.45
N ALA A 758 -29.56 -0.31 -19.47
CA ALA A 758 -28.91 -0.71 -20.72
C ALA A 758 -27.47 -1.23 -20.54
N GLY A 759 -26.82 -0.92 -19.40
CA GLY A 759 -25.47 -1.35 -19.06
C GLY A 759 -25.40 -2.46 -18.00
N GLY A 760 -26.49 -3.21 -17.78
CA GLY A 760 -26.64 -4.20 -16.70
C GLY A 760 -27.44 -3.66 -15.53
N ASP A 761 -27.72 -4.52 -14.55
CA ASP A 761 -28.52 -4.18 -13.38
C ASP A 761 -27.82 -3.17 -12.45
N ARG A 762 -28.61 -2.38 -11.72
CA ARG A 762 -28.13 -1.28 -10.87
C ARG A 762 -28.87 -1.27 -9.54
N TYR A 763 -28.22 -0.72 -8.51
CA TYR A 763 -28.86 -0.32 -7.27
C TYR A 763 -28.77 1.21 -7.06
N PRO A 764 -29.57 2.03 -7.77
CA PRO A 764 -29.45 3.49 -7.72
C PRO A 764 -29.61 4.07 -6.30
N ARG A 765 -30.53 3.49 -5.50
CA ARG A 765 -30.73 3.93 -4.11
C ARG A 765 -29.57 3.54 -3.19
N ALA A 766 -29.05 2.32 -3.28
CA ALA A 766 -27.90 1.90 -2.48
C ALA A 766 -26.67 2.75 -2.80
N ARG A 767 -26.45 3.03 -4.09
CA ARG A 767 -25.41 3.93 -4.57
C ARG A 767 -25.58 5.34 -3.99
N THR A 768 -26.80 5.89 -4.04
CA THR A 768 -27.10 7.21 -3.47
C THR A 768 -26.82 7.26 -1.96
N ASP A 769 -27.27 6.27 -1.20
CA ASP A 769 -27.02 6.18 0.25
C ASP A 769 -25.52 6.05 0.56
N PHE A 770 -24.77 5.30 -0.27
CA PHE A 770 -23.32 5.18 -0.12
C PHE A 770 -22.63 6.53 -0.30
N PHE A 771 -22.89 7.27 -1.39
CA PHE A 771 -22.30 8.59 -1.60
C PHE A 771 -22.71 9.61 -0.54
N ASN A 772 -23.99 9.61 -0.14
CA ASN A 772 -24.47 10.47 0.94
C ASN A 772 -23.74 10.19 2.27
N ALA A 773 -23.56 8.91 2.61
CA ALA A 773 -22.80 8.51 3.80
C ALA A 773 -21.33 8.96 3.71
N PHE A 774 -20.70 8.80 2.54
CA PHE A 774 -19.31 9.18 2.29
C PHE A 774 -19.11 10.70 2.46
N GLU A 775 -19.99 11.52 1.88
CA GLU A 775 -19.91 12.98 2.00
C GLU A 775 -20.26 13.50 3.40
N LYS A 776 -21.22 12.86 4.07
CA LYS A 776 -21.55 13.17 5.49
C LYS A 776 -20.34 12.92 6.40
N GLY A 777 -19.59 11.85 6.11
CA GLY A 777 -18.37 11.42 6.77
C GLY A 777 -18.59 10.26 7.74
N ALA A 778 -17.62 9.35 7.77
CA ALA A 778 -17.50 8.27 8.75
C ALA A 778 -16.02 7.99 9.06
N LEU A 779 -15.70 7.33 10.17
CA LEU A 779 -14.33 6.90 10.44
C LEU A 779 -13.86 5.87 9.42
N VAL A 780 -14.74 4.90 9.15
CA VAL A 780 -14.42 3.72 8.34
C VAL A 780 -15.58 3.41 7.39
N PHE A 781 -15.23 3.17 6.14
CA PHE A 781 -16.06 2.43 5.18
C PHE A 781 -15.41 1.06 5.01
N ASN A 782 -16.18 -0.01 5.24
CA ASN A 782 -15.73 -1.39 5.10
C ASN A 782 -16.58 -2.08 4.04
N TYR A 783 -16.00 -2.31 2.87
CA TYR A 783 -16.63 -2.98 1.74
C TYR A 783 -16.16 -4.44 1.67
N LEU A 784 -17.12 -5.35 1.54
CA LEU A 784 -16.89 -6.78 1.30
C LEU A 784 -17.71 -7.23 0.07
N GLY A 785 -17.02 -7.74 -0.95
CA GLY A 785 -17.62 -8.26 -2.17
C GLY A 785 -16.73 -8.11 -3.39
N HIS A 786 -17.31 -8.12 -4.59
CA HIS A 786 -16.57 -8.06 -5.85
C HIS A 786 -16.01 -6.67 -6.16
N GLY A 787 -14.94 -6.64 -6.93
CA GLY A 787 -14.26 -5.40 -7.28
C GLY A 787 -13.22 -5.63 -8.37
N GLY A 788 -12.67 -4.54 -8.86
CA GLY A 788 -11.59 -4.55 -9.83
C GLY A 788 -10.99 -3.17 -10.00
N GLU A 789 -10.07 -3.06 -10.95
CA GLU A 789 -9.34 -1.81 -11.22
C GLU A 789 -10.26 -0.62 -11.58
N ASP A 790 -11.49 -0.85 -12.05
CA ASP A 790 -12.43 0.21 -12.47
C ASP A 790 -13.55 0.54 -11.44
N GLY A 791 -13.73 -0.26 -10.38
CA GLY A 791 -14.86 -0.06 -9.47
C GLY A 791 -15.16 -1.21 -8.51
N LEU A 792 -16.32 -1.12 -7.86
CA LEU A 792 -16.88 -2.10 -6.93
C LEU A 792 -18.25 -2.60 -7.43
N SER A 793 -18.50 -3.89 -7.22
CA SER A 793 -19.67 -4.68 -7.65
C SER A 793 -19.91 -4.75 -9.17
N GLY A 794 -20.72 -5.71 -9.64
CA GLY A 794 -21.16 -5.81 -11.04
C GLY A 794 -22.09 -4.66 -11.46
N GLU A 795 -22.85 -4.17 -10.49
CA GLU A 795 -23.89 -3.14 -10.56
C GLU A 795 -23.31 -1.74 -10.43
N ARG A 796 -21.98 -1.63 -10.31
CA ARG A 796 -21.23 -0.37 -10.33
C ARG A 796 -21.65 0.57 -9.21
N ILE A 797 -21.72 0.06 -7.99
CA ILE A 797 -21.99 0.89 -6.81
C ILE A 797 -20.88 1.90 -6.54
N TRP A 798 -19.70 1.67 -7.10
CA TRP A 798 -18.59 2.62 -7.16
C TRP A 798 -17.86 2.50 -8.48
N GLU A 799 -17.63 3.62 -9.16
CA GLU A 799 -16.86 3.72 -10.39
C GLU A 799 -15.63 4.60 -10.19
N LYS A 800 -14.62 4.39 -11.03
CA LYS A 800 -13.35 5.11 -10.99
C LYS A 800 -13.49 6.65 -10.97
N SER A 801 -14.43 7.21 -11.74
CA SER A 801 -14.69 8.66 -11.78
C SER A 801 -15.25 9.20 -10.47
N ASP A 802 -15.92 8.37 -9.67
CA ASP A 802 -16.55 8.81 -8.43
C ASP A 802 -15.52 9.26 -7.42
N GLY A 803 -14.41 8.51 -7.29
CA GLY A 803 -13.31 8.85 -6.41
C GLY A 803 -12.75 10.26 -6.65
N GLN A 804 -12.78 10.74 -7.89
CA GLN A 804 -12.28 12.06 -8.28
C GLN A 804 -13.25 13.20 -7.94
N ASN A 805 -14.54 12.91 -7.81
CA ASN A 805 -15.61 13.90 -7.68
C ASN A 805 -16.11 14.09 -6.23
N LEU A 806 -15.62 13.29 -5.28
CA LEU A 806 -15.96 13.40 -3.87
C LEU A 806 -15.49 14.73 -3.26
N SER A 807 -16.23 15.22 -2.28
CA SER A 807 -16.05 16.56 -1.70
C SER A 807 -16.08 16.61 -0.16
N ASN A 808 -15.68 15.51 0.49
CA ASN A 808 -15.68 15.32 1.95
C ASN A 808 -14.44 15.90 2.66
N GLN A 809 -14.01 17.12 2.29
CA GLN A 809 -12.84 17.79 2.90
C GLN A 809 -12.94 17.81 4.43
N TYR A 810 -11.81 17.60 5.13
CA TYR A 810 -11.70 17.42 6.59
C TYR A 810 -12.34 16.15 7.18
N LYS A 811 -13.13 15.39 6.41
CA LYS A 811 -13.85 14.19 6.85
C LYS A 811 -13.44 12.97 6.02
N TYR A 812 -12.15 12.78 5.87
CA TYR A 812 -11.56 11.72 5.07
C TYR A 812 -11.62 10.37 5.81
N PRO A 813 -12.40 9.38 5.35
CA PRO A 813 -12.48 8.08 6.01
C PRO A 813 -11.26 7.20 5.73
N LEU A 814 -11.03 6.20 6.59
CA LEU A 814 -10.34 4.98 6.17
C LEU A 814 -11.29 4.17 5.27
N PHE A 815 -10.83 3.80 4.07
CA PHE A 815 -11.60 2.94 3.18
C PHE A 815 -10.97 1.54 3.10
N ILE A 816 -11.69 0.54 3.59
CA ILE A 816 -11.29 -0.86 3.59
C ILE A 816 -12.00 -1.56 2.43
N THR A 817 -11.22 -2.04 1.46
CA THR A 817 -11.67 -2.73 0.25
C THR A 817 -10.87 -4.03 0.09
N ILE A 818 -11.16 -5.03 0.93
CA ILE A 818 -10.57 -6.37 0.81
C ILE A 818 -11.35 -7.11 -0.30
N THR A 819 -11.05 -6.73 -1.54
CA THR A 819 -11.68 -7.22 -2.77
C THR A 819 -10.61 -7.50 -3.83
N CYS A 820 -10.94 -7.76 -5.10
CA CYS A 820 -9.94 -7.98 -6.15
C CYS A 820 -9.44 -6.65 -6.74
N GLU A 821 -8.11 -6.48 -6.86
CA GLU A 821 -7.43 -5.50 -7.72
C GLU A 821 -7.86 -4.01 -7.65
N PHE A 822 -8.54 -3.58 -6.58
CA PHE A 822 -9.10 -2.23 -6.50
C PHE A 822 -8.03 -1.12 -6.51
N SER A 823 -6.79 -1.45 -6.17
CA SER A 823 -5.67 -0.50 -6.11
C SER A 823 -4.38 -1.07 -6.68
N ARG A 824 -4.43 -1.67 -7.89
CA ARG A 824 -3.26 -2.20 -8.61
C ARG A 824 -2.30 -1.09 -9.10
N PHE A 825 -1.73 -0.34 -8.15
CA PHE A 825 -0.85 0.81 -8.39
C PHE A 825 0.49 0.44 -9.03
N ASP A 826 0.88 -0.84 -8.99
CA ASP A 826 2.12 -1.33 -9.58
C ASP A 826 2.08 -1.47 -11.11
N ASN A 827 0.96 -1.10 -11.76
CA ASN A 827 0.78 -1.09 -13.21
C ASN A 827 0.57 0.34 -13.75
N PRO A 828 1.62 1.01 -14.23
CA PRO A 828 1.56 2.43 -14.63
C PRO A 828 0.64 2.71 -15.83
N PHE A 829 0.25 1.66 -16.56
CA PHE A 829 -0.61 1.80 -17.74
C PHE A 829 -2.10 1.94 -17.39
N ARG A 830 -2.50 1.58 -16.18
CA ARG A 830 -3.91 1.58 -15.77
C ARG A 830 -4.04 2.04 -14.33
N PRO A 831 -4.13 3.37 -14.12
CA PRO A 831 -4.56 3.89 -12.83
C PRO A 831 -5.91 3.25 -12.45
N THR A 832 -6.17 3.09 -11.17
CA THR A 832 -7.33 2.35 -10.65
C THR A 832 -8.34 3.24 -9.92
N ALA A 833 -9.52 2.71 -9.63
CA ALA A 833 -10.54 3.38 -8.83
C ALA A 833 -10.04 3.71 -7.40
N GLY A 834 -9.26 2.82 -6.78
CA GLY A 834 -8.67 3.08 -5.47
C GLY A 834 -7.61 4.18 -5.50
N GLU A 835 -6.75 4.21 -6.52
CA GLU A 835 -5.77 5.29 -6.70
C GLU A 835 -6.45 6.67 -6.80
N PHE A 836 -7.49 6.82 -7.63
CA PHE A 836 -8.21 8.10 -7.69
C PHE A 836 -8.97 8.45 -6.42
N THR A 837 -9.45 7.46 -5.68
CA THR A 837 -10.08 7.69 -4.37
C THR A 837 -9.07 8.19 -3.34
N TYR A 838 -7.82 7.71 -3.39
CA TYR A 838 -6.75 8.21 -2.54
C TYR A 838 -6.28 9.62 -2.99
N TRP A 839 -6.03 9.79 -4.30
CA TRP A 839 -5.46 11.00 -4.91
C TRP A 839 -6.38 12.21 -4.93
N ASN A 840 -7.67 12.08 -4.61
CA ASN A 840 -8.55 13.24 -4.56
C ASN A 840 -8.09 14.24 -3.47
N PRO A 841 -7.69 15.47 -3.83
CA PRO A 841 -7.15 16.45 -2.89
C PRO A 841 -8.21 17.14 -2.01
N LYS A 842 -9.49 17.04 -2.38
CA LYS A 842 -10.62 17.72 -1.70
C LYS A 842 -11.64 16.72 -1.12
N GLY A 843 -11.37 15.43 -1.23
CA GLY A 843 -12.28 14.36 -0.84
C GLY A 843 -11.60 13.00 -0.85
N GLY A 844 -12.40 11.95 -0.97
CA GLY A 844 -11.92 10.57 -0.99
C GLY A 844 -11.42 10.11 0.39
N ALA A 845 -10.53 9.13 0.41
CA ALA A 845 -10.06 8.47 1.63
C ALA A 845 -8.82 9.14 2.22
N ILE A 846 -8.63 9.09 3.55
CA ILE A 846 -7.36 9.51 4.19
C ILE A 846 -6.27 8.46 3.99
N ALA A 847 -6.68 7.20 4.01
CA ALA A 847 -5.88 6.02 3.83
C ALA A 847 -6.78 4.88 3.37
N MET A 848 -6.18 3.84 2.81
CA MET A 848 -6.89 2.65 2.36
C MET A 848 -6.22 1.38 2.87
N ILE A 849 -7.04 0.38 3.21
CA ILE A 849 -6.60 -1.01 3.29
C ILE A 849 -7.25 -1.74 2.12
N THR A 850 -6.44 -2.08 1.13
CA THR A 850 -6.90 -2.45 -0.22
C THR A 850 -6.03 -3.57 -0.80
N THR A 851 -6.31 -4.01 -2.02
CA THR A 851 -5.58 -5.09 -2.68
C THR A 851 -5.03 -4.68 -4.05
N VAL A 852 -3.94 -5.34 -4.44
CA VAL A 852 -3.30 -5.17 -5.76
C VAL A 852 -3.51 -6.37 -6.70
N ARG A 853 -4.06 -7.48 -6.19
CA ARG A 853 -4.37 -8.73 -6.90
C ARG A 853 -5.73 -9.24 -6.46
N SER A 854 -6.19 -10.31 -7.08
CA SER A 854 -7.34 -11.06 -6.57
C SER A 854 -7.05 -11.69 -5.22
N ILE A 855 -8.12 -11.89 -4.45
CA ILE A 855 -8.12 -12.56 -3.17
C ILE A 855 -9.32 -13.51 -3.11
N GLY A 856 -9.13 -14.72 -2.58
CA GLY A 856 -10.22 -15.69 -2.43
C GLY A 856 -11.27 -15.20 -1.43
N GLN A 857 -12.56 -15.39 -1.76
CA GLN A 857 -13.70 -14.89 -0.97
C GLN A 857 -13.61 -15.27 0.53
N SER A 858 -13.36 -16.55 0.83
CA SER A 858 -13.27 -17.02 2.23
C SER A 858 -12.07 -16.42 2.98
N SER A 859 -10.94 -16.22 2.29
CA SER A 859 -9.76 -15.55 2.86
C SER A 859 -10.08 -14.08 3.19
N ALA A 860 -10.76 -13.37 2.28
CA ALA A 860 -11.19 -12.00 2.46
C ALA A 860 -12.14 -11.84 3.66
N GLU A 861 -13.19 -12.67 3.73
CA GLU A 861 -14.17 -12.70 4.83
C GLU A 861 -13.49 -12.88 6.21
N ASN A 862 -12.60 -13.87 6.33
CA ASN A 862 -11.92 -14.17 7.58
C ASN A 862 -10.89 -13.09 7.98
N PHE A 863 -10.16 -12.55 6.99
CA PHE A 863 -9.19 -11.50 7.25
C PHE A 863 -9.86 -10.19 7.67
N ASN A 864 -11.02 -9.86 7.08
CA ASN A 864 -11.77 -8.64 7.42
C ASN A 864 -12.20 -8.60 8.91
N ASP A 865 -12.64 -9.74 9.45
CA ASP A 865 -12.99 -9.86 10.86
C ASP A 865 -11.78 -9.68 11.79
N ASN A 866 -10.65 -10.32 11.44
CA ASN A 866 -9.42 -10.21 12.21
C ASN A 866 -8.86 -8.78 12.19
N LEU A 867 -8.85 -8.16 11.00
CA LEU A 867 -8.46 -6.78 10.81
C LEU A 867 -9.30 -5.84 11.66
N THR A 868 -10.62 -5.97 11.62
CA THR A 868 -11.53 -5.08 12.35
C THR A 868 -11.35 -5.22 13.87
N LYS A 869 -11.15 -6.44 14.37
CA LYS A 869 -10.84 -6.70 15.79
C LYS A 869 -9.60 -5.93 16.23
N ASN A 870 -8.53 -5.97 15.44
CA ASN A 870 -7.25 -5.34 15.77
C ASN A 870 -7.29 -3.81 15.54
N LEU A 871 -7.95 -3.35 14.48
CA LEU A 871 -8.15 -1.92 14.16
C LEU A 871 -8.91 -1.19 15.27
N LEU A 872 -9.95 -1.82 15.80
CA LEU A 872 -10.76 -1.25 16.86
C LEU A 872 -10.29 -1.64 18.27
N SER A 873 -9.22 -2.42 18.42
CA SER A 873 -8.72 -2.88 19.72
C SER A 873 -9.85 -3.45 20.61
N TYR A 874 -10.51 -4.53 20.20
CA TYR A 874 -11.59 -5.14 21.00
C TYR A 874 -11.15 -5.42 22.45
N GLY A 875 -12.03 -5.13 23.41
CA GLY A 875 -11.73 -5.21 24.85
C GLY A 875 -10.77 -4.15 25.41
N SER A 876 -10.29 -3.18 24.63
CA SER A 876 -9.35 -2.14 25.07
C SER A 876 -9.67 -0.76 24.49
N SER A 877 -9.27 0.32 25.17
CA SER A 877 -9.32 1.70 24.64
C SER A 877 -7.96 2.19 24.12
N GLN A 878 -6.95 1.31 24.08
CA GLN A 878 -5.63 1.60 23.56
C GLN A 878 -5.57 1.23 22.08
N TYR A 879 -5.50 2.23 21.22
CA TYR A 879 -5.47 2.07 19.77
C TYR A 879 -4.05 2.17 19.23
N THR A 880 -3.79 1.46 18.13
CA THR A 880 -2.56 1.58 17.35
C THR A 880 -2.83 2.29 16.02
N SER A 881 -1.79 2.59 15.25
CA SER A 881 -1.94 3.18 13.92
C SER A 881 -2.62 2.20 12.97
N ILE A 882 -3.24 2.71 11.91
CA ILE A 882 -3.99 1.86 10.97
C ILE A 882 -3.06 0.80 10.33
N ALA A 883 -1.84 1.21 9.96
CA ALA A 883 -0.84 0.29 9.40
C ALA A 883 -0.36 -0.77 10.42
N ASP A 884 -0.25 -0.42 11.70
CA ASP A 884 0.16 -1.37 12.73
C ASP A 884 -0.96 -2.36 13.06
N ALA A 885 -2.23 -1.93 12.99
CA ALA A 885 -3.38 -2.85 13.06
C ALA A 885 -3.36 -3.86 11.91
N LEU A 886 -3.05 -3.41 10.68
CA LEU A 886 -2.86 -4.33 9.54
C LEU A 886 -1.71 -5.32 9.78
N ARG A 887 -0.56 -4.82 10.24
CA ARG A 887 0.62 -5.64 10.57
C ARG A 887 0.30 -6.72 11.62
N ILE A 888 -0.36 -6.35 12.71
CA ILE A 888 -0.77 -7.29 13.76
C ILE A 888 -1.71 -8.35 13.19
N SER A 889 -2.65 -7.93 12.34
CA SER A 889 -3.64 -8.84 11.74
C SER A 889 -3.00 -9.88 10.82
N LYS A 890 -2.03 -9.46 10.00
CA LYS A 890 -1.23 -10.38 9.17
C LYS A 890 -0.40 -11.36 10.01
N ASN A 891 0.19 -10.87 11.10
CA ASN A 891 0.97 -11.70 12.01
C ASN A 891 0.13 -12.66 12.86
N ASP A 892 -1.13 -12.32 13.14
CA ASP A 892 -2.05 -13.16 13.90
C ASP A 892 -2.56 -14.36 13.09
N ASN A 893 -2.69 -14.21 11.77
CA ASN A 893 -3.07 -15.28 10.86
C ASN A 893 -2.25 -15.24 9.55
N PRO A 894 -0.97 -15.66 9.58
CA PRO A 894 -0.11 -15.70 8.40
C PRO A 894 -0.72 -16.53 7.25
N ASN A 895 -0.96 -15.90 6.11
CA ASN A 895 -1.61 -16.53 4.96
C ASN A 895 -1.12 -15.89 3.65
N SER A 896 -0.96 -16.66 2.58
CA SER A 896 -0.58 -16.12 1.26
C SER A 896 -1.59 -15.09 0.73
N ALA A 897 -2.87 -15.26 1.05
CA ALA A 897 -3.92 -14.33 0.65
C ALA A 897 -3.76 -12.91 1.23
N THR A 898 -3.03 -12.75 2.34
CA THR A 898 -2.82 -11.43 2.95
C THR A 898 -1.60 -10.71 2.37
N ASN A 899 -0.79 -11.41 1.55
CA ASN A 899 0.35 -10.83 0.85
C ASN A 899 -0.09 -9.78 -0.17
N VAL A 900 -1.32 -9.87 -0.67
CA VAL A 900 -1.89 -8.93 -1.64
C VAL A 900 -2.61 -7.74 -1.00
N VAL A 901 -2.69 -7.69 0.34
CA VAL A 901 -3.37 -6.62 1.09
C VAL A 901 -2.36 -5.53 1.47
N PHE A 902 -2.67 -4.28 1.17
CA PHE A 902 -1.79 -3.12 1.32
C PHE A 902 -2.41 -2.07 2.23
N PHE A 903 -1.54 -1.30 2.89
CA PHE A 903 -1.90 -0.03 3.50
C PHE A 903 -1.37 1.12 2.63
N ILE A 904 -2.30 1.88 2.02
CA ILE A 904 -2.01 3.09 1.25
C ILE A 904 -2.27 4.31 2.12
N GLY A 905 -1.24 5.10 2.36
CA GLY A 905 -1.27 6.26 3.25
C GLY A 905 -0.04 6.36 4.17
N ASP A 906 -0.11 7.28 5.13
CA ASP A 906 0.93 7.48 6.14
C ASP A 906 0.86 6.39 7.24
N PRO A 907 1.89 5.56 7.45
CA PRO A 907 1.87 4.44 8.40
C PRO A 907 1.75 4.85 9.88
N ALA A 908 2.11 6.09 10.20
CA ALA A 908 1.99 6.64 11.55
C ALA A 908 0.58 7.20 11.84
N LEU A 909 -0.32 7.21 10.85
CA LEU A 909 -1.67 7.73 10.97
C LEU A 909 -2.51 6.90 11.93
N MET A 910 -3.04 7.57 12.96
CA MET A 910 -4.04 7.01 13.87
C MET A 910 -5.43 7.23 13.29
N LEU A 911 -6.31 6.23 13.45
CA LEU A 911 -7.74 6.45 13.22
C LEU A 911 -8.24 7.46 14.26
N SER A 912 -9.06 8.44 13.85
CA SER A 912 -9.52 9.55 14.69
C SER A 912 -10.62 9.15 15.68
N ILE A 913 -10.47 7.98 16.33
CA ILE A 913 -11.40 7.45 17.32
C ILE A 913 -11.42 8.41 18.53
N PRO A 914 -12.57 8.99 18.89
CA PRO A 914 -12.66 9.88 20.05
C PRO A 914 -12.44 9.12 21.36
N LYS A 915 -11.96 9.82 22.39
CA LYS A 915 -11.72 9.18 23.70
C LYS A 915 -13.02 8.86 24.44
N PRO A 916 -13.12 7.75 25.17
CA PRO A 916 -14.21 7.55 26.13
C PRO A 916 -13.99 8.47 27.38
N LYS A 917 -15.01 9.01 28.08
CA LYS A 917 -16.47 8.77 27.95
C LYS A 917 -17.31 10.06 28.10
N VAL A 918 -18.44 10.09 27.39
CA VAL A 918 -19.59 10.95 27.70
C VAL A 918 -20.71 10.06 28.26
N ILE A 919 -21.31 10.44 29.39
CA ILE A 919 -22.35 9.65 30.07
C ILE A 919 -23.63 10.46 30.27
N LEU A 920 -24.77 9.80 30.12
CA LEU A 920 -26.06 10.34 30.55
C LEU A 920 -26.17 10.19 32.07
N THR A 921 -26.65 11.20 32.78
CA THR A 921 -26.80 11.15 34.25
C THR A 921 -28.24 11.32 34.69
N LYS A 922 -29.03 12.15 34.00
CA LYS A 922 -30.43 12.41 34.35
C LYS A 922 -31.35 12.53 33.14
N VAL A 923 -32.61 12.13 33.35
CA VAL A 923 -33.75 12.37 32.47
C VAL A 923 -34.83 13.07 33.28
N ASN A 924 -35.29 14.24 32.84
CA ASN A 924 -36.30 15.05 33.56
C ASN A 924 -35.93 15.28 35.04
N ASP A 925 -34.66 15.60 35.28
CA ASP A 925 -34.06 15.80 36.61
C ASP A 925 -34.04 14.56 37.54
N VAL A 926 -34.52 13.39 37.07
CA VAL A 926 -34.43 12.09 37.74
C VAL A 926 -33.15 11.37 37.30
N ALA A 927 -32.42 10.79 38.25
CA ALA A 927 -31.19 10.04 37.94
C ALA A 927 -31.50 8.78 37.12
N ILE A 928 -30.67 8.45 36.12
CA ILE A 928 -30.87 7.24 35.29
C ILE A 928 -30.71 5.92 36.07
N THR A 929 -30.19 5.98 37.29
CA THR A 929 -30.14 4.85 38.22
C THR A 929 -31.49 4.56 38.88
N GLU A 930 -32.45 5.49 38.77
CA GLU A 930 -33.83 5.35 39.22
C GLU A 930 -34.75 5.10 38.01
N PRO A 931 -35.98 4.57 38.20
CA PRO A 931 -36.93 4.45 37.10
C PRO A 931 -37.25 5.82 36.48
N VAL A 932 -36.90 5.99 35.20
CA VAL A 932 -37.20 7.19 34.41
C VAL A 932 -38.39 6.95 33.48
N ASP A 933 -39.12 8.03 33.15
CA ASP A 933 -40.24 7.96 32.23
C ASP A 933 -39.80 7.59 30.80
N ASN A 934 -40.66 6.81 30.13
CA ASN A 934 -40.49 6.49 28.72
C ASN A 934 -40.58 7.75 27.84
N PHE A 935 -39.82 7.78 26.74
CA PHE A 935 -39.93 8.83 25.74
C PHE A 935 -41.16 8.56 24.86
N LYS A 936 -42.30 9.07 25.31
CA LYS A 936 -43.57 9.04 24.57
C LYS A 936 -43.61 10.14 23.53
N SER A 937 -44.35 9.92 22.44
CA SER A 937 -44.54 10.92 21.39
C SER A 937 -45.11 12.22 21.98
N LEU A 938 -44.59 13.37 21.55
CA LEU A 938 -44.98 14.72 21.99
C LEU A 938 -44.65 15.05 23.46
N SER A 939 -43.89 14.20 24.15
CA SER A 939 -43.35 14.56 25.47
C SER A 939 -42.15 15.49 25.33
N LYS A 940 -42.12 16.55 26.13
CA LYS A 940 -40.90 17.34 26.34
C LYS A 940 -39.98 16.59 27.30
N VAL A 941 -38.72 16.41 26.89
CA VAL A 941 -37.71 15.67 27.63
C VAL A 941 -36.51 16.57 27.89
N LYS A 942 -36.02 16.58 29.13
CA LYS A 942 -34.75 17.22 29.52
C LYS A 942 -33.71 16.13 29.77
N LEU A 943 -32.56 16.25 29.11
CA LEU A 943 -31.41 15.36 29.31
C LEU A 943 -30.27 16.12 29.97
N SER A 944 -29.62 15.48 30.95
CA SER A 944 -28.38 15.98 31.55
C SER A 944 -27.32 14.88 31.55
N GLY A 945 -26.08 15.26 31.32
CA GLY A 945 -24.96 14.34 31.28
C GLY A 945 -23.62 14.98 31.60
N GLU A 946 -22.59 14.15 31.59
CA GLU A 946 -21.24 14.51 32.00
C GLU A 946 -20.18 13.98 31.03
N VAL A 947 -19.11 14.75 30.86
CA VAL A 947 -17.87 14.34 30.19
C VAL A 947 -16.89 13.91 31.28
N VAL A 948 -16.49 12.64 31.23
CA VAL A 948 -15.66 12.00 32.25
C VAL A 948 -14.42 11.36 31.63
N ASP A 949 -13.38 11.17 32.44
CA ASP A 949 -12.19 10.42 32.03
C ASP A 949 -12.45 8.89 32.01
N GLU A 950 -11.45 8.11 31.63
CA GLU A 950 -11.55 6.64 31.56
C GLU A 950 -11.83 5.99 32.93
N ASN A 951 -11.55 6.69 34.04
CA ASN A 951 -11.78 6.26 35.41
C ASN A 951 -13.14 6.76 35.97
N ASN A 952 -13.99 7.34 35.11
CA ASN A 952 -15.28 7.96 35.45
C ASN A 952 -15.17 9.19 36.37
N ASN A 953 -14.04 9.90 36.39
CA ASN A 953 -13.94 11.19 37.07
C ASN A 953 -14.43 12.32 36.15
N LEU A 954 -15.23 13.23 36.69
CA LEU A 954 -15.69 14.42 35.97
C LEU A 954 -14.53 15.27 35.46
N MET A 955 -14.53 15.57 34.17
CA MET A 955 -13.53 16.45 33.54
C MET A 955 -13.94 17.92 33.73
N THR A 956 -13.71 18.46 34.92
CA THR A 956 -14.09 19.84 35.27
C THR A 956 -13.39 20.93 34.44
N ASN A 957 -12.30 20.60 33.76
CA ASN A 957 -11.58 21.49 32.83
C ASN A 957 -12.07 21.37 31.37
N PHE A 958 -13.18 20.66 31.13
CA PHE A 958 -13.76 20.48 29.82
C PHE A 958 -14.88 21.50 29.58
N SER A 959 -14.66 22.43 28.66
CA SER A 959 -15.70 23.35 28.19
C SER A 959 -15.70 23.37 26.66
N GLY A 960 -16.88 23.21 26.08
CA GLY A 960 -17.00 22.83 24.67
C GLY A 960 -18.45 22.65 24.24
N GLU A 961 -18.65 21.76 23.28
CA GLU A 961 -19.97 21.43 22.73
C GLU A 961 -20.13 19.92 22.70
N VAL A 962 -21.33 19.43 22.97
CA VAL A 962 -21.74 18.04 22.76
C VAL A 962 -22.80 17.97 21.68
N ALA A 963 -22.49 17.25 20.60
CA ALA A 963 -23.44 16.85 19.59
C ALA A 963 -24.12 15.55 20.04
N THR A 964 -25.46 15.57 20.12
CA THR A 964 -26.27 14.42 20.51
C THR A 964 -27.16 14.00 19.36
N THR A 965 -27.16 12.70 19.06
CA THR A 965 -28.13 12.07 18.17
C THR A 965 -28.93 11.04 18.96
N ILE A 966 -30.24 11.14 18.93
CA ILE A 966 -31.14 10.14 19.54
C ILE A 966 -31.80 9.38 18.40
N PHE A 967 -31.57 8.09 18.34
CA PHE A 967 -32.19 7.16 17.41
C PHE A 967 -33.41 6.51 18.07
N ASP A 968 -34.49 6.36 17.31
CA ASP A 968 -35.58 5.47 17.67
C ASP A 968 -35.06 4.01 17.77
N LYS A 969 -35.91 3.11 18.22
CA LYS A 969 -35.64 1.67 18.26
C LYS A 969 -35.20 1.13 16.90
N THR A 970 -34.43 0.06 16.95
CA THR A 970 -33.87 -0.60 15.78
C THR A 970 -34.96 -1.02 14.79
N ILE A 971 -34.62 -0.94 13.51
CA ILE A 971 -35.51 -1.31 12.41
C ILE A 971 -35.05 -2.66 11.88
N ASN A 972 -35.96 -3.62 11.85
CA ASN A 972 -35.74 -4.87 11.13
C ASN A 972 -35.87 -4.60 9.62
N ARG A 973 -34.85 -5.00 8.89
CA ARG A 973 -34.77 -5.00 7.42
C ARG A 973 -34.50 -6.43 6.96
N ALA A 974 -34.89 -6.71 5.73
CA ALA A 974 -34.63 -7.97 5.06
C ALA A 974 -33.99 -7.69 3.71
N THR A 975 -33.11 -8.58 3.26
CA THR A 975 -32.71 -8.61 1.84
C THR A 975 -33.89 -9.06 0.97
N LEU A 976 -33.89 -8.69 -0.30
CA LEU A 976 -34.97 -8.94 -1.24
C LEU A 976 -34.72 -10.18 -2.11
N ASN A 977 -33.50 -10.73 -2.11
CA ASN A 977 -33.08 -11.82 -2.97
C ASN A 977 -33.42 -11.53 -4.44
N ASN A 978 -32.99 -10.35 -4.93
CA ASN A 978 -33.35 -9.83 -6.24
C ASN A 978 -33.02 -10.84 -7.36
N ASP A 979 -31.85 -11.49 -7.29
CA ASP A 979 -31.38 -12.46 -8.28
C ASP A 979 -31.75 -13.93 -8.00
N GLY A 980 -32.32 -14.22 -6.83
CA GLY A 980 -32.77 -15.58 -6.49
C GLY A 980 -31.67 -16.53 -5.97
N ASN A 981 -30.44 -16.05 -5.75
CA ASN A 981 -29.29 -16.88 -5.41
C ASN A 981 -28.99 -17.03 -3.92
N SER A 982 -29.67 -16.28 -3.04
CA SER A 982 -29.40 -16.31 -1.59
C SER A 982 -30.69 -16.43 -0.75
N PRO A 983 -30.62 -16.99 0.47
CA PRO A 983 -31.76 -16.89 1.39
C PRO A 983 -31.95 -15.45 1.85
N VAL A 984 -33.20 -15.06 2.09
CA VAL A 984 -33.52 -13.75 2.70
C VAL A 984 -32.86 -13.63 4.07
N ILE A 985 -32.02 -12.61 4.24
CA ILE A 985 -31.31 -12.32 5.49
C ILE A 985 -32.07 -11.22 6.23
N ASN A 986 -32.49 -11.51 7.46
CA ASN A 986 -33.04 -10.49 8.36
C ASN A 986 -31.91 -9.84 9.16
N PHE A 987 -31.90 -8.51 9.23
CA PHE A 987 -30.91 -7.75 9.97
C PHE A 987 -31.51 -6.49 10.59
N ASN A 988 -30.86 -6.00 11.64
CA ASN A 988 -31.26 -4.77 12.31
C ASN A 988 -30.36 -3.61 11.88
N VAL A 989 -30.97 -2.46 11.64
CA VAL A 989 -30.31 -1.16 11.48
C VAL A 989 -30.74 -0.21 12.60
N LEU A 990 -29.97 0.87 12.81
CA LEU A 990 -30.40 1.94 13.71
C LEU A 990 -31.73 2.53 13.24
N GLY A 991 -32.57 2.93 14.20
CA GLY A 991 -33.80 3.65 13.90
C GLY A 991 -33.52 5.04 13.35
N GLU A 992 -34.59 5.69 12.87
CA GLU A 992 -34.53 7.08 12.43
C GLU A 992 -34.07 7.98 13.58
N ALA A 993 -33.32 9.04 13.26
CA ALA A 993 -32.89 10.00 14.25
C ALA A 993 -34.07 10.90 14.65
N ILE A 994 -34.57 10.73 15.87
CA ILE A 994 -35.69 11.50 16.42
C ILE A 994 -35.25 12.85 16.99
N PHE A 995 -33.94 13.05 17.16
CA PHE A 995 -33.34 14.31 17.56
C PHE A 995 -31.88 14.38 17.09
N ARG A 996 -31.47 15.57 16.61
CA ARG A 996 -30.09 15.92 16.25
C ARG A 996 -29.78 17.33 16.76
N GLY A 997 -29.13 17.43 17.90
CA GLY A 997 -28.89 18.75 18.52
C GLY A 997 -27.58 18.89 19.26
N ASN A 998 -27.19 20.15 19.45
CA ASN A 998 -25.93 20.55 20.06
C ASN A 998 -26.19 21.29 21.37
N ALA A 999 -25.43 20.96 22.41
CA ALA A 999 -25.49 21.62 23.71
C ALA A 999 -24.10 22.06 24.18
N SER A 1000 -24.04 23.17 24.90
CA SER A 1000 -22.83 23.65 25.55
C SER A 1000 -22.44 22.72 26.70
N VAL A 1001 -21.16 22.37 26.76
CA VAL A 1001 -20.56 21.69 27.90
C VAL A 1001 -19.82 22.73 28.73
N THR A 1002 -20.16 22.84 30.01
CA THR A 1002 -19.51 23.73 30.98
C THR A 1002 -18.97 22.91 32.13
N ASN A 1003 -17.66 23.01 32.40
CA ASN A 1003 -16.97 22.25 33.45
C ASN A 1003 -17.28 20.74 33.44
N GLY A 1004 -17.35 20.15 32.24
CA GLY A 1004 -17.65 18.74 32.03
C GLY A 1004 -19.14 18.38 32.13
N GLN A 1005 -20.05 19.33 32.32
CA GLN A 1005 -21.49 19.06 32.46
C GLN A 1005 -22.28 19.70 31.31
N PHE A 1006 -23.35 19.05 30.88
CA PHE A 1006 -24.26 19.57 29.86
C PHE A 1006 -25.71 19.22 30.17
N GLU A 1007 -26.63 20.05 29.69
CA GLU A 1007 -28.05 19.75 29.66
C GLU A 1007 -28.69 20.36 28.42
N PHE A 1008 -29.75 19.73 27.92
CA PHE A 1008 -30.61 20.28 26.87
C PHE A 1008 -32.01 19.67 26.95
N SER A 1009 -32.95 20.28 26.26
CA SER A 1009 -34.31 19.76 26.12
C SER A 1009 -34.66 19.55 24.66
N PHE A 1010 -35.63 18.67 24.40
CA PHE A 1010 -36.26 18.51 23.10
C PHE A 1010 -37.68 17.97 23.28
N VAL A 1011 -38.48 18.02 22.22
CA VAL A 1011 -39.79 17.37 22.18
C VAL A 1011 -39.66 16.11 21.33
N VAL A 1012 -40.13 14.98 21.85
CA VAL A 1012 -40.12 13.70 21.13
C VAL A 1012 -41.08 13.81 19.94
N PRO A 1013 -40.64 13.56 18.69
CA PRO A 1013 -41.50 13.65 17.50
C PRO A 1013 -42.74 12.78 17.59
N ARG A 1014 -43.84 13.24 16.97
CA ARG A 1014 -45.06 12.45 16.82
C ARG A 1014 -44.83 11.14 16.06
N ASP A 1015 -43.86 11.15 15.14
CA ASP A 1015 -43.57 10.05 14.22
C ASP A 1015 -42.69 8.94 14.79
N ILE A 1016 -42.38 8.97 16.10
CA ILE A 1016 -41.78 7.79 16.73
C ILE A 1016 -42.69 6.58 16.55
N ARG A 1017 -42.09 5.40 16.42
CA ARG A 1017 -42.88 4.17 16.35
C ARG A 1017 -43.56 3.90 17.70
N ILE A 1018 -44.85 3.55 17.69
CA ILE A 1018 -45.64 3.39 18.92
C ILE A 1018 -45.18 2.27 19.86
N PRO A 1019 -44.78 1.06 19.40
CA PRO A 1019 -44.36 -0.01 20.30
C PRO A 1019 -43.17 0.41 21.17
N LEU A 1020 -43.23 0.05 22.47
CA LEU A 1020 -42.17 0.38 23.42
C LEU A 1020 -40.96 -0.54 23.21
N ALA A 1021 -39.78 0.05 22.98
CA ALA A 1021 -38.51 -0.66 22.99
C ALA A 1021 -37.35 0.30 23.29
N ASN A 1022 -36.15 -0.24 23.47
CA ASN A 1022 -34.95 0.56 23.71
C ASN A 1022 -34.59 1.41 22.48
N GLY A 1023 -34.47 2.72 22.70
CA GLY A 1023 -33.82 3.63 21.76
C GLY A 1023 -32.31 3.70 22.02
N ARG A 1024 -31.63 4.57 21.25
CA ARG A 1024 -30.19 4.77 21.43
C ARG A 1024 -29.82 6.24 21.37
N ILE A 1025 -29.03 6.70 22.33
CA ILE A 1025 -28.44 8.04 22.36
C ILE A 1025 -26.95 7.91 22.02
N SER A 1026 -26.47 8.71 21.08
CA SER A 1026 -25.05 8.82 20.69
C SER A 1026 -24.56 10.23 21.01
N PHE A 1027 -23.44 10.31 21.74
CA PHE A 1027 -22.81 11.56 22.14
C PHE A 1027 -21.45 11.73 21.47
N TYR A 1028 -21.16 12.94 21.03
CA TYR A 1028 -19.83 13.37 20.60
C TYR A 1028 -19.55 14.75 21.19
N ALA A 1029 -18.57 14.85 22.09
CA ALA A 1029 -18.16 16.11 22.69
C ALA A 1029 -16.84 16.59 22.09
N LYS A 1030 -16.72 17.90 21.81
CA LYS A 1030 -15.47 18.55 21.40
C LYS A 1030 -15.17 19.71 22.34
N LYS A 1031 -13.88 19.90 22.66
CA LYS A 1031 -13.43 21.00 23.52
C LYS A 1031 -13.16 22.25 22.68
N ASN A 1032 -13.52 23.42 23.17
CA ASN A 1032 -13.32 24.68 22.43
C ASN A 1032 -11.84 25.01 22.28
N ASN A 1033 -11.39 25.28 21.05
CA ASN A 1033 -10.01 25.65 20.70
C ASN A 1033 -8.93 24.60 21.00
N PHE A 1034 -9.29 23.38 21.38
CA PHE A 1034 -8.37 22.27 21.63
C PHE A 1034 -8.67 21.09 20.71
N ARG A 1035 -7.62 20.34 20.35
CA ARG A 1035 -7.72 19.08 19.58
C ARG A 1035 -8.09 17.91 20.50
N GLU A 1036 -9.18 18.05 21.25
CA GLU A 1036 -9.63 17.09 22.26
C GLU A 1036 -11.13 16.82 22.08
N ASN A 1037 -11.51 15.53 22.06
CA ASN A 1037 -12.89 15.09 21.92
C ASN A 1037 -13.18 13.81 22.71
N GLN A 1038 -14.46 13.62 23.01
CA GLN A 1038 -14.97 12.49 23.76
C GLN A 1038 -16.20 11.91 23.06
N THR A 1039 -16.45 10.63 23.29
CA THR A 1039 -17.62 9.93 22.75
C THR A 1039 -18.32 9.12 23.84
N GLY A 1040 -19.58 8.80 23.61
CA GLY A 1040 -20.40 8.04 24.54
C GLY A 1040 -21.70 7.57 23.89
N SER A 1041 -22.37 6.65 24.56
CA SER A 1041 -23.66 6.14 24.12
C SER A 1041 -24.48 5.65 25.29
N ASP A 1042 -25.81 5.76 25.17
CA ASP A 1042 -26.78 5.14 26.08
C ASP A 1042 -27.82 4.35 25.27
N ALA A 1043 -28.21 3.17 25.73
CA ALA A 1043 -29.27 2.36 25.12
C ALA A 1043 -30.31 1.85 26.15
N SER A 1044 -30.31 2.45 27.35
CA SER A 1044 -31.18 2.04 28.46
C SER A 1044 -32.58 2.64 28.35
N ILE A 1045 -32.72 3.76 27.63
CA ILE A 1045 -33.97 4.51 27.53
C ILE A 1045 -35.00 3.81 26.64
N LEU A 1046 -36.24 3.70 27.14
CA LEU A 1046 -37.37 3.18 26.39
C LEU A 1046 -38.07 4.31 25.60
N ILE A 1047 -38.29 4.08 24.31
CA ILE A 1047 -38.98 4.98 23.38
C ILE A 1047 -40.23 4.30 22.83
N GLY A 1048 -41.38 4.97 22.96
CA GLY A 1048 -42.68 4.46 22.51
C GLY A 1048 -43.84 4.95 23.37
N GLY A 1049 -45.06 4.68 22.90
CA GLY A 1049 -46.30 5.19 23.50
C GLY A 1049 -46.61 6.64 23.12
N ILE A 1050 -47.80 7.08 23.52
CA ILE A 1050 -48.35 8.40 23.19
C ILE A 1050 -48.54 9.20 24.48
N ASN A 1051 -48.16 10.47 24.47
CA ASN A 1051 -48.55 11.42 25.51
C ASN A 1051 -49.99 11.90 25.27
N GLU A 1052 -50.96 11.31 25.96
CA GLU A 1052 -52.38 11.68 25.83
C GLU A 1052 -52.70 13.10 26.33
N ASN A 1053 -51.78 13.73 27.06
CA ASN A 1053 -51.93 15.07 27.62
C ASN A 1053 -51.04 16.13 26.91
N ALA A 1054 -50.59 15.86 25.69
CA ALA A 1054 -49.82 16.84 24.90
C ALA A 1054 -50.68 18.07 24.55
N ILE A 1055 -50.11 19.27 24.67
CA ILE A 1055 -50.76 20.52 24.25
C ILE A 1055 -50.87 20.51 22.73
N ALA A 1056 -52.02 20.89 22.18
CA ALA A 1056 -52.19 20.93 20.72
C ALA A 1056 -51.36 22.06 20.09
N ASP A 1057 -50.70 21.75 18.98
CA ASP A 1057 -49.97 22.69 18.13
C ASP A 1057 -50.46 22.57 16.68
N ASN A 1058 -50.79 23.71 16.08
CA ASN A 1058 -51.24 23.83 14.68
C ASN A 1058 -50.47 24.93 13.92
N ILE A 1059 -49.31 25.36 14.43
CA ILE A 1059 -48.48 26.40 13.81
C ILE A 1059 -47.44 25.71 12.96
N SER A 1060 -47.35 26.06 11.67
CA SER A 1060 -46.31 25.52 10.79
C SER A 1060 -44.93 26.12 11.10
N PRO A 1061 -43.85 25.37 10.88
CA PRO A 1061 -42.49 25.86 11.06
C PRO A 1061 -42.17 27.02 10.10
N ARG A 1062 -41.28 27.92 10.50
CA ARG A 1062 -40.75 28.99 9.65
C ARG A 1062 -39.49 28.53 8.93
N VAL A 1063 -39.39 28.82 7.63
CA VAL A 1063 -38.23 28.45 6.80
C VAL A 1063 -37.68 29.65 6.03
N LYS A 1064 -36.35 29.78 5.99
CA LYS A 1064 -35.63 30.66 5.05
C LYS A 1064 -34.61 29.84 4.27
N LEU A 1065 -34.63 29.99 2.95
CA LEU A 1065 -33.75 29.25 2.03
C LEU A 1065 -32.69 30.19 1.45
N TYR A 1066 -31.49 29.65 1.27
CA TYR A 1066 -30.35 30.34 0.68
C TYR A 1066 -29.46 29.36 -0.13
N MET A 1067 -28.56 29.91 -0.94
CA MET A 1067 -27.51 29.15 -1.62
C MET A 1067 -26.13 29.59 -1.10
N ASN A 1068 -25.33 28.63 -0.64
CA ASN A 1068 -24.04 28.77 0.06
C ASN A 1068 -24.09 29.53 1.40
N ASP A 1069 -24.61 30.75 1.42
CA ASP A 1069 -24.68 31.61 2.60
C ASP A 1069 -25.93 32.51 2.59
N GLU A 1070 -26.17 33.21 3.70
CA GLU A 1070 -27.34 34.08 3.89
C GLU A 1070 -27.34 35.35 3.01
N THR A 1071 -26.29 35.59 2.23
CA THR A 1071 -26.22 36.74 1.30
C THR A 1071 -26.89 36.47 -0.04
N PHE A 1072 -27.21 35.20 -0.33
CA PHE A 1072 -27.89 34.83 -1.56
C PHE A 1072 -29.33 35.36 -1.60
N VAL A 1073 -29.73 35.85 -2.77
CA VAL A 1073 -31.09 36.31 -3.05
C VAL A 1073 -31.68 35.45 -4.15
N SER A 1074 -32.93 35.00 -3.97
CA SER A 1074 -33.66 34.19 -4.96
C SER A 1074 -33.63 34.85 -6.35
N GLY A 1075 -33.30 34.06 -7.37
CA GLY A 1075 -33.01 34.49 -8.76
C GLY A 1075 -31.54 34.84 -9.02
N GLY A 1076 -30.68 34.82 -8.00
CA GLY A 1076 -29.24 35.05 -8.12
C GLY A 1076 -28.50 33.94 -8.88
N ILE A 1077 -27.25 34.23 -9.27
CA ILE A 1077 -26.41 33.25 -9.96
C ILE A 1077 -25.71 32.30 -8.97
N THR A 1078 -25.48 31.05 -9.39
CA THR A 1078 -24.68 30.05 -8.67
C THR A 1078 -23.65 29.39 -9.61
N ASN A 1079 -22.76 28.57 -9.04
CA ASN A 1079 -21.99 27.57 -9.79
C ASN A 1079 -22.81 26.29 -10.00
N GLU A 1080 -22.20 25.25 -10.58
CA GLU A 1080 -22.85 23.96 -10.87
C GLU A 1080 -22.99 23.06 -9.63
N SER A 1081 -22.34 23.42 -8.51
CA SER A 1081 -22.33 22.64 -7.26
C SER A 1081 -22.48 23.50 -5.99
N PRO A 1082 -23.59 24.25 -5.84
CA PRO A 1082 -23.85 25.07 -4.66
C PRO A 1082 -24.28 24.22 -3.44
N PHE A 1083 -24.33 24.83 -2.26
CA PHE A 1083 -24.98 24.26 -1.08
C PHE A 1083 -26.38 24.88 -0.90
N LEU A 1084 -27.40 24.05 -0.76
CA LEU A 1084 -28.70 24.49 -0.25
C LEU A 1084 -28.59 24.69 1.26
N VAL A 1085 -28.93 25.89 1.74
CA VAL A 1085 -28.97 26.22 3.17
C VAL A 1085 -30.40 26.55 3.56
N ALA A 1086 -30.95 25.84 4.55
CA ALA A 1086 -32.26 26.13 5.12
C ALA A 1086 -32.12 26.46 6.61
N LEU A 1087 -32.68 27.60 7.03
CA LEU A 1087 -32.85 27.97 8.43
C LEU A 1087 -34.28 27.66 8.84
N LEU A 1088 -34.47 26.83 9.85
CA LEU A 1088 -35.77 26.36 10.31
C LEU A 1088 -36.01 26.77 11.77
N GLU A 1089 -37.25 27.11 12.10
CA GLU A 1089 -37.64 27.53 13.44
C GLU A 1089 -39.08 27.12 13.76
N ASP A 1090 -39.29 26.53 14.94
CA ASP A 1090 -40.58 26.10 15.49
C ASP A 1090 -40.53 25.99 17.03
N GLU A 1091 -41.61 26.34 17.74
CA GLU A 1091 -41.64 26.33 19.21
C GLU A 1091 -41.42 24.93 19.82
N ASN A 1092 -41.87 23.88 19.12
CA ASN A 1092 -41.72 22.49 19.55
C ASN A 1092 -40.55 21.79 18.85
N GLY A 1093 -39.91 22.46 17.90
CA GLY A 1093 -38.75 21.97 17.15
C GLY A 1093 -39.14 21.29 15.84
N ILE A 1094 -38.12 20.95 15.06
CA ILE A 1094 -38.27 20.37 13.72
C ILE A 1094 -38.24 18.85 13.79
N ASN A 1095 -39.15 18.21 13.06
CA ASN A 1095 -39.19 16.76 12.97
C ASN A 1095 -38.04 16.23 12.11
N THR A 1096 -37.13 15.51 12.75
CA THR A 1096 -36.04 14.79 12.07
C THR A 1096 -36.35 13.30 11.89
N ALA A 1097 -37.43 12.81 12.49
CA ALA A 1097 -37.85 11.42 12.35
C ALA A 1097 -38.50 11.20 10.99
N SER A 1098 -38.09 10.13 10.31
CA SER A 1098 -38.66 9.75 9.01
C SER A 1098 -39.98 8.99 9.21
N GLY A 1099 -41.07 9.75 9.41
CA GLY A 1099 -42.46 9.25 9.39
C GLY A 1099 -42.98 9.07 7.97
N ILE A 1100 -44.10 8.35 7.79
CA ILE A 1100 -44.68 8.15 6.45
C ILE A 1100 -45.07 9.51 5.85
N GLY A 1101 -44.27 9.99 4.89
CA GLY A 1101 -44.50 11.24 4.17
C GLY A 1101 -44.05 12.52 4.89
N HIS A 1102 -43.34 12.40 6.02
CA HIS A 1102 -42.90 13.52 6.86
C HIS A 1102 -41.38 13.81 6.81
N ASP A 1103 -40.71 13.32 5.77
CA ASP A 1103 -39.30 13.65 5.54
C ASP A 1103 -39.08 15.14 5.23
N ILE A 1104 -37.91 15.65 5.60
CA ILE A 1104 -37.42 16.92 5.10
C ILE A 1104 -36.91 16.67 3.69
N ILE A 1105 -37.54 17.25 2.67
CA ILE A 1105 -37.20 16.98 1.27
C ILE A 1105 -36.96 18.26 0.46
N ALA A 1106 -36.10 18.16 -0.54
CA ALA A 1106 -35.98 19.14 -1.60
C ALA A 1106 -36.27 18.50 -2.96
N ILE A 1107 -37.10 19.17 -3.75
CA ILE A 1107 -37.48 18.77 -5.11
C ILE A 1107 -36.86 19.77 -6.08
N LEU A 1108 -35.95 19.31 -6.92
CA LEU A 1108 -35.31 20.11 -7.97
C LEU A 1108 -36.15 20.05 -9.24
N ASP A 1109 -36.50 21.21 -9.79
CA ASP A 1109 -37.21 21.40 -11.07
C ASP A 1109 -38.49 20.58 -11.24
N GLY A 1110 -39.17 20.30 -10.12
CA GLY A 1110 -40.42 19.54 -10.10
C GLY A 1110 -40.26 18.02 -10.23
N ASP A 1111 -39.03 17.47 -10.14
CA ASP A 1111 -38.81 16.02 -10.10
C ASP A 1111 -39.24 15.42 -8.76
N ILE A 1112 -40.55 15.22 -8.61
CA ILE A 1112 -41.16 14.59 -7.43
C ILE A 1112 -40.83 13.09 -7.30
N SER A 1113 -40.30 12.47 -8.36
CA SER A 1113 -39.95 11.05 -8.36
C SER A 1113 -38.61 10.80 -7.68
N ASN A 1114 -37.70 11.79 -7.69
CA ASN A 1114 -36.38 11.71 -7.07
C ASN A 1114 -36.11 12.88 -6.10
N PRO A 1115 -36.89 13.02 -5.01
CA PRO A 1115 -36.63 14.07 -4.03
C PRO A 1115 -35.33 13.79 -3.28
N PHE A 1116 -34.58 14.85 -2.97
CA PHE A 1116 -33.48 14.76 -2.01
C PHE A 1116 -34.04 14.62 -0.60
N VAL A 1117 -33.68 13.57 0.13
CA VAL A 1117 -34.03 13.38 1.54
C VAL A 1117 -32.95 14.01 2.41
N LEU A 1118 -33.34 14.94 3.27
CA LEU A 1118 -32.42 15.89 3.91
C LEU A 1118 -32.40 15.83 5.44
N ASN A 1119 -33.16 14.92 6.07
CA ASN A 1119 -33.27 14.78 7.53
C ASN A 1119 -31.90 14.74 8.23
N ASP A 1120 -30.94 14.06 7.60
CA ASP A 1120 -29.60 13.85 8.11
C ASP A 1120 -28.66 15.06 8.06
N TYR A 1121 -29.07 16.11 7.35
CA TYR A 1121 -28.32 17.37 7.21
C TYR A 1121 -28.82 18.47 8.16
N TYR A 1122 -29.94 18.25 8.85
CA TYR A 1122 -30.46 19.16 9.87
C TYR A 1122 -29.77 18.96 11.21
N GLN A 1123 -29.45 20.06 11.87
CA GLN A 1123 -29.00 20.10 13.26
C GLN A 1123 -29.59 21.32 13.97
N THR A 1124 -29.89 21.18 15.26
CA THR A 1124 -30.33 22.32 16.07
C THR A 1124 -29.20 23.33 16.26
N LYS A 1125 -29.59 24.57 16.53
CA LYS A 1125 -28.68 25.59 17.03
C LYS A 1125 -28.16 25.17 18.41
N LEU A 1126 -26.97 25.67 18.77
CA LEU A 1126 -26.38 25.44 20.09
C LEU A 1126 -27.34 25.90 21.20
N ASP A 1127 -27.61 25.02 22.16
CA ASP A 1127 -28.48 25.23 23.34
C ASP A 1127 -29.96 25.53 23.03
N ASP A 1128 -30.38 25.38 21.77
CA ASP A 1128 -31.72 25.75 21.33
C ASP A 1128 -32.28 24.70 20.38
N PHE A 1129 -33.27 23.92 20.85
CA PHE A 1129 -33.96 22.90 20.04
C PHE A 1129 -35.07 23.48 19.15
N THR A 1130 -35.44 24.74 19.35
CA THR A 1130 -36.53 25.42 18.63
C THR A 1130 -36.08 26.00 17.28
N SER A 1131 -34.77 26.09 17.05
CA SER A 1131 -34.20 26.57 15.79
C SER A 1131 -33.03 25.71 15.33
N GLY A 1132 -32.78 25.69 14.03
CA GLY A 1132 -31.69 24.90 13.46
C GLY A 1132 -31.36 25.24 12.02
N THR A 1133 -30.31 24.59 11.53
CA THR A 1133 -29.79 24.79 10.17
C THR A 1133 -29.63 23.44 9.48
N LEU A 1134 -29.99 23.44 8.20
CA LEU A 1134 -29.76 22.35 7.26
C LEU A 1134 -28.83 22.85 6.16
N ARG A 1135 -27.78 22.08 5.84
CA ARG A 1135 -26.84 22.42 4.79
C ARG A 1135 -26.55 21.22 3.89
N PHE A 1136 -27.07 21.24 2.66
CA PHE A 1136 -27.04 20.11 1.72
C PHE A 1136 -26.24 20.46 0.45
N PRO A 1137 -25.25 19.65 0.04
CA PRO A 1137 -24.53 19.84 -1.21
C PRO A 1137 -25.36 19.46 -2.43
N LEU A 1138 -25.52 20.36 -3.40
CA LEU A 1138 -26.04 20.06 -4.73
C LEU A 1138 -24.87 19.84 -5.71
N ARG A 1139 -25.04 18.97 -6.70
CA ARG A 1139 -23.98 18.60 -7.65
C ARG A 1139 -24.50 18.53 -9.08
N ASN A 1140 -23.59 18.76 -10.03
CA ASN A 1140 -23.81 18.56 -11.46
C ASN A 1140 -25.09 19.23 -11.99
N LEU A 1141 -25.41 20.42 -11.47
CA LEU A 1141 -26.55 21.18 -11.94
C LEU A 1141 -26.25 21.71 -13.34
N SER A 1142 -27.18 21.53 -14.27
CA SER A 1142 -27.03 22.05 -15.62
C SER A 1142 -27.01 23.59 -15.64
N PRO A 1143 -26.34 24.25 -16.59
CA PRO A 1143 -26.47 25.69 -16.73
C PRO A 1143 -27.91 26.08 -17.10
N GLY A 1144 -28.51 27.02 -16.36
CA GLY A 1144 -29.90 27.40 -16.57
C GLY A 1144 -30.60 27.94 -15.33
N LEU A 1145 -31.89 28.24 -15.46
CA LEU A 1145 -32.77 28.57 -14.34
C LEU A 1145 -33.24 27.28 -13.67
N HIS A 1146 -33.11 27.22 -12.35
CA HIS A 1146 -33.55 26.11 -11.53
C HIS A 1146 -34.47 26.59 -10.41
N THR A 1147 -35.35 25.70 -9.96
CA THR A 1147 -36.20 25.91 -8.79
C THR A 1147 -36.08 24.73 -7.84
N ILE A 1148 -35.88 25.02 -6.55
CA ILE A 1148 -36.00 24.02 -5.49
C ILE A 1148 -37.25 24.29 -4.68
N SER A 1149 -38.13 23.30 -4.59
CA SER A 1149 -39.23 23.26 -3.63
C SER A 1149 -38.79 22.46 -2.40
N PHE A 1150 -38.67 23.13 -1.27
CA PHE A 1150 -38.28 22.56 0.02
C PHE A 1150 -39.51 22.34 0.90
N LYS A 1151 -39.60 21.15 1.51
CA LYS A 1151 -40.69 20.78 2.42
C LYS A 1151 -40.12 20.27 3.74
N ALA A 1152 -40.65 20.75 4.85
CA ALA A 1152 -40.29 20.33 6.21
C ALA A 1152 -41.51 20.29 7.13
N TRP A 1153 -41.32 19.74 8.32
CA TRP A 1153 -42.38 19.50 9.31
C TRP A 1153 -41.87 19.83 10.72
N ASP A 1154 -42.75 20.34 11.57
CA ASP A 1154 -42.51 20.39 13.02
C ASP A 1154 -42.72 19.00 13.65
N VAL A 1155 -42.37 18.85 14.93
CA VAL A 1155 -42.56 17.58 15.68
C VAL A 1155 -44.03 17.17 15.88
N TYR A 1156 -45.00 18.06 15.65
CA TYR A 1156 -46.45 17.81 15.71
C TYR A 1156 -47.07 17.40 14.37
N ASN A 1157 -46.26 17.41 13.30
CA ASN A 1157 -46.60 17.13 11.91
C ASN A 1157 -47.36 18.27 11.19
N ASN A 1158 -47.09 19.53 11.53
CA ASN A 1158 -47.50 20.69 10.74
C ASN A 1158 -46.49 20.95 9.60
N PRO A 1159 -46.89 20.96 8.32
CA PRO A 1159 -45.99 21.13 7.20
C PRO A 1159 -45.68 22.59 6.88
N VAL A 1160 -44.54 22.82 6.23
CA VAL A 1160 -44.21 24.05 5.50
C VAL A 1160 -43.63 23.69 4.12
N ILE A 1161 -43.96 24.48 3.10
CA ILE A 1161 -43.34 24.41 1.78
C ILE A 1161 -42.78 25.80 1.43
N THR A 1162 -41.56 25.87 0.94
CA THR A 1162 -40.90 27.11 0.52
C THR A 1162 -40.08 26.86 -0.73
N GLU A 1163 -40.03 27.82 -1.64
CA GLU A 1163 -39.30 27.70 -2.89
C GLU A 1163 -38.14 28.69 -2.97
N ILE A 1164 -37.08 28.29 -3.67
CA ILE A 1164 -35.96 29.16 -4.03
C ILE A 1164 -35.62 28.97 -5.51
N GLN A 1165 -35.46 30.08 -6.22
CA GLN A 1165 -35.03 30.09 -7.62
C GLN A 1165 -33.57 30.54 -7.70
N PHE A 1166 -32.84 30.03 -8.69
CA PHE A 1166 -31.44 30.38 -8.91
C PHE A 1166 -31.01 30.08 -10.35
N ILE A 1167 -29.94 30.74 -10.80
CA ILE A 1167 -29.43 30.60 -12.16
C ILE A 1167 -28.02 30.01 -12.10
N VAL A 1168 -27.84 28.79 -12.60
CA VAL A 1168 -26.52 28.16 -12.72
C VAL A 1168 -25.78 28.79 -13.91
N ALA A 1169 -24.67 29.47 -13.62
CA ALA A 1169 -23.93 30.24 -14.61
C ALA A 1169 -23.00 29.41 -15.51
N GLY A 1170 -22.76 28.13 -15.16
CA GLY A 1170 -21.70 27.27 -15.72
C GLY A 1170 -20.34 27.54 -15.07
N ASP A 1171 -19.41 26.58 -15.13
CA ASP A 1171 -18.07 26.72 -14.55
C ASP A 1171 -16.94 27.03 -15.55
N ASP A 1172 -17.27 27.22 -16.83
CA ASP A 1172 -16.37 27.43 -17.97
C ASP A 1172 -15.84 28.87 -18.12
N THR A 1173 -16.47 29.86 -17.47
CA THR A 1173 -16.11 31.28 -17.51
C THR A 1173 -16.43 31.97 -16.17
N ILE A 1174 -15.79 33.11 -15.88
CA ILE A 1174 -16.20 33.96 -14.74
C ILE A 1174 -17.36 34.85 -15.19
N LYS A 1175 -18.54 34.68 -14.57
CA LYS A 1175 -19.70 35.57 -14.80
C LYS A 1175 -19.81 36.60 -13.69
N LEU A 1176 -19.95 37.88 -14.07
CA LEU A 1176 -20.10 39.00 -13.15
C LEU A 1176 -21.49 39.64 -13.30
N THR A 1177 -22.31 39.54 -12.26
CA THR A 1177 -23.66 40.16 -12.18
C THR A 1177 -23.72 41.12 -10.99
N ASN A 1178 -24.73 42.00 -10.97
CA ASN A 1178 -24.95 42.98 -9.89
C ASN A 1178 -23.69 43.78 -9.50
N VAL A 1179 -22.88 44.15 -10.49
CA VAL A 1179 -21.70 45.00 -10.26
C VAL A 1179 -22.20 46.41 -9.99
N LEU A 1180 -21.92 46.92 -8.80
CA LEU A 1180 -22.33 48.24 -8.37
C LEU A 1180 -21.36 48.77 -7.31
N ASN A 1181 -21.50 50.05 -6.98
CA ASN A 1181 -20.88 50.60 -5.79
C ASN A 1181 -21.95 51.13 -4.83
N TYR A 1182 -21.75 50.99 -3.52
CA TYR A 1182 -22.70 51.44 -2.50
C TYR A 1182 -21.98 52.06 -1.29
N PRO A 1183 -22.41 53.23 -0.79
CA PRO A 1183 -23.42 54.12 -1.37
C PRO A 1183 -23.01 54.71 -2.73
N ASN A 1184 -23.99 54.98 -3.60
CA ASN A 1184 -23.80 55.71 -4.86
C ASN A 1184 -25.05 56.58 -5.13
N PRO A 1185 -24.95 57.92 -5.11
CA PRO A 1185 -23.74 58.71 -4.90
C PRO A 1185 -23.13 58.58 -3.49
N PHE A 1186 -21.83 58.86 -3.33
CA PHE A 1186 -21.15 58.90 -2.04
C PHE A 1186 -20.37 60.19 -1.78
N VAL A 1187 -20.08 60.47 -0.50
CA VAL A 1187 -19.33 61.68 -0.08
C VAL A 1187 -17.87 61.33 0.29
N SER A 1188 -17.67 60.28 1.10
CA SER A 1188 -16.34 59.95 1.63
C SER A 1188 -16.02 58.45 1.61
N TYR A 1189 -16.97 57.61 1.20
CA TYR A 1189 -16.85 56.15 1.27
C TYR A 1189 -17.80 55.45 0.31
N THR A 1190 -17.29 54.47 -0.43
CA THR A 1190 -18.08 53.50 -1.18
C THR A 1190 -17.42 52.13 -1.12
N GLU A 1191 -18.22 51.08 -1.20
CA GLU A 1191 -17.78 49.71 -1.45
C GLU A 1191 -18.11 49.33 -2.88
N PHE A 1192 -17.34 48.43 -3.47
CA PHE A 1192 -17.62 47.82 -4.77
C PHE A 1192 -18.18 46.42 -4.55
N TRP A 1193 -19.43 46.24 -4.94
CA TRP A 1193 -20.16 44.99 -4.77
C TRP A 1193 -20.29 44.31 -6.13
N PHE A 1194 -20.17 42.99 -6.14
CA PHE A 1194 -20.41 42.19 -7.34
C PHE A 1194 -20.73 40.75 -6.99
N THR A 1195 -21.55 40.11 -7.82
CA THR A 1195 -21.84 38.68 -7.74
C THR A 1195 -21.00 37.91 -8.77
N HIS A 1196 -20.44 36.77 -8.38
CA HIS A 1196 -19.66 35.89 -9.24
C HIS A 1196 -20.00 34.41 -9.04
N ASN A 1197 -19.70 33.58 -10.03
CA ASN A 1197 -19.94 32.13 -10.01
C ASN A 1197 -18.75 31.29 -9.52
N LYS A 1198 -17.78 31.90 -8.83
CA LYS A 1198 -16.54 31.24 -8.36
C LYS A 1198 -16.34 31.31 -6.84
N PRO A 1199 -17.28 30.80 -6.03
CA PRO A 1199 -17.10 30.74 -4.57
C PRO A 1199 -15.97 29.76 -4.22
N PHE A 1200 -15.34 29.97 -3.06
CA PHE A 1200 -14.23 29.17 -2.53
C PHE A 1200 -12.96 29.16 -3.40
N GLU A 1201 -12.88 29.98 -4.45
CA GLU A 1201 -11.67 30.23 -5.23
C GLU A 1201 -11.01 31.56 -4.83
N PRO A 1202 -9.68 31.65 -4.80
CA PRO A 1202 -8.99 32.93 -4.70
C PRO A 1202 -9.16 33.70 -6.01
N LEU A 1203 -9.72 34.90 -5.91
CA LEU A 1203 -9.96 35.81 -7.03
C LEU A 1203 -9.06 37.04 -6.89
N ASP A 1204 -8.19 37.26 -7.85
CA ASP A 1204 -7.45 38.51 -8.02
C ASP A 1204 -8.38 39.55 -8.65
N VAL A 1205 -8.77 40.55 -7.84
CA VAL A 1205 -9.75 41.56 -8.21
C VAL A 1205 -9.08 42.92 -8.30
N GLN A 1206 -9.24 43.55 -9.46
CA GLN A 1206 -8.78 44.90 -9.72
C GLN A 1206 -9.96 45.84 -9.94
N VAL A 1207 -9.98 46.97 -9.23
CA VAL A 1207 -10.89 48.09 -9.51
C VAL A 1207 -10.06 49.28 -9.96
N GLN A 1208 -10.37 49.82 -11.14
CA GLN A 1208 -9.79 51.05 -11.66
C GLN A 1208 -10.86 52.11 -11.80
N VAL A 1209 -10.73 53.26 -11.12
CA VAL A 1209 -11.63 54.40 -11.29
C VAL A 1209 -11.02 55.38 -12.27
N MET A 1210 -11.83 55.87 -13.21
CA MET A 1210 -11.43 56.70 -14.33
C MET A 1210 -12.37 57.90 -14.49
N THR A 1211 -11.79 59.01 -14.94
CA THR A 1211 -12.57 60.14 -15.48
C THR A 1211 -13.37 59.71 -16.73
N VAL A 1212 -14.38 60.49 -17.11
CA VAL A 1212 -15.17 60.26 -18.35
C VAL A 1212 -14.32 60.29 -19.64
N THR A 1213 -13.11 60.85 -19.59
CA THR A 1213 -12.15 60.85 -20.71
C THR A 1213 -11.20 59.64 -20.67
N GLY A 1214 -11.40 58.68 -19.76
CA GLY A 1214 -10.60 57.45 -19.66
C GLY A 1214 -9.29 57.57 -18.88
N LYS A 1215 -8.99 58.72 -18.25
CA LYS A 1215 -7.82 58.84 -17.37
C LYS A 1215 -8.08 58.12 -16.05
N VAL A 1216 -7.29 57.09 -15.74
CA VAL A 1216 -7.27 56.38 -14.45
C VAL A 1216 -6.77 57.33 -13.36
N ILE A 1217 -7.50 57.35 -12.25
CA ILE A 1217 -7.25 58.21 -11.08
C ILE A 1217 -7.08 57.41 -9.80
N TRP A 1218 -7.54 56.16 -9.76
CA TRP A 1218 -7.33 55.28 -8.62
C TRP A 1218 -7.34 53.82 -9.09
N THR A 1219 -6.44 53.00 -8.53
CA THR A 1219 -6.41 51.54 -8.77
C THR A 1219 -6.23 50.78 -7.47
N LYS A 1220 -7.04 49.73 -7.27
CA LYS A 1220 -6.88 48.76 -6.18
C LYS A 1220 -6.81 47.35 -6.72
N ASN A 1221 -5.81 46.59 -6.26
CA ASN A 1221 -5.73 45.15 -6.45
C ASN A 1221 -5.88 44.46 -5.10
N GLN A 1222 -6.69 43.41 -5.03
CA GLN A 1222 -6.90 42.62 -3.82
C GLN A 1222 -7.27 41.18 -4.20
N ILE A 1223 -6.68 40.21 -3.52
CA ILE A 1223 -7.14 38.82 -3.58
C ILE A 1223 -8.28 38.66 -2.59
N ILE A 1224 -9.43 38.19 -3.06
CA ILE A 1224 -10.59 37.87 -2.23
C ILE A 1224 -10.93 36.38 -2.35
N THR A 1225 -11.58 35.83 -1.33
CA THR A 1225 -12.14 34.47 -1.38
C THR A 1225 -13.48 34.51 -0.64
N THR A 1226 -14.58 34.30 -1.35
CA THR A 1226 -15.93 34.32 -0.77
C THR A 1226 -16.48 32.91 -0.55
N GLU A 1227 -17.28 32.71 0.49
CA GLU A 1227 -18.04 31.45 0.67
C GLU A 1227 -19.30 31.43 -0.20
N GLY A 1228 -20.03 32.56 -0.25
CA GLY A 1228 -21.12 32.78 -1.18
C GLY A 1228 -20.71 33.43 -2.50
N PHE A 1229 -21.72 33.89 -3.23
CA PHE A 1229 -21.57 34.44 -4.57
C PHE A 1229 -21.38 35.96 -4.58
N LEU A 1230 -21.59 36.65 -3.46
CA LEU A 1230 -21.48 38.11 -3.34
C LEU A 1230 -20.14 38.52 -2.72
N SER A 1231 -19.40 39.40 -3.39
CA SER A 1231 -18.27 40.13 -2.80
C SER A 1231 -18.65 41.56 -2.46
N LYS A 1232 -18.13 42.04 -1.32
CA LYS A 1232 -18.26 43.41 -0.79
C LYS A 1232 -16.98 43.91 -0.12
N GLU A 1233 -15.84 43.26 -0.40
CA GLU A 1233 -14.59 43.46 0.34
C GLU A 1233 -13.74 44.64 -0.16
N ILE A 1234 -14.02 45.17 -1.36
CA ILE A 1234 -13.25 46.27 -1.93
C ILE A 1234 -13.90 47.59 -1.58
N ASN A 1235 -13.17 48.43 -0.85
CA ASN A 1235 -13.61 49.75 -0.44
C ASN A 1235 -12.76 50.87 -1.03
N TRP A 1236 -13.35 52.06 -1.10
CA TRP A 1236 -12.68 53.27 -1.55
C TRP A 1236 -13.18 54.50 -0.80
N ASN A 1237 -12.24 55.39 -0.47
CA ASN A 1237 -12.47 56.60 0.32
C ASN A 1237 -12.59 57.87 -0.53
N GLY A 1238 -12.72 57.75 -1.86
CA GLY A 1238 -12.84 58.89 -2.78
C GLY A 1238 -11.55 59.67 -3.02
N LYS A 1239 -10.39 59.10 -2.69
CA LYS A 1239 -9.07 59.72 -2.94
C LYS A 1239 -8.34 59.06 -4.12
N ASP A 1240 -7.51 59.82 -4.81
CA ASP A 1240 -6.66 59.27 -5.87
C ASP A 1240 -5.50 58.43 -5.31
N ASP A 1241 -4.69 57.84 -6.19
CA ASP A 1241 -3.53 57.02 -5.80
C ASP A 1241 -2.44 57.82 -5.02
N PHE A 1242 -2.50 59.16 -5.01
CA PHE A 1242 -1.59 60.05 -4.27
C PHE A 1242 -2.17 60.53 -2.93
N GLY A 1243 -3.44 60.18 -2.63
CA GLY A 1243 -4.12 60.52 -1.39
C GLY A 1243 -4.89 61.83 -1.42
N ASP A 1244 -5.01 62.47 -2.60
CA ASP A 1244 -5.77 63.71 -2.80
C ASP A 1244 -7.26 63.42 -3.03
N ALA A 1245 -8.12 64.28 -2.49
CA ALA A 1245 -9.56 64.15 -2.66
C ALA A 1245 -9.96 64.43 -4.12
N ILE A 1246 -10.78 63.56 -4.68
CA ILE A 1246 -11.22 63.67 -6.07
C ILE A 1246 -12.43 64.61 -6.16
N GLY A 1247 -12.48 65.42 -7.22
CA GLY A 1247 -13.56 66.38 -7.43
C GLY A 1247 -14.93 65.73 -7.58
N LYS A 1248 -15.96 66.41 -7.10
CA LYS A 1248 -17.37 66.01 -7.24
C LYS A 1248 -17.73 65.80 -8.71
N GLY A 1249 -18.42 64.72 -9.04
CA GLY A 1249 -18.76 64.41 -10.42
C GLY A 1249 -19.01 62.92 -10.70
N VAL A 1250 -19.23 62.62 -11.99
CA VAL A 1250 -19.46 61.26 -12.49
C VAL A 1250 -18.13 60.67 -12.98
N TYR A 1251 -17.84 59.46 -12.53
CA TYR A 1251 -16.67 58.66 -12.93
C TYR A 1251 -17.12 57.30 -13.44
N ILE A 1252 -16.23 56.64 -14.18
CA ILE A 1252 -16.42 55.27 -14.66
C ILE A 1252 -15.42 54.40 -13.92
N TYR A 1253 -15.85 53.26 -13.38
CA TYR A 1253 -14.91 52.27 -12.86
C TYR A 1253 -14.95 50.98 -13.67
N LYS A 1254 -13.79 50.34 -13.78
CA LYS A 1254 -13.59 49.02 -14.37
C LYS A 1254 -13.30 48.03 -13.25
N LEU A 1255 -14.13 47.00 -13.13
CA LEU A 1255 -13.89 45.83 -12.30
C LEU A 1255 -13.30 44.72 -13.19
N THR A 1256 -12.16 44.17 -12.79
CA THR A 1256 -11.56 42.99 -13.42
C THR A 1256 -11.41 41.90 -12.35
N VAL A 1257 -11.90 40.70 -12.63
CA VAL A 1257 -11.84 39.55 -11.71
C VAL A 1257 -11.14 38.40 -12.42
N LYS A 1258 -10.10 37.85 -11.79
CA LYS A 1258 -9.33 36.73 -12.32
C LYS A 1258 -9.18 35.61 -11.29
N SER A 1259 -9.53 34.38 -11.64
CA SER A 1259 -9.27 33.23 -10.76
C SER A 1259 -7.82 32.81 -10.84
N THR A 1260 -7.15 32.66 -9.69
CA THR A 1260 -5.75 32.21 -9.65
C THR A 1260 -5.60 30.70 -9.85
N LEU A 1261 -6.70 29.94 -9.77
CA LEU A 1261 -6.73 28.49 -9.96
C LEU A 1261 -6.95 28.13 -11.43
N SER A 1262 -7.94 28.75 -12.07
CA SER A 1262 -8.32 28.45 -13.46
C SER A 1262 -7.69 29.38 -14.48
N ASN A 1263 -7.05 30.47 -14.03
CA ASN A 1263 -6.49 31.53 -14.88
C ASN A 1263 -7.53 32.23 -15.78
N MET A 1264 -8.83 32.02 -15.52
CA MET A 1264 -9.94 32.68 -16.21
C MET A 1264 -10.14 34.11 -15.72
N GLN A 1265 -10.65 35.00 -16.59
CA GLN A 1265 -10.81 36.42 -16.31
C GLN A 1265 -12.12 36.96 -16.87
N SER A 1266 -12.72 37.94 -16.18
CA SER A 1266 -13.89 38.69 -16.64
C SER A 1266 -13.79 40.15 -16.21
N GLU A 1267 -14.41 41.06 -16.96
CA GLU A 1267 -14.40 42.49 -16.68
C GLU A 1267 -15.77 43.14 -16.88
N LYS A 1268 -16.03 44.21 -16.11
CA LYS A 1268 -17.26 45.00 -16.22
C LYS A 1268 -16.99 46.48 -15.93
N PHE A 1269 -17.74 47.35 -16.59
CA PHE A 1269 -17.65 48.80 -16.42
C PHE A 1269 -18.97 49.33 -15.85
N GLU A 1270 -18.87 50.22 -14.87
CA GLU A 1270 -20.02 50.85 -14.22
C GLU A 1270 -19.74 52.32 -13.88
N LYS A 1271 -20.78 53.07 -13.52
CA LYS A 1271 -20.69 54.50 -13.19
C LYS A 1271 -20.81 54.73 -11.68
N LEU A 1272 -19.98 55.62 -11.17
CA LEU A 1272 -20.06 56.11 -9.79
C LEU A 1272 -20.14 57.64 -9.74
N VAL A 1273 -20.75 58.17 -8.69
CA VAL A 1273 -20.95 59.61 -8.48
C VAL A 1273 -20.43 60.03 -7.12
N ILE A 1274 -19.58 61.06 -7.11
CA ILE A 1274 -19.00 61.68 -5.91
C ILE A 1274 -19.71 63.02 -5.64
N LEU A 1275 -20.20 63.24 -4.41
CA LEU A 1275 -21.02 64.39 -4.01
C LEU A 1275 -20.31 65.54 -3.33
#